data_AF-Q57U55-F1
#
_entry.id   AF-Q57U55-F1
#
_cell.length_a   1.000
_cell.length_b   1.000
_cell.length_c   1.000
_cell.angle_alpha   90.00
_cell.angle_beta   90.00
_cell.angle_gamma   90.00
#
_symmetry.space_group_name_H-M   'P 1'
#
loop_
_entity.id
_entity.type
_entity.pdbx_description
1 polymer ?
#
loop_
_entity_poly.entity_id
_entity_poly.type
_entity_poly.pdbx_seq_one_letter_code
_entity_poly.pdbx_strand_id
1 'polypeptide(L)'
;MASFMRLVTPLGAAVACSHLLMVVLPLLLLIPGLCADKDCNSSSVTVRVYNLLYSSKISSKIYEPVIAGFNASLHAHNDDLPANVCIEVEHVHARSDEDYVSYLKDKIDGDAAVHNKSELPIVLGPVGDVTTLHLTRELEKFEIVAFSPFTGSSDVRVWKKNLYFLTASPVAEVLALIRYAVSQLRFQRLGFMYLKGVFYGDKEYKLTLKVMSIMGRKLCGVFELDSSTDGRASDDDFEAAWKRFAPTMPQGVIVFGSPIEDTKRFLMKFLGSNELRGAYILIPSMLQYVIKNSWVKELAVKNFVPERVILTGPSPLANDNEYIAVRKFQPVMEKYLEKNGKLNGHNYEKGHFYQHSTDGELMLHGWITGEVLWRTLGSRELLKNRTTYMNSLYNQRRYVIDDLVIGDFGGECEGKAGQRGAACKCNQGGNVVYMKRMGTDRNLHPVKEGVVTLASSRCYTNLLQLYAPLNGIMFRLEDNPLAQRITEEYRDGASPVVGKGQLGQGDRLFLHELNSTSSATKHNMLEEVKERVVTAVFGVVDDALLSMTDMTFIDPIPLSPRLKHPGRNVLHLSPTIEQQIFVMVERVVVPNSWGSVHAIVRSSDARGIKSVLRKTFWALGGSLGAFDEVTDSESVKSLLPNSGFVLVIGLTEADITAIAEHLDNHREVRVFVLFFDVALLYSEFVKVFKKHPQAAERLLFATSLPHWADNNTTSETVQEFHRDVGNESKWTPLALLGYATARAMESVVLQMGRVNSEELINTIFSQSVIVADDMWYGPFEDSCSNSRWSSAKDCIVNYGATHISVWSMARVLNPSVPPVSGVAAPSIRYYKDGLNMTEEEFIGTIVGTILCLIALVLIVMLMRKCMRGDTRDNENAPKELTDPVTLIFTDIESSTAQWAAHPELMPDAVATHHRLIRTLISKYGCYEVKTVGDSFMIACKSPFAATQLACDLQRCFLEHDWKTDVFDTSYREFERQRAEDDGDYVPPTGHLDPDVYSRLWNGLRVRVGIHTGLCDIRHDEVTKGYDFYGRTSNMAARTESIANGGQVLLTRSTYLSLSTSEREQLNVTALGDVPLRGVPKPVEMYQLNAVPGRTFTTLRLDHEVADDEDTSVSCSDGSSIGAVLSDAAHQAVAFIEALLGAFPTAQHKKLLMPFCNRWGVSLPYNVSDTWDATTCRNVTRLLAARVGRVVDFGTKNTHDSVQSFDRRSGTFPPGLVASVPEEGSLASTSTCIQSSCSVVYMMNGPDDDDTSKCSPKHCNMRPLLPE
;
A
#
# COMPACT_ATOMS: atom_id res chain seq x y z
N MET A 1 -11.61 -55.03 5.46
CA MET A 1 -12.84 -55.34 6.25
C MET A 1 -13.74 -54.11 6.47
N ALA A 2 -13.63 -53.07 5.63
CA ALA A 2 -14.35 -51.81 5.75
C ALA A 2 -15.29 -51.55 4.55
N SER A 3 -15.96 -52.57 4.00
CA SER A 3 -16.82 -52.35 2.81
C SER A 3 -18.16 -53.09 2.79
N PHE A 4 -18.64 -53.61 3.94
CA PHE A 4 -19.96 -54.28 3.99
C PHE A 4 -20.77 -53.96 5.26
N MET A 5 -20.66 -52.72 5.76
CA MET A 5 -21.54 -52.18 6.83
C MET A 5 -22.52 -51.13 6.29
N ARG A 6 -23.19 -51.45 5.18
CA ARG A 6 -24.40 -50.73 4.75
C ARG A 6 -25.49 -51.74 4.38
N LEU A 7 -26.66 -51.48 4.94
CA LEU A 7 -27.99 -51.96 4.61
C LEU A 7 -28.52 -53.25 5.26
N VAL A 8 -29.48 -53.00 6.17
CA VAL A 8 -30.75 -53.72 6.36
C VAL A 8 -30.73 -54.97 7.24
N THR A 9 -31.24 -54.83 8.47
CA THR A 9 -32.42 -55.57 8.96
C THR A 9 -32.78 -55.15 10.40
N PRO A 10 -33.67 -54.15 10.60
CA PRO A 10 -34.38 -53.98 11.87
C PRO A 10 -35.77 -54.59 11.71
N LEU A 11 -35.92 -55.89 11.96
CA LEU A 11 -37.26 -56.54 11.93
C LEU A 11 -37.49 -57.58 13.04
N GLY A 12 -36.57 -57.71 14.01
CA GLY A 12 -36.69 -58.73 15.07
C GLY A 12 -37.18 -58.25 16.44
N ALA A 13 -37.02 -56.97 16.80
CA ALA A 13 -37.22 -56.53 18.19
C ALA A 13 -38.47 -55.67 18.45
N ALA A 14 -39.19 -55.24 17.40
CA ALA A 14 -40.34 -54.33 17.56
C ALA A 14 -41.67 -55.02 17.91
N VAL A 15 -41.78 -56.35 17.80
CA VAL A 15 -43.07 -57.06 17.99
C VAL A 15 -43.27 -57.57 19.42
N ALA A 16 -42.21 -57.66 20.24
CA ALA A 16 -42.36 -58.11 21.63
C ALA A 16 -42.67 -56.97 22.64
N CYS A 17 -42.42 -55.70 22.29
CA CYS A 17 -42.70 -54.56 23.19
C CYS A 17 -44.10 -53.95 23.03
N SER A 18 -44.80 -54.21 21.93
CA SER A 18 -46.14 -53.65 21.68
C SER A 18 -47.24 -54.31 22.53
N HIS A 19 -47.05 -55.56 22.98
CA HIS A 19 -48.06 -56.21 23.83
C HIS A 19 -47.96 -55.86 25.32
N LEU A 20 -46.78 -55.44 25.82
CA LEU A 20 -46.68 -54.98 27.20
C LEU A 20 -47.16 -53.52 27.37
N LEU A 21 -47.00 -52.69 26.34
CA LEU A 21 -47.43 -51.29 26.41
C LEU A 21 -48.96 -51.12 26.38
N MET A 22 -49.68 -52.02 25.70
CA MET A 22 -51.15 -51.94 25.59
C MET A 22 -51.89 -52.36 26.86
N VAL A 23 -51.24 -53.00 27.83
CA VAL A 23 -51.88 -53.36 29.11
C VAL A 23 -51.50 -52.38 30.22
N VAL A 24 -50.32 -51.74 30.15
CA VAL A 24 -49.90 -50.77 31.18
C VAL A 24 -50.50 -49.38 30.94
N LEU A 25 -50.80 -48.99 29.70
CA LEU A 25 -51.38 -47.68 29.43
C LEU A 25 -52.85 -47.51 29.88
N PRO A 26 -53.75 -48.50 29.74
CA PRO A 26 -55.12 -48.37 30.24
C PRO A 26 -55.20 -48.43 31.77
N LEU A 27 -54.28 -49.14 32.45
CA LEU A 27 -54.25 -49.19 33.91
C LEU A 27 -53.73 -47.90 34.55
N LEU A 28 -52.91 -47.12 33.84
CA LEU A 28 -52.56 -45.76 34.26
C LEU A 28 -53.66 -44.72 33.98
N LEU A 29 -54.59 -45.00 33.06
CA LEU A 29 -55.75 -44.15 32.79
C LEU A 29 -56.97 -44.49 33.67
N LEU A 30 -56.91 -45.57 34.45
CA LEU A 30 -57.97 -45.99 35.36
C LEU A 30 -57.74 -45.58 36.82
N ILE A 31 -56.75 -44.71 37.09
CA ILE A 31 -56.75 -43.95 38.33
C ILE A 31 -57.64 -42.73 38.06
N PRO A 32 -58.89 -42.68 38.56
CA PRO A 32 -59.67 -41.47 38.51
C PRO A 32 -58.82 -40.42 39.22
N GLY A 33 -58.36 -39.42 38.48
CA GLY A 33 -57.85 -38.20 39.05
C GLY A 33 -58.94 -37.70 39.98
N LEU A 34 -58.76 -37.93 41.28
CA LEU A 34 -59.50 -37.21 42.29
C LEU A 34 -59.24 -35.74 41.98
N CYS A 35 -60.22 -35.10 41.35
CA CYS A 35 -60.48 -33.67 41.50
C CYS A 35 -60.84 -33.44 42.97
N ALA A 36 -59.87 -33.65 43.86
CA ALA A 36 -59.89 -32.98 45.13
C ALA A 36 -59.55 -31.54 44.78
N ASP A 37 -60.44 -30.61 45.11
CA ASP A 37 -60.03 -29.25 45.45
C ASP A 37 -58.70 -29.40 46.20
N LYS A 38 -57.60 -28.91 45.63
CA LYS A 38 -56.32 -28.85 46.33
C LYS A 38 -56.50 -27.78 47.42
N ASP A 39 -57.27 -28.08 48.45
CA ASP A 39 -57.12 -27.43 49.73
C ASP A 39 -55.66 -27.62 50.12
N CYS A 40 -54.98 -26.52 50.45
CA CYS A 40 -53.60 -26.51 50.90
C CYS A 40 -53.46 -27.39 52.14
N ASN A 41 -53.18 -28.67 51.90
CA ASN A 41 -53.16 -29.69 52.94
C ASN A 41 -51.92 -29.49 53.83
N SER A 42 -51.95 -29.99 55.07
CA SER A 42 -50.89 -29.72 56.07
C SER A 42 -49.49 -30.20 55.68
N SER A 43 -49.36 -31.06 54.67
CA SER A 43 -48.09 -31.53 54.12
C SER A 43 -47.49 -30.63 53.02
N SER A 44 -48.18 -29.56 52.64
CA SER A 44 -47.76 -28.61 51.60
C SER A 44 -46.83 -27.52 52.11
N VAL A 45 -45.94 -27.06 51.22
CA VAL A 45 -45.14 -25.84 51.45
C VAL A 45 -45.96 -24.66 50.97
N THR A 46 -46.29 -23.74 51.87
CA THR A 46 -46.98 -22.48 51.56
C THR A 46 -45.95 -21.41 51.27
N VAL A 47 -45.85 -20.99 50.01
CA VAL A 47 -45.08 -19.85 49.56
C VAL A 47 -45.93 -18.60 49.76
N ARG A 48 -45.63 -17.83 50.81
CA ARG A 48 -46.38 -16.61 51.12
C ARG A 48 -45.69 -15.40 50.51
N VAL A 49 -46.34 -14.79 49.52
CA VAL A 49 -45.86 -13.62 48.80
C VAL A 49 -46.46 -12.37 49.45
N TYR A 50 -45.65 -11.65 50.21
CA TYR A 50 -46.01 -10.33 50.73
C TYR A 50 -45.82 -9.30 49.62
N ASN A 51 -46.92 -8.78 49.09
CA ASN A 51 -46.91 -7.79 48.04
C ASN A 51 -46.71 -6.39 48.63
N LEU A 52 -45.50 -5.87 48.49
CA LEU A 52 -45.07 -4.55 48.96
C LEU A 52 -44.97 -3.54 47.79
N LEU A 53 -45.64 -3.82 46.66
CA LEU A 53 -45.66 -2.88 45.53
C LEU A 53 -46.55 -1.65 45.79
N TYR A 54 -47.54 -1.77 46.67
CA TYR A 54 -48.33 -0.62 47.11
C TYR A 54 -47.40 0.44 47.70
N SER A 55 -47.67 1.71 47.44
CA SER A 55 -46.88 2.81 47.99
C SER A 55 -47.75 4.06 48.07
N SER A 56 -47.71 4.75 49.20
CA SER A 56 -48.35 6.06 49.36
C SER A 56 -47.61 7.18 48.61
N LYS A 57 -46.32 6.95 48.27
CA LYS A 57 -45.44 7.94 47.60
C LYS A 57 -45.49 7.84 46.07
N ILE A 58 -46.01 6.74 45.53
CA ILE A 58 -45.99 6.43 44.09
C ILE A 58 -47.42 6.26 43.60
N SER A 59 -47.70 6.79 42.41
CA SER A 59 -49.03 6.68 41.79
C SER A 59 -49.46 5.22 41.64
N SER A 60 -50.69 4.92 42.02
CA SER A 60 -51.27 3.58 41.89
C SER A 60 -51.28 3.07 40.45
N LYS A 61 -51.34 3.98 39.48
CA LYS A 61 -51.21 3.69 38.04
C LYS A 61 -49.88 3.08 37.63
N ILE A 62 -48.86 3.11 38.49
CA ILE A 62 -47.56 2.46 38.22
C ILE A 62 -47.57 1.03 38.74
N TYR A 63 -47.96 0.81 40.00
CA TYR A 63 -47.85 -0.52 40.61
C TYR A 63 -49.06 -1.43 40.33
N GLU A 64 -50.27 -0.90 40.13
CA GLU A 64 -51.46 -1.72 39.88
C GLU A 64 -51.39 -2.54 38.60
N PRO A 65 -50.94 -1.99 37.45
CA PRO A 65 -50.75 -2.80 36.25
C PRO A 65 -49.74 -3.93 36.48
N VAL A 66 -48.65 -3.68 37.22
CA VAL A 66 -47.66 -4.71 37.59
C VAL A 66 -48.31 -5.82 38.44
N ILE A 67 -49.11 -5.45 39.45
CA ILE A 67 -49.84 -6.41 40.29
C ILE A 67 -50.83 -7.23 39.45
N ALA A 68 -51.56 -6.58 38.54
CA ALA A 68 -52.52 -7.24 37.67
C ALA A 68 -51.84 -8.29 36.79
N GLY A 69 -50.71 -7.94 36.17
CA GLY A 69 -49.91 -8.87 35.37
C GLY A 69 -49.38 -10.05 36.19
N PHE A 70 -48.84 -9.77 37.37
CA PHE A 70 -48.32 -10.80 38.27
C PHE A 70 -49.41 -11.80 38.66
N ASN A 71 -50.58 -11.29 39.09
CA ASN A 71 -51.73 -12.13 39.42
C ASN A 71 -52.24 -12.90 38.21
N ALA A 72 -52.26 -12.31 37.01
CA ALA A 72 -52.68 -12.99 35.80
C ALA A 72 -51.78 -14.22 35.49
N SER A 73 -50.46 -14.10 35.67
CA SER A 73 -49.54 -15.24 35.54
C SER A 73 -49.84 -16.31 36.60
N LEU A 74 -49.96 -15.95 37.87
CA LEU A 74 -50.23 -16.92 38.95
C LEU A 74 -51.57 -17.65 38.75
N HIS A 75 -52.62 -16.93 38.36
CA HIS A 75 -53.92 -17.54 38.05
C HIS A 75 -53.85 -18.50 36.86
N ALA A 76 -53.00 -18.23 35.87
CA ALA A 76 -52.81 -19.12 34.73
C ALA A 76 -52.08 -20.43 35.11
N HIS A 77 -51.20 -20.37 36.11
CA HIS A 77 -50.42 -21.53 36.60
C HIS A 77 -51.02 -22.22 37.83
N ASN A 78 -52.16 -21.77 38.35
CA ASN A 78 -52.72 -22.27 39.61
C ASN A 78 -52.91 -23.80 39.62
N ASP A 79 -53.32 -24.37 38.48
CA ASP A 79 -53.56 -25.81 38.34
C ASP A 79 -52.26 -26.61 38.10
N ASP A 80 -51.20 -25.95 37.63
CA ASP A 80 -49.93 -26.56 37.23
C ASP A 80 -48.91 -26.67 38.39
N LEU A 81 -49.30 -26.30 39.62
CA LEU A 81 -48.39 -26.24 40.77
C LEU A 81 -47.86 -27.63 41.10
N PRO A 82 -46.55 -27.78 41.40
CA PRO A 82 -46.01 -29.03 41.92
C PRO A 82 -46.88 -29.52 43.08
N ALA A 83 -47.15 -30.82 43.13
CA ALA A 83 -47.97 -31.40 44.19
C ALA A 83 -47.42 -30.98 45.57
N ASN A 84 -48.30 -30.47 46.43
CA ASN A 84 -47.98 -29.96 47.78
C ASN A 84 -47.19 -28.64 47.81
N VAL A 85 -47.30 -27.77 46.80
CA VAL A 85 -46.89 -26.36 46.89
C VAL A 85 -48.12 -25.47 46.74
N CYS A 86 -48.26 -24.50 47.62
CA CYS A 86 -49.32 -23.49 47.58
C CYS A 86 -48.70 -22.09 47.50
N ILE A 87 -49.32 -21.19 46.74
CA ILE A 87 -48.91 -19.78 46.69
C ILE A 87 -50.05 -18.96 47.27
N GLU A 88 -49.75 -18.15 48.28
CA GLU A 88 -50.70 -17.20 48.85
C GLU A 88 -50.12 -15.79 48.71
N VAL A 89 -50.90 -14.88 48.12
CA VAL A 89 -50.49 -13.48 47.94
C VAL A 89 -51.19 -12.62 48.98
N GLU A 90 -50.40 -11.97 49.84
CA GLU A 90 -50.89 -11.07 50.87
C GLU A 90 -50.58 -9.62 50.50
N HIS A 91 -51.62 -8.80 50.32
CA HIS A 91 -51.48 -7.42 49.86
C HIS A 91 -51.22 -6.46 51.03
N VAL A 92 -49.99 -5.97 51.15
CA VAL A 92 -49.56 -5.12 52.27
C VAL A 92 -49.75 -3.64 51.94
N HIS A 93 -50.61 -2.97 52.68
CA HIS A 93 -50.91 -1.55 52.52
C HIS A 93 -50.30 -0.76 53.68
N ALA A 94 -49.10 -0.21 53.49
CA ALA A 94 -48.39 0.60 54.49
C ALA A 94 -48.42 2.09 54.13
N ARG A 95 -48.44 2.97 55.14
CA ARG A 95 -48.43 4.44 54.96
C ARG A 95 -47.02 4.99 54.91
N SER A 96 -46.07 4.32 55.55
CA SER A 96 -44.65 4.71 55.66
C SER A 96 -43.70 3.52 55.37
N ASP A 97 -42.41 3.82 55.19
CA ASP A 97 -41.38 2.78 55.05
C ASP A 97 -41.20 1.98 56.35
N GLU A 98 -41.40 2.65 57.50
CA GLU A 98 -41.35 2.06 58.85
C GLU A 98 -42.52 1.08 59.08
N ASP A 99 -43.68 1.35 58.48
CA ASP A 99 -44.84 0.46 58.54
C ASP A 99 -44.53 -0.88 57.85
N TYR A 100 -43.83 -0.89 56.72
CA TYR A 100 -43.41 -2.15 56.07
C TYR A 100 -42.48 -2.96 56.96
N VAL A 101 -41.51 -2.31 57.60
CA VAL A 101 -40.58 -2.97 58.52
C VAL A 101 -41.34 -3.55 59.72
N SER A 102 -42.23 -2.76 60.33
CA SER A 102 -43.05 -3.22 61.45
C SER A 102 -43.95 -4.38 61.05
N TYR A 103 -44.54 -4.32 59.86
CA TYR A 103 -45.39 -5.38 59.32
C TYR A 103 -44.62 -6.69 59.12
N LEU A 104 -43.46 -6.62 58.45
CA LEU A 104 -42.61 -7.78 58.24
C LEU A 104 -42.13 -8.36 59.57
N LYS A 105 -41.74 -7.51 60.53
CA LYS A 105 -41.37 -7.95 61.89
C LYS A 105 -42.52 -8.68 62.58
N ASP A 106 -43.71 -8.10 62.63
CA ASP A 106 -44.88 -8.71 63.27
C ASP A 106 -45.21 -10.08 62.68
N LYS A 107 -45.16 -10.20 61.34
CA LYS A 107 -45.51 -11.44 60.64
C LYS A 107 -44.43 -12.51 60.66
N ILE A 108 -43.16 -12.11 60.65
CA ILE A 108 -42.03 -13.05 60.46
C ILE A 108 -41.32 -13.38 61.78
N ASP A 109 -41.22 -12.42 62.70
CA ASP A 109 -40.59 -12.61 64.03
C ASP A 109 -41.58 -13.24 65.02
N GLY A 110 -42.89 -13.20 64.75
CA GLY A 110 -43.87 -13.97 65.51
C GLY A 110 -43.52 -15.46 65.52
N ASP A 111 -43.43 -16.07 66.71
CA ASP A 111 -43.04 -17.47 66.97
C ASP A 111 -43.66 -18.50 66.01
N ALA A 112 -44.84 -18.20 65.46
CA ALA A 112 -45.52 -19.04 64.49
C ALA A 112 -44.69 -19.30 63.21
N ALA A 113 -43.98 -18.31 62.66
CA ALA A 113 -43.27 -18.46 61.38
C ALA A 113 -41.90 -19.15 61.54
N VAL A 114 -41.26 -19.05 62.70
CA VAL A 114 -40.04 -19.81 63.03
C VAL A 114 -40.39 -21.30 63.22
N HIS A 115 -41.60 -21.60 63.70
CA HIS A 115 -42.06 -22.97 63.92
C HIS A 115 -42.77 -23.59 62.70
N ASN A 116 -43.38 -22.79 61.82
CA ASN A 116 -44.04 -23.31 60.62
C ASN A 116 -43.01 -23.57 59.51
N LYS A 117 -42.27 -24.68 59.60
CA LYS A 117 -41.28 -25.12 58.60
C LYS A 117 -41.85 -25.28 57.18
N SER A 118 -43.17 -25.28 57.02
CA SER A 118 -43.86 -25.31 55.73
C SER A 118 -44.06 -23.93 55.10
N GLU A 119 -43.76 -22.81 55.77
CA GLU A 119 -43.98 -21.47 55.20
C GLU A 119 -42.69 -20.85 54.64
N LEU A 120 -42.73 -20.41 53.38
CA LEU A 120 -41.64 -19.76 52.69
C LEU A 120 -42.03 -18.32 52.30
N PRO A 121 -41.59 -17.31 53.08
CA PRO A 121 -41.92 -15.91 52.80
C PRO A 121 -41.09 -15.33 51.65
N ILE A 122 -41.75 -14.62 50.74
CA ILE A 122 -41.16 -13.86 49.63
C ILE A 122 -41.77 -12.46 49.64
N VAL A 123 -40.97 -11.43 49.39
CA VAL A 123 -41.49 -10.07 49.18
C VAL A 123 -41.58 -9.80 47.68
N LEU A 124 -42.72 -9.34 47.18
CA LEU A 124 -42.84 -8.79 45.82
C LEU A 124 -42.67 -7.27 45.90
N GLY A 125 -41.74 -6.72 45.11
CA GLY A 125 -41.31 -5.32 45.23
C GLY A 125 -40.17 -5.13 46.24
N PRO A 126 -40.06 -3.98 46.94
CA PRO A 126 -40.93 -2.81 46.87
C PRO A 126 -40.69 -1.97 45.60
N VAL A 127 -41.49 -0.90 45.43
CA VAL A 127 -41.23 0.14 44.41
C VAL A 127 -40.49 1.31 45.08
N GLY A 128 -39.41 1.78 44.46
CA GLY A 128 -38.66 2.95 44.90
C GLY A 128 -37.32 2.63 45.56
N ASP A 129 -36.33 3.50 45.31
CA ASP A 129 -34.94 3.30 45.74
C ASP A 129 -34.79 3.38 47.26
N VAL A 130 -35.37 4.42 47.89
CA VAL A 130 -35.30 4.66 49.35
C VAL A 130 -35.94 3.52 50.13
N THR A 131 -37.14 3.09 49.73
CA THR A 131 -37.86 1.98 50.38
C THR A 131 -37.08 0.67 50.25
N THR A 132 -36.52 0.37 49.06
CA THR A 132 -35.70 -0.83 48.86
C THR A 132 -34.46 -0.83 49.76
N LEU A 133 -33.75 0.29 49.86
CA LEU A 133 -32.60 0.43 50.76
C LEU A 133 -33.00 0.29 52.23
N HIS A 134 -34.10 0.92 52.64
CA HIS A 134 -34.60 0.85 54.01
C HIS A 134 -34.94 -0.59 54.42
N LEU A 135 -35.57 -1.36 53.54
CA LEU A 135 -35.91 -2.76 53.80
C LEU A 135 -34.72 -3.72 53.75
N THR A 136 -33.62 -3.35 53.09
CA THR A 136 -32.50 -4.27 52.82
C THR A 136 -31.96 -4.93 54.10
N ARG A 137 -31.79 -4.17 55.19
CA ARG A 137 -31.28 -4.71 56.46
C ARG A 137 -32.22 -5.73 57.11
N GLU A 138 -33.52 -5.50 57.01
CA GLU A 138 -34.53 -6.39 57.60
C GLU A 138 -34.70 -7.63 56.74
N LEU A 139 -34.69 -7.50 55.41
CA LEU A 139 -34.67 -8.64 54.49
C LEU A 139 -33.45 -9.55 54.74
N GLU A 140 -32.27 -8.97 54.96
CA GLU A 140 -31.05 -9.69 55.36
C GLU A 140 -31.24 -10.41 56.70
N LYS A 141 -31.75 -9.72 57.73
CA LYS A 141 -32.01 -10.29 59.06
C LYS A 141 -32.95 -11.50 58.99
N PHE A 142 -34.00 -11.42 58.17
CA PHE A 142 -35.04 -12.45 58.07
C PHE A 142 -34.77 -13.53 57.01
N GLU A 143 -33.66 -13.43 56.28
CA GLU A 143 -33.31 -14.27 55.14
C GLU A 143 -34.39 -14.32 54.05
N ILE A 144 -35.04 -13.18 53.78
CA ILE A 144 -36.12 -13.06 52.80
C ILE A 144 -35.60 -12.42 51.53
N VAL A 145 -36.09 -12.92 50.39
CA VAL A 145 -35.81 -12.33 49.09
C VAL A 145 -36.94 -11.37 48.69
N ALA A 146 -36.54 -10.17 48.29
CA ALA A 146 -37.37 -9.19 47.60
C ALA A 146 -37.25 -9.44 46.08
N PHE A 147 -38.36 -9.80 45.48
CA PHE A 147 -38.50 -10.26 44.11
C PHE A 147 -39.02 -9.12 43.23
N SER A 148 -38.31 -8.86 42.14
CA SER A 148 -38.52 -7.72 41.24
C SER A 148 -38.69 -6.35 41.93
N PRO A 149 -37.75 -5.91 42.80
CA PRO A 149 -37.79 -4.53 43.29
C PRO A 149 -37.72 -3.54 42.12
N PHE A 150 -38.63 -2.58 42.11
CA PHE A 150 -38.78 -1.64 40.99
C PHE A 150 -38.04 -0.34 41.33
N THR A 151 -36.78 -0.27 40.90
CA THR A 151 -35.78 0.73 41.32
C THR A 151 -35.13 1.40 40.13
N GLY A 152 -34.72 2.65 40.29
CA GLY A 152 -34.17 3.48 39.22
C GLY A 152 -32.72 3.92 39.44
N SER A 153 -32.16 3.70 40.62
CA SER A 153 -30.82 4.15 40.97
C SER A 153 -29.78 3.04 40.97
N SER A 154 -28.60 3.32 40.42
CA SER A 154 -27.42 2.47 40.56
C SER A 154 -26.84 2.41 41.99
N ASP A 155 -27.38 3.17 42.95
CA ASP A 155 -27.05 3.03 44.38
C ASP A 155 -27.70 1.80 45.02
N VAL A 156 -28.88 1.41 44.54
CA VAL A 156 -29.59 0.23 45.04
C VAL A 156 -29.24 -1.03 44.26
N ARG A 157 -28.82 -0.86 43.01
CA ARG A 157 -28.39 -1.94 42.11
C ARG A 157 -26.97 -2.36 42.47
N VAL A 158 -26.85 -3.12 43.55
CA VAL A 158 -25.62 -3.73 44.05
C VAL A 158 -25.86 -5.20 44.43
N TRP A 159 -24.78 -5.99 44.52
CA TRP A 159 -24.90 -7.38 44.94
C TRP A 159 -25.43 -7.49 46.36
N LYS A 160 -26.67 -7.96 46.47
CA LYS A 160 -27.36 -8.30 47.71
C LYS A 160 -28.21 -9.52 47.44
N LYS A 161 -27.89 -10.61 48.13
CA LYS A 161 -28.58 -11.91 47.95
C LYS A 161 -30.09 -11.81 48.22
N ASN A 162 -30.50 -10.86 49.06
CA ASN A 162 -31.90 -10.60 49.39
C ASN A 162 -32.65 -9.77 48.34
N LEU A 163 -31.99 -9.27 47.29
CA LEU A 163 -32.64 -8.49 46.22
C LEU A 163 -32.52 -9.24 44.89
N TYR A 164 -33.64 -9.52 44.24
CA TYR A 164 -33.69 -10.27 42.99
C TYR A 164 -34.35 -9.44 41.88
N PHE A 165 -33.55 -8.69 41.13
CA PHE A 165 -34.05 -7.75 40.13
C PHE A 165 -34.41 -8.46 38.82
N LEU A 166 -35.54 -8.07 38.20
CA LEU A 166 -35.98 -8.55 36.87
C LEU A 166 -36.11 -7.42 35.84
N THR A 167 -35.71 -6.21 36.20
CA THR A 167 -35.69 -5.04 35.32
C THR A 167 -34.26 -4.71 34.91
N ALA A 168 -34.09 -4.10 33.74
CA ALA A 168 -32.81 -3.58 33.29
C ALA A 168 -32.18 -2.66 34.37
N SER A 169 -30.86 -2.72 34.50
CA SER A 169 -30.16 -1.82 35.42
C SER A 169 -30.11 -0.39 34.85
N PRO A 170 -30.10 0.66 35.69
CA PRO A 170 -29.95 2.04 35.23
C PRO A 170 -28.67 2.28 34.42
N VAL A 171 -27.60 1.54 34.75
CA VAL A 171 -26.38 1.49 33.93
C VAL A 171 -26.64 0.95 32.52
N ALA A 172 -27.42 -0.12 32.39
CA ALA A 172 -27.81 -0.67 31.09
C ALA A 172 -28.60 0.38 30.28
N GLU A 173 -29.57 1.02 30.93
CA GLU A 173 -30.42 2.03 30.30
C GLU A 173 -29.60 3.23 29.81
N VAL A 174 -28.70 3.78 30.62
CA VAL A 174 -27.87 4.91 30.18
C VAL A 174 -26.94 4.52 29.02
N LEU A 175 -26.37 3.31 29.03
CA LEU A 175 -25.55 2.83 27.91
C LEU A 175 -26.38 2.68 26.63
N ALA A 176 -27.61 2.18 26.73
CA ALA A 176 -28.51 2.07 25.59
C ALA A 176 -28.89 3.46 25.02
N LEU A 177 -29.18 4.43 25.90
CA LEU A 177 -29.46 5.80 25.49
C LEU A 177 -28.25 6.48 24.84
N ILE A 178 -27.03 6.29 25.37
CA ILE A 178 -25.80 6.82 24.76
C ILE A 178 -25.57 6.17 23.40
N ARG A 179 -25.69 4.84 23.29
CA ARG A 179 -25.55 4.12 22.02
C ARG A 179 -26.49 4.71 20.99
N TYR A 180 -27.78 4.78 21.31
CA TYR A 180 -28.80 5.29 20.40
C TYR A 180 -28.54 6.76 20.01
N ALA A 181 -28.15 7.60 20.96
CA ALA A 181 -27.82 9.01 20.70
C ALA A 181 -26.62 9.19 19.75
N VAL A 182 -25.58 8.38 19.90
CA VAL A 182 -24.30 8.55 19.18
C VAL A 182 -24.29 7.81 17.84
N SER A 183 -24.92 6.63 17.76
CA SER A 183 -24.93 5.82 16.52
C SER A 183 -26.19 6.00 15.69
N GLN A 184 -27.40 5.94 16.28
CA GLN A 184 -28.65 6.02 15.50
C GLN A 184 -29.07 7.47 15.21
N LEU A 185 -29.11 8.31 16.25
CA LEU A 185 -29.47 9.72 16.11
C LEU A 185 -28.28 10.58 15.66
N ARG A 186 -27.04 10.10 15.87
CA ARG A 186 -25.78 10.72 15.43
C ARG A 186 -25.61 12.15 15.91
N PHE A 187 -26.01 12.45 17.14
CA PHE A 187 -25.90 13.80 17.68
C PHE A 187 -24.46 14.30 17.71
N GLN A 188 -24.28 15.54 17.27
CA GLN A 188 -23.05 16.30 17.51
C GLN A 188 -23.05 16.89 18.92
N ARG A 189 -24.20 17.41 19.36
CA ARG A 189 -24.38 18.08 20.65
C ARG A 189 -25.31 17.29 21.56
N LEU A 190 -24.74 16.35 22.32
CA LEU A 190 -25.45 15.58 23.34
C LEU A 190 -25.33 16.24 24.71
N GLY A 191 -26.46 16.60 25.31
CA GLY A 191 -26.53 17.12 26.67
C GLY A 191 -26.89 16.03 27.69
N PHE A 192 -26.72 16.35 28.97
CA PHE A 192 -27.12 15.49 30.08
C PHE A 192 -27.82 16.30 31.16
N MET A 193 -28.84 15.73 31.80
CA MET A 193 -29.52 16.33 32.94
C MET A 193 -29.55 15.34 34.09
N TYR A 194 -29.16 15.82 35.28
CA TYR A 194 -29.31 15.07 36.52
C TYR A 194 -29.43 16.02 37.71
N LEU A 195 -29.89 15.48 38.84
CA LEU A 195 -29.98 16.18 40.11
C LEU A 195 -28.92 15.64 41.06
N LYS A 196 -28.24 16.52 41.78
CA LYS A 196 -27.21 16.15 42.75
C LYS A 196 -27.83 15.89 44.11
N GLY A 197 -27.30 14.88 44.80
CA GLY A 197 -27.61 14.62 46.21
C GLY A 197 -28.92 13.87 46.49
N VAL A 198 -29.57 13.32 45.46
CA VAL A 198 -30.86 12.62 45.57
C VAL A 198 -30.80 11.12 45.20
N PHE A 199 -29.61 10.51 45.30
CA PHE A 199 -29.36 9.09 45.00
C PHE A 199 -29.83 8.65 43.60
N TYR A 200 -29.78 9.52 42.59
CA TYR A 200 -30.22 9.20 41.22
C TYR A 200 -29.51 10.09 40.20
N GLY A 201 -28.81 9.50 39.23
CA GLY A 201 -28.19 10.22 38.12
C GLY A 201 -26.70 10.53 38.29
N ASP A 202 -26.19 10.70 39.51
CA ASP A 202 -24.76 11.00 39.75
C ASP A 202 -23.82 9.93 39.18
N LYS A 203 -24.16 8.64 39.36
CA LYS A 203 -23.37 7.51 38.86
C LYS A 203 -23.47 7.40 37.34
N GLU A 204 -24.65 7.60 36.80
CA GLU A 204 -24.93 7.55 35.37
C GLU A 204 -24.26 8.70 34.62
N TYR A 205 -24.21 9.90 35.21
CA TYR A 205 -23.45 11.03 34.70
C TYR A 205 -21.95 10.72 34.63
N LYS A 206 -21.35 10.23 35.73
CA LYS A 206 -19.93 9.84 35.76
C LYS A 206 -19.61 8.75 34.74
N LEU A 207 -20.49 7.77 34.59
CA LEU A 207 -20.34 6.74 33.56
C LEU A 207 -20.43 7.35 32.16
N THR A 208 -21.40 8.23 31.92
CA THR A 208 -21.58 8.91 30.63
C THR A 208 -20.32 9.69 30.27
N LEU A 209 -19.72 10.44 31.20
CA LEU A 209 -18.45 11.13 30.96
C LEU A 209 -17.33 10.17 30.57
N LYS A 210 -17.21 9.02 31.26
CA LYS A 210 -16.19 8.01 30.96
C LYS A 210 -16.37 7.42 29.57
N VAL A 211 -17.60 7.04 29.22
CA VAL A 211 -17.97 6.46 27.92
C VAL A 211 -17.74 7.46 26.79
N MET A 212 -18.22 8.71 26.95
CA MET A 212 -18.01 9.77 25.96
C MET A 212 -16.52 10.06 25.75
N SER A 213 -15.74 10.11 26.83
CA SER A 213 -14.29 10.32 26.77
C SER A 213 -13.57 9.21 25.99
N ILE A 214 -13.93 7.94 26.24
CA ILE A 214 -13.37 6.79 25.49
C ILE A 214 -13.66 6.92 24.00
N MET A 215 -14.86 7.38 23.62
CA MET A 215 -15.22 7.65 22.23
C MET A 215 -14.59 8.93 21.67
N GLY A 216 -13.82 9.67 22.47
CA GLY A 216 -13.20 10.92 22.07
C GLY A 216 -14.15 12.10 21.97
N ARG A 217 -15.31 12.03 22.64
CA ARG A 217 -16.39 13.03 22.63
C ARG A 217 -16.59 13.66 24.01
N LYS A 218 -17.31 14.78 24.05
CA LYS A 218 -17.73 15.46 25.28
C LYS A 218 -19.23 15.74 25.21
N LEU A 219 -19.86 15.91 26.38
CA LEU A 219 -21.21 16.46 26.46
C LEU A 219 -21.17 17.95 26.10
N CYS A 220 -22.15 18.44 25.34
CA CYS A 220 -22.19 19.86 24.97
C CYS A 220 -22.57 20.77 26.14
N GLY A 221 -23.37 20.24 27.07
CA GLY A 221 -23.84 20.94 28.25
C GLY A 221 -24.44 19.97 29.24
N VAL A 222 -24.39 20.34 30.52
CA VAL A 222 -24.94 19.54 31.62
C VAL A 222 -25.85 20.43 32.43
N PHE A 223 -27.12 20.02 32.57
CA PHE A 223 -28.01 20.59 33.57
C PHE A 223 -27.80 19.81 34.86
N GLU A 224 -27.04 20.39 35.77
CA GLU A 224 -26.79 19.85 37.10
C GLU A 224 -27.35 20.82 38.15
N LEU A 225 -28.07 20.30 39.13
CA LEU A 225 -28.74 21.10 40.15
C LEU A 225 -28.70 20.38 41.49
N ASP A 226 -28.22 21.07 42.53
CA ASP A 226 -28.30 20.58 43.90
C ASP A 226 -29.77 20.57 44.35
N SER A 227 -30.29 19.40 44.67
CA SER A 227 -31.70 19.15 44.96
C SER A 227 -31.86 18.30 46.22
N SER A 228 -33.09 18.20 46.73
CA SER A 228 -33.43 17.29 47.82
C SER A 228 -34.64 16.42 47.47
N THR A 229 -34.84 15.30 48.14
CA THR A 229 -36.00 14.42 47.92
C THR A 229 -37.31 15.04 48.37
N ASP A 230 -37.28 15.87 49.42
CA ASP A 230 -38.47 16.43 50.09
C ASP A 230 -38.73 17.91 49.75
N GLY A 231 -37.89 18.51 48.91
CA GLY A 231 -37.96 19.92 48.59
C GLY A 231 -37.31 20.26 47.25
N ARG A 232 -37.72 21.40 46.68
CA ARG A 232 -37.17 21.92 45.42
C ARG A 232 -36.01 22.88 45.66
N ALA A 233 -35.08 22.94 44.72
CA ALA A 233 -34.04 23.96 44.69
C ALA A 233 -34.64 25.37 44.56
N SER A 234 -33.88 26.39 44.98
CA SER A 234 -34.29 27.79 44.84
C SER A 234 -34.56 28.15 43.38
N ASP A 235 -35.44 29.12 43.14
CA ASP A 235 -35.72 29.58 41.77
C ASP A 235 -34.47 30.20 41.13
N ASP A 236 -33.62 30.87 41.92
CA ASP A 236 -32.37 31.47 41.45
C ASP A 236 -31.34 30.41 41.01
N ASP A 237 -31.14 29.35 41.79
CA ASP A 237 -30.20 28.27 41.44
C ASP A 237 -30.67 27.51 40.20
N PHE A 238 -31.97 27.23 40.10
CA PHE A 238 -32.55 26.58 38.94
C PHE A 238 -32.37 27.43 37.66
N GLU A 239 -32.65 28.74 37.74
CA GLU A 239 -32.45 29.65 36.59
C GLU A 239 -30.97 29.82 36.25
N ALA A 240 -30.07 29.79 37.23
CA ALA A 240 -28.63 29.82 36.99
C ALA A 240 -28.14 28.56 36.25
N ALA A 241 -28.60 27.37 36.67
CA ALA A 241 -28.32 26.11 36.00
C ALA A 241 -28.88 26.11 34.56
N TRP A 242 -30.12 26.59 34.37
CA TRP A 242 -30.73 26.72 33.05
C TRP A 242 -29.95 27.65 32.13
N LYS A 243 -29.55 28.83 32.62
CA LYS A 243 -28.78 29.83 31.86
C LYS A 243 -27.39 29.34 31.44
N ARG A 244 -26.78 28.40 32.18
CA ARG A 244 -25.56 27.71 31.74
C ARG A 244 -25.84 26.63 30.71
N PHE A 245 -26.94 25.89 30.87
CA PHE A 245 -27.27 24.74 30.05
C PHE A 245 -27.85 25.10 28.68
N ALA A 246 -28.93 25.90 28.64
CA ALA A 246 -29.70 26.13 27.40
C ALA A 246 -28.87 26.73 26.25
N PRO A 247 -27.94 27.68 26.47
CA PRO A 247 -27.09 28.22 25.40
C PRO A 247 -26.15 27.18 24.76
N THR A 248 -25.98 26.00 25.35
CA THR A 248 -25.19 24.91 24.73
C THR A 248 -25.90 24.25 23.55
N MET A 249 -27.18 24.58 23.32
CA MET A 249 -28.00 24.15 22.19
C MET A 249 -27.94 22.63 21.92
N PRO A 250 -28.22 21.77 22.91
CA PRO A 250 -28.22 20.32 22.73
C PRO A 250 -29.21 19.91 21.64
N GLN A 251 -28.80 18.95 20.79
CA GLN A 251 -29.68 18.29 19.82
C GLN A 251 -30.45 17.13 20.46
N GLY A 252 -29.91 16.58 21.55
CA GLY A 252 -30.59 15.61 22.39
C GLY A 252 -30.08 15.71 23.83
N VAL A 253 -30.93 15.38 24.80
CA VAL A 253 -30.58 15.40 26.22
C VAL A 253 -30.96 14.07 26.86
N ILE A 254 -29.98 13.42 27.50
CA ILE A 254 -30.25 12.28 28.39
C ILE A 254 -30.69 12.84 29.74
N VAL A 255 -31.92 12.50 30.16
CA VAL A 255 -32.52 13.01 31.39
C VAL A 255 -32.53 11.91 32.43
N PHE A 256 -31.48 11.87 33.24
CA PHE A 256 -31.34 10.97 34.38
C PHE A 256 -31.60 11.75 35.69
N GLY A 257 -32.75 12.42 35.75
CA GLY A 257 -33.21 13.16 36.93
C GLY A 257 -34.18 12.34 37.77
N SER A 258 -34.02 12.37 39.10
CA SER A 258 -34.96 11.77 40.05
C SER A 258 -36.37 12.28 39.78
N PRO A 259 -37.44 11.46 39.85
CA PRO A 259 -38.82 11.86 39.50
C PRO A 259 -39.48 12.78 40.55
N ILE A 260 -38.83 13.90 40.85
CA ILE A 260 -39.24 14.92 41.81
C ILE A 260 -39.49 16.26 41.11
N GLU A 261 -39.90 17.26 41.89
CA GLU A 261 -40.35 18.57 41.38
C GLU A 261 -39.34 19.25 40.46
N ASP A 262 -38.04 19.20 40.75
CA ASP A 262 -37.03 19.88 39.95
C ASP A 262 -36.81 19.24 38.57
N THR A 263 -36.91 17.91 38.46
CA THR A 263 -36.91 17.25 37.14
C THR A 263 -38.16 17.63 36.36
N LYS A 264 -39.33 17.71 37.00
CA LYS A 264 -40.56 18.20 36.35
C LYS A 264 -40.40 19.64 35.87
N ARG A 265 -39.84 20.53 36.68
CA ARG A 265 -39.53 21.94 36.31
C ARG A 265 -38.61 22.00 35.10
N PHE A 266 -37.55 21.19 35.09
CA PHE A 266 -36.64 21.08 33.94
C PHE A 266 -37.39 20.64 32.68
N LEU A 267 -38.18 19.56 32.76
CA LEU A 267 -38.96 19.05 31.63
C LEU A 267 -39.95 20.11 31.11
N MET A 268 -40.70 20.77 31.99
CA MET A 268 -41.63 21.84 31.59
C MET A 268 -40.90 22.98 30.85
N LYS A 269 -39.76 23.43 31.38
CA LYS A 269 -38.98 24.51 30.76
C LYS A 269 -38.32 24.08 29.44
N PHE A 270 -37.84 22.84 29.36
CA PHE A 270 -37.27 22.26 28.15
C PHE A 270 -38.31 22.09 27.05
N LEU A 271 -39.44 21.46 27.36
CA LEU A 271 -40.52 21.24 26.39
C LEU A 271 -41.20 22.55 25.97
N GLY A 272 -41.12 23.60 26.79
CA GLY A 272 -41.61 24.95 26.47
C GLY A 272 -40.60 25.89 25.85
N SER A 273 -39.33 25.51 25.73
CA SER A 273 -38.28 26.36 25.15
C SER A 273 -38.43 26.42 23.64
N ASN A 274 -38.53 27.63 23.09
CA ASN A 274 -38.51 27.84 21.65
C ASN A 274 -37.11 27.56 21.08
N GLU A 275 -36.05 27.86 21.84
CA GLU A 275 -34.65 27.64 21.47
C GLU A 275 -34.32 26.15 21.32
N LEU A 276 -34.84 25.32 22.22
CA LEU A 276 -34.59 23.87 22.26
C LEU A 276 -35.71 23.03 21.65
N ARG A 277 -36.67 23.66 20.95
CA ARG A 277 -37.82 22.98 20.33
C ARG A 277 -37.41 21.82 19.41
N GLY A 278 -36.24 21.94 18.78
CA GLY A 278 -35.61 20.95 17.89
C GLY A 278 -35.13 19.67 18.58
N ALA A 279 -34.88 19.72 19.88
CA ALA A 279 -34.07 18.73 20.57
C ALA A 279 -34.84 17.48 20.99
N TYR A 280 -34.15 16.34 21.01
CA TYR A 280 -34.65 15.08 21.53
C TYR A 280 -34.50 15.00 23.05
N ILE A 281 -35.36 14.20 23.66
CA ILE A 281 -35.28 13.88 25.08
C ILE A 281 -35.24 12.37 25.25
N LEU A 282 -34.20 11.91 25.96
CA LEU A 282 -33.85 10.50 26.11
C LEU A 282 -34.00 10.15 27.59
N ILE A 283 -34.97 9.30 27.91
CA ILE A 283 -35.48 9.14 29.28
C ILE A 283 -35.41 7.66 29.71
N PRO A 284 -34.87 7.38 30.91
CA PRO A 284 -34.90 6.05 31.50
C PRO A 284 -36.32 5.66 31.95
N SER A 285 -36.54 4.36 32.07
CA SER A 285 -37.83 3.73 32.33
C SER A 285 -38.57 4.28 33.54
N MET A 286 -37.89 4.45 34.67
CA MET A 286 -38.51 4.98 35.89
C MET A 286 -39.13 6.36 35.70
N LEU A 287 -38.48 7.23 34.93
CA LEU A 287 -38.99 8.56 34.65
C LEU A 287 -40.11 8.53 33.60
N GLN A 288 -40.09 7.58 32.64
CA GLN A 288 -41.22 7.33 31.72
C GLN A 288 -42.52 7.12 32.50
N TYR A 289 -42.52 6.20 33.46
CA TYR A 289 -43.74 5.81 34.18
C TYR A 289 -44.30 6.98 34.99
N VAL A 290 -43.45 7.80 35.59
CA VAL A 290 -43.89 8.99 36.33
C VAL A 290 -44.43 10.07 35.39
N ILE A 291 -43.73 10.34 34.28
CA ILE A 291 -44.21 11.30 33.28
C ILE A 291 -45.60 10.92 32.79
N LYS A 292 -45.80 9.66 32.38
CA LYS A 292 -47.05 9.19 31.78
C LYS A 292 -48.22 9.13 32.78
N ASN A 293 -47.94 8.84 34.05
CA ASN A 293 -48.98 8.62 35.04
C ASN A 293 -49.29 9.83 35.91
N SER A 294 -48.31 10.73 36.11
CA SER A 294 -48.41 11.83 37.07
C SER A 294 -48.21 13.20 36.45
N TRP A 295 -47.47 13.35 35.35
CA TRP A 295 -47.09 14.68 34.82
C TRP A 295 -47.63 14.99 33.42
N VAL A 296 -48.42 14.12 32.79
CA VAL A 296 -48.89 14.32 31.40
C VAL A 296 -49.68 15.61 31.22
N LYS A 297 -50.48 16.01 32.21
CA LYS A 297 -51.33 17.21 32.13
C LYS A 297 -50.49 18.47 32.33
N GLU A 298 -49.53 18.41 33.24
CA GLU A 298 -48.60 19.48 33.59
C GLU A 298 -47.60 19.73 32.46
N LEU A 299 -47.19 18.67 31.76
CA LEU A 299 -46.33 18.69 30.59
C LEU A 299 -47.10 18.87 29.28
N ALA A 300 -48.40 19.21 29.32
CA ALA A 300 -49.22 19.50 28.15
C ALA A 300 -48.85 20.87 27.54
N VAL A 301 -47.60 20.99 27.10
CA VAL A 301 -47.04 22.21 26.53
C VAL A 301 -47.49 22.34 25.07
N LYS A 302 -47.91 23.56 24.68
CA LYS A 302 -48.21 23.87 23.27
C LYS A 302 -46.95 23.61 22.43
N ASN A 303 -47.11 22.92 21.30
CA ASN A 303 -46.03 22.59 20.36
C ASN A 303 -45.03 21.52 20.81
N PHE A 304 -45.33 20.77 21.88
CA PHE A 304 -44.60 19.53 22.19
C PHE A 304 -44.59 18.59 20.98
N VAL A 305 -43.43 18.02 20.64
CA VAL A 305 -43.27 17.05 19.55
C VAL A 305 -43.02 15.66 20.17
N PRO A 306 -44.06 14.83 20.34
CA PRO A 306 -43.94 13.55 21.03
C PRO A 306 -42.88 12.61 20.44
N GLU A 307 -42.73 12.60 19.12
CA GLU A 307 -41.81 11.70 18.39
C GLU A 307 -40.33 11.91 18.72
N ARG A 308 -40.00 12.98 19.44
CA ARG A 308 -38.66 13.29 19.93
C ARG A 308 -38.38 12.75 21.34
N VAL A 309 -39.38 12.12 21.96
CA VAL A 309 -39.26 11.46 23.25
C VAL A 309 -38.90 10.00 23.04
N ILE A 310 -37.67 9.66 23.39
CA ILE A 310 -37.11 8.30 23.34
C ILE A 310 -37.02 7.77 24.76
N LEU A 311 -37.51 6.56 24.96
CA LEU A 311 -37.72 5.97 26.27
C LEU A 311 -37.15 4.56 26.30
N THR A 312 -36.47 4.20 27.38
CA THR A 312 -36.06 2.81 27.64
C THR A 312 -37.06 2.09 28.55
N GLY A 313 -36.98 0.76 28.60
CA GLY A 313 -37.63 -0.03 29.64
C GLY A 313 -37.26 -1.50 29.65
N PRO A 314 -37.77 -2.23 30.66
CA PRO A 314 -37.34 -3.57 30.98
C PRO A 314 -37.94 -4.65 30.08
N SER A 315 -39.01 -4.32 29.34
CA SER A 315 -39.79 -5.27 28.55
C SER A 315 -40.21 -4.68 27.20
N PRO A 316 -40.55 -5.53 26.20
CA PRO A 316 -41.27 -5.11 25.00
C PRO A 316 -42.62 -4.46 25.34
N LEU A 317 -43.26 -3.86 24.34
CA LEU A 317 -44.64 -3.39 24.49
C LEU A 317 -45.61 -4.57 24.43
N ALA A 318 -46.71 -4.49 25.18
CA ALA A 318 -47.72 -5.55 25.25
C ALA A 318 -48.48 -5.83 23.94
N ASN A 319 -48.34 -4.94 22.95
CA ASN A 319 -48.89 -5.09 21.61
C ASN A 319 -47.81 -5.44 20.56
N ASP A 320 -46.55 -5.64 20.98
CA ASP A 320 -45.46 -6.03 20.10
C ASP A 320 -45.50 -7.54 19.84
N ASN A 321 -46.32 -7.90 18.85
CA ASN A 321 -46.59 -9.29 18.48
C ASN A 321 -45.42 -10.01 17.81
N GLU A 322 -44.24 -9.41 17.71
CA GLU A 322 -43.05 -10.12 17.24
C GLU A 322 -42.58 -11.14 18.27
N TYR A 323 -42.75 -10.84 19.56
CA TYR A 323 -42.36 -11.70 20.67
C TYR A 323 -43.41 -12.79 20.96
N ILE A 324 -42.99 -14.06 20.97
CA ILE A 324 -43.79 -15.22 21.38
C ILE A 324 -44.34 -15.01 22.79
N ALA A 325 -43.52 -14.51 23.72
CA ALA A 325 -43.94 -14.26 25.09
C ALA A 325 -45.10 -13.25 25.17
N VAL A 326 -45.06 -12.19 24.35
CA VAL A 326 -46.14 -11.19 24.27
C VAL A 326 -47.43 -11.81 23.74
N ARG A 327 -47.35 -12.64 22.69
CA ARG A 327 -48.52 -13.35 22.15
C ARG A 327 -49.16 -14.32 23.15
N LYS A 328 -48.38 -14.88 24.08
CA LYS A 328 -48.92 -15.72 25.18
C LYS A 328 -49.48 -14.90 26.34
N PHE A 329 -48.84 -13.79 26.66
CA PHE A 329 -49.31 -12.86 27.69
C PHE A 329 -50.72 -12.34 27.38
N GLN A 330 -50.97 -11.96 26.13
CA GLN A 330 -52.22 -11.34 25.68
C GLN A 330 -53.50 -12.07 26.11
N PRO A 331 -53.74 -13.34 25.73
CA PRO A 331 -54.96 -14.06 26.13
C PRO A 331 -55.03 -14.34 27.64
N VAL A 332 -53.87 -14.50 28.30
CA VAL A 332 -53.81 -14.67 29.77
C VAL A 332 -54.29 -13.41 30.47
N MET A 333 -53.78 -12.25 30.04
CA MET A 333 -54.14 -10.96 30.61
C MET A 333 -55.60 -10.61 30.32
N GLU A 334 -56.08 -10.85 29.11
CA GLU A 334 -57.48 -10.66 28.72
C GLU A 334 -58.44 -11.43 29.63
N LYS A 335 -58.19 -12.73 29.81
CA LYS A 335 -59.01 -13.61 30.67
C LYS A 335 -58.97 -13.16 32.13
N TYR A 336 -57.83 -12.65 32.59
CA TYR A 336 -57.71 -12.13 33.95
C TYR A 336 -58.51 -10.84 34.14
N LEU A 337 -58.39 -9.87 33.21
CA LEU A 337 -59.10 -8.59 33.27
C LEU A 337 -60.62 -8.73 33.11
N GLU A 338 -61.11 -9.72 32.37
CA GLU A 338 -62.55 -10.02 32.30
C GLU A 338 -63.16 -10.30 33.69
N LYS A 339 -62.41 -10.96 34.58
CA LYS A 339 -62.87 -11.31 35.93
C LYS A 339 -62.44 -10.32 37.00
N ASN A 340 -61.28 -9.68 36.84
CA ASN A 340 -60.59 -8.91 37.87
C ASN A 340 -60.25 -7.47 37.44
N GLY A 341 -60.79 -6.98 36.33
CA GLY A 341 -60.42 -5.67 35.75
C GLY A 341 -60.74 -4.45 36.61
N LYS A 342 -61.56 -4.59 37.65
CA LYS A 342 -61.84 -3.52 38.63
C LYS A 342 -60.82 -3.56 39.77
N LEU A 343 -59.76 -2.76 39.67
CA LEU A 343 -58.69 -2.67 40.66
C LEU A 343 -58.71 -1.27 41.30
N ASN A 344 -58.96 -1.17 42.61
CA ASN A 344 -58.93 0.09 43.39
C ASN A 344 -59.65 1.30 42.77
N GLY A 345 -60.76 1.07 42.06
CA GLY A 345 -61.52 2.14 41.39
C GLY A 345 -61.07 2.45 39.96
N HIS A 346 -59.98 1.86 39.49
CA HIS A 346 -59.60 1.83 38.09
C HIS A 346 -60.26 0.63 37.40
N ASN A 347 -60.89 0.88 36.25
CA ASN A 347 -61.50 -0.16 35.44
C ASN A 347 -60.63 -0.43 34.22
N TYR A 348 -59.86 -1.52 34.28
CA TYR A 348 -59.07 -2.02 33.17
C TYR A 348 -59.95 -2.96 32.33
N GLU A 349 -60.41 -2.47 31.19
CA GLU A 349 -61.16 -3.29 30.25
C GLU A 349 -60.28 -4.40 29.66
N LYS A 350 -60.90 -5.47 29.13
CA LYS A 350 -60.21 -6.61 28.52
C LYS A 350 -59.08 -6.20 27.55
N GLY A 351 -59.33 -5.18 26.73
CA GLY A 351 -58.37 -4.68 25.74
C GLY A 351 -57.55 -3.45 26.16
N HIS A 352 -57.59 -3.07 27.45
CA HIS A 352 -56.97 -1.83 27.95
C HIS A 352 -55.48 -1.74 27.61
N PHE A 353 -54.74 -2.84 27.80
CA PHE A 353 -53.30 -2.88 27.61
C PHE A 353 -52.85 -2.74 26.15
N TYR A 354 -53.74 -2.95 25.16
CA TYR A 354 -53.42 -2.68 23.75
C TYR A 354 -53.40 -1.18 23.44
N GLN A 355 -54.30 -0.41 24.08
CA GLN A 355 -54.48 1.01 23.83
C GLN A 355 -53.65 1.89 24.78
N HIS A 356 -53.33 1.37 25.97
CA HIS A 356 -52.52 2.06 26.98
C HIS A 356 -51.14 1.39 27.08
N SER A 357 -50.29 1.70 26.11
CA SER A 357 -48.96 1.09 25.94
C SER A 357 -48.10 1.04 27.22
N THR A 358 -48.12 2.08 28.06
CA THR A 358 -47.38 2.09 29.34
C THR A 358 -47.98 1.16 30.39
N ASP A 359 -49.30 1.12 30.53
CA ASP A 359 -49.97 0.19 31.45
C ASP A 359 -49.76 -1.25 30.97
N GLY A 360 -49.84 -1.48 29.67
CA GLY A 360 -49.57 -2.78 29.06
C GLY A 360 -48.14 -3.26 29.26
N GLU A 361 -47.15 -2.37 29.12
CA GLU A 361 -45.75 -2.70 29.44
C GLU A 361 -45.58 -3.12 30.91
N LEU A 362 -46.21 -2.39 31.84
CA LEU A 362 -46.17 -2.70 33.27
C LEU A 362 -46.90 -4.00 33.60
N MET A 363 -48.04 -4.29 32.95
CA MET A 363 -48.73 -5.58 33.05
C MET A 363 -47.86 -6.73 32.52
N LEU A 364 -47.21 -6.55 31.37
CA LEU A 364 -46.30 -7.55 30.82
C LEU A 364 -45.13 -7.80 31.78
N HIS A 365 -44.54 -6.76 32.37
CA HIS A 365 -43.48 -6.90 33.37
C HIS A 365 -43.97 -7.65 34.63
N GLY A 366 -45.18 -7.35 35.10
CA GLY A 366 -45.83 -8.10 36.17
C GLY A 366 -45.99 -9.57 35.84
N TRP A 367 -46.50 -9.87 34.65
CA TRP A 367 -46.68 -11.25 34.16
C TRP A 367 -45.34 -11.99 34.07
N ILE A 368 -44.32 -11.37 33.50
CA ILE A 368 -42.94 -11.89 33.49
C ILE A 368 -42.46 -12.20 34.91
N THR A 369 -42.72 -11.31 35.86
CA THR A 369 -42.33 -11.52 37.27
C THR A 369 -43.00 -12.77 37.85
N GLY A 370 -44.29 -12.98 37.56
CA GLY A 370 -45.02 -14.19 37.92
C GLY A 370 -44.44 -15.45 37.24
N GLU A 371 -44.14 -15.37 35.94
CA GLU A 371 -43.53 -16.46 35.17
C GLU A 371 -42.16 -16.87 35.72
N VAL A 372 -41.33 -15.92 36.15
CA VAL A 372 -40.03 -16.20 36.78
C VAL A 372 -40.24 -16.81 38.17
N LEU A 373 -41.11 -16.22 39.00
CA LEU A 373 -41.39 -16.72 40.35
C LEU A 373 -41.86 -18.17 40.28
N TRP A 374 -42.84 -18.45 39.42
CA TRP A 374 -43.36 -19.78 39.14
C TRP A 374 -42.25 -20.81 38.91
N ARG A 375 -41.34 -20.52 37.99
CA ARG A 375 -40.21 -21.41 37.63
C ARG A 375 -39.23 -21.62 38.79
N THR A 376 -39.21 -20.73 39.79
CA THR A 376 -38.38 -20.93 40.99
C THR A 376 -38.94 -22.00 41.94
N LEU A 377 -40.25 -22.28 41.84
CA LEU A 377 -40.98 -23.16 42.75
C LEU A 377 -41.07 -24.62 42.29
N GLY A 378 -40.52 -24.95 41.11
CA GLY A 378 -40.64 -26.26 40.49
C GLY A 378 -39.93 -27.43 41.20
N SER A 379 -39.18 -27.20 42.28
CA SER A 379 -38.45 -28.26 43.01
C SER A 379 -38.65 -28.15 44.51
N ARG A 380 -39.32 -29.16 45.09
CA ARG A 380 -39.56 -29.26 46.54
C ARG A 380 -38.28 -29.24 47.36
N GLU A 381 -37.22 -29.85 46.85
CA GLU A 381 -35.92 -29.89 47.54
C GLU A 381 -35.32 -28.50 47.74
N LEU A 382 -35.63 -27.55 46.84
CA LEU A 382 -35.19 -26.16 46.92
C LEU A 382 -36.07 -25.31 47.84
N LEU A 383 -37.30 -25.76 48.15
CA LEU A 383 -38.27 -25.04 48.98
C LEU A 383 -38.23 -25.45 50.46
N LYS A 384 -37.25 -26.26 50.90
CA LYS A 384 -37.17 -26.81 52.25
C LYS A 384 -37.05 -25.77 53.38
N ASN A 385 -36.37 -24.65 53.11
CA ASN A 385 -36.20 -23.54 54.02
C ASN A 385 -35.73 -22.29 53.27
N ARG A 386 -35.82 -21.14 53.93
CA ARG A 386 -35.50 -19.80 53.38
C ARG A 386 -34.09 -19.74 52.80
N THR A 387 -33.09 -20.21 53.56
CA THR A 387 -31.69 -20.19 53.15
C THR A 387 -31.45 -21.02 51.88
N THR A 388 -32.06 -22.21 51.81
CA THR A 388 -31.93 -23.14 50.67
C THR A 388 -32.59 -22.56 49.42
N TYR A 389 -33.80 -22.01 49.57
CA TYR A 389 -34.49 -21.35 48.47
C TYR A 389 -33.69 -20.16 47.94
N MET A 390 -33.27 -19.26 48.82
CA MET A 390 -32.49 -18.08 48.45
C MET A 390 -31.14 -18.44 47.82
N ASN A 391 -30.43 -19.46 48.34
CA ASN A 391 -29.22 -20.00 47.71
C ASN A 391 -29.53 -20.51 46.29
N SER A 392 -30.64 -21.21 46.13
CA SER A 392 -31.01 -21.80 44.85
C SER A 392 -31.22 -20.75 43.76
N LEU A 393 -31.70 -19.55 44.10
CA LEU A 393 -31.94 -18.47 43.13
C LEU A 393 -30.65 -18.02 42.41
N TYR A 394 -29.51 -18.16 43.06
CA TYR A 394 -28.22 -17.71 42.56
C TYR A 394 -27.30 -18.86 42.13
N ASN A 395 -27.82 -20.08 42.04
CA ASN A 395 -27.05 -21.23 41.57
C ASN A 395 -27.02 -21.29 40.03
N GLN A 396 -26.35 -20.30 39.41
CA GLN A 396 -26.16 -20.18 37.95
C GLN A 396 -27.48 -20.23 37.15
N ARG A 397 -28.48 -19.44 37.56
CA ARG A 397 -29.82 -19.48 36.94
C ARG A 397 -29.96 -18.53 35.75
N ARG A 398 -30.70 -18.99 34.74
CA ARG A 398 -31.21 -18.20 33.60
C ARG A 398 -32.65 -18.62 33.33
N TYR A 399 -33.52 -17.66 33.05
CA TYR A 399 -34.89 -17.91 32.63
C TYR A 399 -35.05 -17.55 31.16
N VAL A 400 -35.61 -18.49 30.41
CA VAL A 400 -36.04 -18.28 29.03
C VAL A 400 -37.56 -18.39 29.05
N ILE A 401 -38.24 -17.25 28.95
CA ILE A 401 -39.69 -17.15 28.82
C ILE A 401 -39.96 -16.99 27.32
N ASP A 402 -40.04 -18.13 26.64
CA ASP A 402 -40.09 -18.21 25.19
C ASP A 402 -38.88 -17.53 24.52
N ASP A 403 -39.03 -16.29 24.09
CA ASP A 403 -38.00 -15.47 23.46
C ASP A 403 -37.51 -14.30 24.33
N LEU A 404 -37.96 -14.21 25.59
CA LEU A 404 -37.43 -13.29 26.58
C LEU A 404 -36.42 -14.00 27.48
N VAL A 405 -35.24 -13.40 27.65
CA VAL A 405 -34.16 -13.95 28.48
C VAL A 405 -33.93 -13.07 29.70
N ILE A 406 -33.99 -13.66 30.88
CA ILE A 406 -33.82 -12.98 32.17
C ILE A 406 -32.77 -13.73 33.00
N GLY A 407 -31.83 -12.99 33.57
CA GLY A 407 -30.58 -13.51 34.12
C GLY A 407 -29.43 -13.30 33.13
N ASP A 408 -28.21 -13.73 33.46
CA ASP A 408 -27.89 -14.75 34.47
C ASP A 408 -27.97 -14.25 35.92
N PHE A 409 -28.20 -15.19 36.85
CA PHE A 409 -28.18 -14.98 38.29
C PHE A 409 -27.14 -15.91 38.92
N GLY A 410 -26.33 -15.37 39.82
CA GLY A 410 -25.09 -16.01 40.24
C GLY A 410 -24.65 -15.64 41.65
N GLY A 411 -24.30 -16.63 42.45
CA GLY A 411 -23.89 -16.48 43.85
C GLY A 411 -22.45 -16.06 44.01
N GLU A 412 -21.90 -16.24 45.20
CA GLU A 412 -20.44 -16.12 45.38
C GLU A 412 -19.76 -17.30 44.69
N CYS A 413 -18.77 -17.03 43.84
CA CYS A 413 -18.04 -18.05 43.11
C CYS A 413 -16.81 -18.52 43.88
N GLU A 414 -16.58 -19.82 43.91
CA GLU A 414 -15.38 -20.44 44.49
C GLU A 414 -14.33 -20.79 43.42
N GLY A 415 -13.06 -20.78 43.83
CA GLY A 415 -11.94 -21.18 42.98
C GLY A 415 -11.86 -20.41 41.66
N LYS A 416 -11.76 -21.13 40.54
CA LYS A 416 -11.65 -20.55 39.19
C LYS A 416 -12.99 -20.38 38.47
N ALA A 417 -14.13 -20.58 39.14
CA ALA A 417 -15.43 -20.58 38.47
C ALA A 417 -15.73 -19.24 37.75
N GLY A 418 -15.51 -18.11 38.42
CA GLY A 418 -15.69 -16.79 37.81
C GLY A 418 -14.73 -16.52 36.64
N GLN A 419 -13.49 -17.02 36.72
CA GLN A 419 -12.53 -16.94 35.62
C GLN A 419 -12.93 -17.81 34.42
N ARG A 420 -13.81 -18.79 34.63
CA ARG A 420 -14.35 -19.70 33.60
C ARG A 420 -15.76 -19.30 33.14
N GLY A 421 -16.21 -18.09 33.46
CA GLY A 421 -17.46 -17.52 32.94
C GLY A 421 -18.71 -17.75 33.79
N ALA A 422 -18.58 -18.30 35.01
CA ALA A 422 -19.70 -18.37 35.94
C ALA A 422 -20.22 -16.95 36.27
N ALA A 423 -21.53 -16.80 36.36
CA ALA A 423 -22.13 -15.59 36.89
C ALA A 423 -21.82 -15.51 38.38
N CYS A 424 -21.09 -14.48 38.81
CA CYS A 424 -20.68 -14.30 40.19
C CYS A 424 -21.25 -13.01 40.74
N LYS A 425 -21.80 -13.06 41.96
CA LYS A 425 -22.38 -11.91 42.67
C LYS A 425 -23.34 -11.12 41.79
N CYS A 426 -24.24 -11.85 41.13
CA CYS A 426 -25.09 -11.37 40.07
C CYS A 426 -26.57 -11.53 40.40
N ASN A 427 -27.25 -10.41 40.60
CA ASN A 427 -28.69 -10.34 40.87
C ASN A 427 -29.43 -9.36 39.93
N GLN A 428 -28.82 -8.97 38.79
CA GLN A 428 -29.35 -7.88 37.94
C GLN A 428 -30.50 -8.27 37.01
N GLY A 429 -30.63 -9.54 36.62
CA GLY A 429 -31.75 -10.10 35.83
C GLY A 429 -32.05 -9.50 34.45
N GLY A 430 -32.26 -8.19 34.35
CA GLY A 430 -32.48 -7.49 33.10
C GLY A 430 -31.18 -7.18 32.37
N ASN A 431 -30.82 -8.04 31.42
CA ASN A 431 -29.69 -7.83 30.50
C ASN A 431 -30.12 -7.25 29.15
N VAL A 432 -31.42 -7.10 28.90
CA VAL A 432 -31.98 -6.49 27.69
C VAL A 432 -32.64 -5.16 28.05
N VAL A 433 -32.32 -4.12 27.28
CA VAL A 433 -32.97 -2.81 27.34
C VAL A 433 -33.80 -2.65 26.08
N TYR A 434 -35.10 -2.45 26.25
CA TYR A 434 -36.02 -2.20 25.14
C TYR A 434 -36.23 -0.71 24.99
N MET A 435 -36.21 -0.22 23.74
CA MET A 435 -36.37 1.19 23.45
C MET A 435 -37.70 1.46 22.72
N LYS A 436 -38.28 2.62 23.00
CA LYS A 436 -39.53 3.08 22.42
C LYS A 436 -39.45 4.56 22.09
N ARG A 437 -40.33 4.99 21.18
CA ARG A 437 -40.61 6.40 20.91
C ARG A 437 -42.07 6.72 21.25
N MET A 438 -42.34 7.94 21.67
CA MET A 438 -43.72 8.40 21.85
C MET A 438 -44.31 8.86 20.50
N GLY A 439 -45.43 8.29 20.09
CA GLY A 439 -46.19 8.69 18.90
C GLY A 439 -46.99 9.97 19.12
N THR A 440 -47.54 10.51 18.03
CA THR A 440 -48.42 11.70 18.05
C THR A 440 -49.73 11.46 18.81
N ASP A 441 -50.20 10.21 18.85
CA ASP A 441 -51.31 9.71 19.68
C ASP A 441 -50.93 9.57 21.17
N ARG A 442 -49.68 9.88 21.51
CA ARG A 442 -49.04 9.71 22.83
C ARG A 442 -48.92 8.26 23.28
N ASN A 443 -49.08 7.28 22.39
CA ASN A 443 -48.72 5.89 22.66
C ASN A 443 -47.24 5.65 22.40
N LEU A 444 -46.73 4.55 22.91
CA LEU A 444 -45.37 4.12 22.68
C LEU A 444 -45.32 3.19 21.48
N HIS A 445 -44.29 3.37 20.65
CA HIS A 445 -43.97 2.48 19.54
C HIS A 445 -42.56 1.92 19.73
N PRO A 446 -42.32 0.64 19.41
CA PRO A 446 -41.01 0.03 19.60
C PRO A 446 -39.97 0.68 18.67
N VAL A 447 -38.75 0.82 19.16
CA VAL A 447 -37.56 1.29 18.42
C VAL A 447 -36.56 0.15 18.42
N LYS A 448 -36.59 -0.68 17.37
CA LYS A 448 -35.86 -1.95 17.31
C LYS A 448 -34.35 -1.74 17.29
N GLU A 449 -33.92 -0.74 16.52
CA GLU A 449 -32.54 -0.30 16.39
C GLU A 449 -31.94 0.23 17.72
N GLY A 450 -32.80 0.55 18.70
CA GLY A 450 -32.44 1.01 20.03
C GLY A 450 -32.40 -0.08 21.10
N VAL A 451 -32.82 -1.31 20.77
CA VAL A 451 -32.73 -2.45 21.70
C VAL A 451 -31.26 -2.77 21.95
N VAL A 452 -30.90 -3.02 23.21
CA VAL A 452 -29.54 -3.36 23.61
C VAL A 452 -29.54 -4.62 24.46
N THR A 453 -28.61 -5.53 24.19
CA THR A 453 -28.36 -6.72 25.00
C THR A 453 -26.96 -6.64 25.59
N LEU A 454 -26.88 -6.74 26.92
CA LEU A 454 -25.65 -6.83 27.68
C LEU A 454 -25.21 -8.29 27.82
N ALA A 455 -23.89 -8.51 27.76
CA ALA A 455 -23.32 -9.83 27.97
C ALA A 455 -23.66 -10.36 29.37
N SER A 456 -24.35 -11.50 29.43
CA SER A 456 -24.94 -12.03 30.67
C SER A 456 -23.93 -12.43 31.75
N SER A 457 -22.67 -12.65 31.38
CA SER A 457 -21.60 -13.09 32.28
C SER A 457 -21.02 -11.98 33.17
N ARG A 458 -21.43 -10.71 32.98
CA ARG A 458 -20.87 -9.55 33.68
C ARG A 458 -21.94 -8.82 34.48
N CYS A 459 -22.01 -9.10 35.78
CA CYS A 459 -22.86 -8.34 36.70
C CYS A 459 -22.11 -7.16 37.30
N TYR A 460 -22.73 -5.98 37.30
CA TYR A 460 -22.23 -4.71 37.87
C TYR A 460 -20.82 -4.26 37.44
N THR A 461 -20.13 -5.03 36.59
CA THR A 461 -18.71 -4.90 36.29
C THR A 461 -18.52 -4.06 35.03
N ASN A 462 -17.61 -3.08 35.11
CA ASN A 462 -17.06 -2.22 34.06
C ASN A 462 -17.68 -2.43 32.66
N LEU A 463 -18.93 -1.98 32.49
CA LEU A 463 -19.77 -2.16 31.30
C LEU A 463 -19.31 -1.28 30.11
N LEU A 464 -18.03 -0.96 30.03
CA LEU A 464 -17.42 -0.17 28.96
C LEU A 464 -17.21 -1.05 27.74
N GLN A 465 -18.32 -1.50 27.16
CA GLN A 465 -18.37 -2.18 25.86
C GLN A 465 -19.00 -1.30 24.80
N LEU A 466 -19.27 -0.03 25.11
CA LEU A 466 -19.68 0.95 24.14
C LEU A 466 -18.44 1.69 23.62
N TYR A 467 -18.19 1.54 22.33
CA TYR A 467 -17.04 2.09 21.62
C TYR A 467 -17.47 3.13 20.60
N ALA A 468 -16.51 3.89 20.06
CA ALA A 468 -16.79 4.88 19.04
C ALA A 468 -17.35 4.21 17.77
N PRO A 469 -18.54 4.62 17.29
CA PRO A 469 -19.13 4.06 16.09
C PRO A 469 -18.59 4.73 14.81
N LEU A 470 -18.51 3.94 13.74
CA LEU A 470 -18.43 4.42 12.36
C LEU A 470 -19.85 4.65 11.86
N ASN A 471 -20.22 5.91 11.69
CA ASN A 471 -21.53 6.31 11.18
C ASN A 471 -21.43 6.60 9.67
N GLY A 472 -21.73 5.59 8.86
CA GLY A 472 -21.71 5.65 7.40
C GLY A 472 -23.02 6.14 6.80
N ILE A 473 -22.95 6.82 5.66
CA ILE A 473 -24.11 7.25 4.86
C ILE A 473 -24.16 6.48 3.54
N MET A 474 -25.34 6.03 3.18
CA MET A 474 -25.67 5.48 1.85
C MET A 474 -26.77 6.33 1.23
N PHE A 475 -26.65 6.70 -0.04
CA PHE A 475 -27.66 7.50 -0.71
C PHE A 475 -28.73 6.63 -1.38
N ARG A 476 -30.00 6.86 -1.06
CA ARG A 476 -31.13 6.37 -1.88
C ARG A 476 -31.57 7.50 -2.81
N LEU A 477 -31.24 7.38 -4.10
CA LEU A 477 -31.60 8.39 -5.11
C LEU A 477 -33.03 8.16 -5.63
N GLU A 478 -33.97 9.01 -5.21
CA GLU A 478 -35.41 8.85 -5.48
C GLU A 478 -35.78 8.99 -6.96
N ASP A 479 -34.98 9.74 -7.72
CA ASP A 479 -35.15 9.98 -9.15
C ASP A 479 -34.44 8.96 -10.04
N ASN A 480 -33.76 7.97 -9.47
CA ASN A 480 -32.98 6.98 -10.20
C ASN A 480 -33.30 5.54 -9.74
N PRO A 481 -34.22 4.83 -10.42
CA PRO A 481 -34.63 3.48 -10.04
C PRO A 481 -33.49 2.45 -10.04
N LEU A 482 -32.47 2.63 -10.89
CA LEU A 482 -31.29 1.76 -10.90
C LEU A 482 -30.49 1.97 -9.61
N ALA A 483 -30.20 3.22 -9.24
CA ALA A 483 -29.51 3.56 -8.00
C ALA A 483 -30.24 3.05 -6.74
N GLN A 484 -31.57 3.11 -6.72
CA GLN A 484 -32.37 2.56 -5.62
C GLN A 484 -32.15 1.06 -5.45
N ARG A 485 -32.23 0.30 -6.56
CA ARG A 485 -32.01 -1.15 -6.55
C ARG A 485 -30.60 -1.50 -6.07
N ILE A 486 -29.60 -0.77 -6.55
CA ILE A 486 -28.19 -0.97 -6.16
C ILE A 486 -28.03 -0.77 -4.65
N THR A 487 -28.59 0.33 -4.14
CA THR A 487 -28.54 0.66 -2.71
C THR A 487 -29.23 -0.40 -1.87
N GLU A 488 -30.36 -0.93 -2.33
CA GLU A 488 -31.10 -1.99 -1.66
C GLU A 488 -30.34 -3.31 -1.60
N GLU A 489 -29.79 -3.78 -2.72
CA GLU A 489 -28.99 -5.00 -2.75
C GLU A 489 -27.71 -4.87 -1.91
N TYR A 490 -27.01 -3.74 -2.04
CA TYR A 490 -25.82 -3.44 -1.25
C TYR A 490 -26.12 -3.42 0.25
N ARG A 491 -27.20 -2.73 0.66
CA ARG A 491 -27.65 -2.69 2.06
C ARG A 491 -28.03 -4.07 2.56
N ASP A 492 -28.76 -4.85 1.77
CA ASP A 492 -29.17 -6.20 2.17
C ASP A 492 -27.95 -7.07 2.52
N GLY A 493 -26.89 -6.94 1.72
CA GLY A 493 -25.58 -7.54 1.99
C GLY A 493 -24.87 -6.99 3.22
N ALA A 494 -24.84 -5.67 3.43
CA ALA A 494 -24.14 -5.06 4.57
C ALA A 494 -24.89 -5.20 5.91
N SER A 495 -26.22 -5.36 5.87
CA SER A 495 -27.11 -5.33 7.03
C SER A 495 -26.83 -6.38 8.13
N PRO A 496 -26.25 -7.56 7.85
CA PRO A 496 -25.94 -8.50 8.92
C PRO A 496 -24.75 -8.06 9.79
N VAL A 497 -23.84 -7.25 9.24
CA VAL A 497 -22.57 -6.82 9.88
C VAL A 497 -22.74 -5.54 10.71
N VAL A 498 -23.74 -4.70 10.39
CA VAL A 498 -23.97 -3.46 11.15
C VAL A 498 -24.45 -3.73 12.58
N GLY A 499 -24.25 -2.76 13.47
CA GLY A 499 -24.54 -2.88 14.90
C GLY A 499 -26.01 -3.13 15.24
N LYS A 500 -26.28 -4.29 15.84
CA LYS A 500 -27.63 -4.76 16.23
C LYS A 500 -27.96 -4.58 17.72
N GLY A 501 -27.09 -3.94 18.50
CA GLY A 501 -27.31 -3.68 19.92
C GLY A 501 -26.68 -4.69 20.87
N GLN A 502 -25.89 -5.62 20.35
CA GLN A 502 -25.08 -6.52 21.14
C GLN A 502 -23.76 -5.82 21.49
N LEU A 503 -23.71 -5.14 22.63
CA LEU A 503 -22.57 -4.27 22.96
C LEU A 503 -21.24 -5.03 22.90
N GLY A 504 -20.22 -4.37 22.37
CA GLY A 504 -18.92 -4.94 22.17
C GLY A 504 -18.23 -4.34 20.96
N GLN A 505 -17.16 -4.99 20.56
CA GLN A 505 -16.31 -4.52 19.47
C GLN A 505 -16.98 -4.66 18.08
N GLY A 506 -17.92 -5.60 17.90
CA GLY A 506 -18.69 -5.72 16.65
C GLY A 506 -19.85 -4.71 16.49
N ASP A 507 -20.31 -4.07 17.57
CA ASP A 507 -21.44 -3.14 17.53
C ASP A 507 -20.99 -1.69 17.27
N ARG A 508 -20.22 -1.51 16.18
CA ARG A 508 -19.51 -0.25 15.88
C ARG A 508 -19.76 0.29 14.47
N LEU A 509 -20.11 -0.56 13.51
CA LEU A 509 -20.45 -0.11 12.15
C LEU A 509 -21.94 0.20 12.06
N PHE A 510 -22.30 1.39 11.60
CA PHE A 510 -23.69 1.80 11.39
C PHE A 510 -23.80 2.42 10.00
N LEU A 511 -24.77 1.98 9.21
CA LEU A 511 -25.04 2.52 7.87
C LEU A 511 -26.43 3.13 7.86
N HIS A 512 -26.53 4.40 7.50
CA HIS A 512 -27.79 5.14 7.44
C HIS A 512 -28.10 5.52 5.99
N GLU A 513 -29.33 5.26 5.57
CA GLU A 513 -29.79 5.69 4.26
C GLU A 513 -30.24 7.16 4.32
N LEU A 514 -29.75 7.96 3.39
CA LEU A 514 -30.17 9.33 3.16
C LEU A 514 -30.89 9.39 1.81
N ASN A 515 -32.18 9.72 1.86
CA ASN A 515 -32.95 9.97 0.64
C ASN A 515 -32.48 11.28 0.00
N SER A 516 -32.29 11.26 -1.30
CA SER A 516 -31.87 12.43 -2.09
C SER A 516 -32.30 12.27 -3.54
N THR A 517 -32.07 13.30 -4.34
CA THR A 517 -32.11 13.20 -5.80
C THR A 517 -30.70 13.30 -6.35
N SER A 518 -30.49 12.82 -7.58
CA SER A 518 -29.18 12.82 -8.24
C SER A 518 -28.56 14.22 -8.40
N SER A 519 -29.36 15.29 -8.29
CA SER A 519 -28.89 16.69 -8.36
C SER A 519 -28.64 17.34 -6.99
N ALA A 520 -29.06 16.70 -5.89
CA ALA A 520 -29.07 17.28 -4.55
C ALA A 520 -28.13 16.58 -3.56
N THR A 521 -27.47 15.49 -3.93
CA THR A 521 -26.61 14.65 -3.07
C THR A 521 -25.59 15.46 -2.26
N LYS A 522 -24.78 16.29 -2.93
CA LYS A 522 -23.76 17.14 -2.28
C LYS A 522 -24.39 18.13 -1.29
N HIS A 523 -25.48 18.77 -1.68
CA HIS A 523 -26.18 19.71 -0.80
C HIS A 523 -26.74 18.99 0.43
N ASN A 524 -27.42 17.86 0.24
CA ASN A 524 -27.96 17.07 1.34
C ASN A 524 -26.85 16.54 2.26
N MET A 525 -25.70 16.14 1.70
CA MET A 525 -24.54 15.73 2.48
C MET A 525 -23.99 16.87 3.35
N LEU A 526 -23.89 18.08 2.79
CA LEU A 526 -23.41 19.25 3.54
C LEU A 526 -24.37 19.61 4.69
N GLU A 527 -25.68 19.53 4.48
CA GLU A 527 -26.66 19.72 5.55
C GLU A 527 -26.58 18.61 6.59
N GLU A 528 -26.38 17.37 6.14
CA GLU A 528 -26.25 16.20 7.01
C GLU A 528 -25.01 16.29 7.91
N VAL A 529 -23.86 16.73 7.38
CA VAL A 529 -22.60 16.92 8.14
C VAL A 529 -22.69 18.10 9.10
N LYS A 530 -23.52 19.12 8.82
CA LYS A 530 -23.74 20.23 9.76
C LYS A 530 -24.58 19.80 10.97
N GLU A 531 -25.57 18.95 10.75
CA GLU A 531 -26.52 18.57 11.79
C GLU A 531 -26.15 17.28 12.50
N ARG A 532 -25.45 16.35 11.85
CA ARG A 532 -25.17 15.03 12.40
C ARG A 532 -23.72 14.64 12.21
N VAL A 533 -23.30 13.68 12.99
CA VAL A 533 -21.99 13.07 12.81
C VAL A 533 -22.06 12.14 11.62
N VAL A 534 -21.20 12.36 10.64
CA VAL A 534 -20.96 11.45 9.54
C VAL A 534 -19.48 11.08 9.53
N THR A 535 -19.17 9.80 9.33
CA THR A 535 -17.79 9.30 9.27
C THR A 535 -17.35 9.06 7.83
N ALA A 536 -18.19 8.39 7.04
CA ALA A 536 -17.85 8.04 5.66
C ALA A 536 -19.11 7.83 4.81
N VAL A 537 -18.94 7.79 3.49
CA VAL A 537 -19.99 7.50 2.50
C VAL A 537 -19.72 6.16 1.83
N PHE A 538 -20.78 5.38 1.63
CA PHE A 538 -20.75 4.04 1.05
C PHE A 538 -21.73 3.91 -0.11
N GLY A 539 -21.48 2.96 -1.01
CA GLY A 539 -22.42 2.61 -2.07
C GLY A 539 -22.50 3.67 -3.17
N VAL A 540 -23.71 3.96 -3.65
CA VAL A 540 -23.93 4.80 -4.83
C VAL A 540 -23.50 6.25 -4.57
N VAL A 541 -22.71 6.80 -5.49
CA VAL A 541 -22.28 8.20 -5.48
C VAL A 541 -22.32 8.83 -6.87
N ASP A 542 -22.40 10.16 -6.91
CA ASP A 542 -22.25 10.96 -8.12
C ASP A 542 -20.99 11.86 -8.07
N ASP A 543 -20.75 12.57 -9.15
CA ASP A 543 -19.59 13.46 -9.33
C ASP A 543 -19.58 14.63 -8.34
N ALA A 544 -20.75 15.19 -8.07
CA ALA A 544 -20.89 16.31 -7.16
C ALA A 544 -20.49 15.88 -5.75
N LEU A 545 -20.92 14.70 -5.32
CA LEU A 545 -20.60 14.14 -4.02
C LEU A 545 -19.13 13.73 -3.92
N LEU A 546 -18.58 13.01 -4.92
CA LEU A 546 -17.16 12.62 -4.96
C LEU A 546 -16.19 13.81 -4.95
N SER A 547 -16.63 15.00 -5.38
CA SER A 547 -15.82 16.22 -5.33
C SER A 547 -15.57 16.76 -3.91
N MET A 548 -16.23 16.22 -2.88
CA MET A 548 -16.02 16.60 -1.49
C MET A 548 -14.71 16.01 -0.97
N THR A 549 -13.75 16.85 -0.58
CA THR A 549 -12.41 16.42 -0.16
C THR A 549 -12.27 16.17 1.33
N ASP A 550 -13.21 16.66 2.14
CA ASP A 550 -13.30 16.53 3.59
C ASP A 550 -14.07 15.27 4.05
N MET A 551 -14.62 14.51 3.10
CA MET A 551 -15.39 13.29 3.35
C MET A 551 -14.64 12.06 2.83
N THR A 552 -14.66 10.99 3.63
CA THR A 552 -14.12 9.69 3.23
C THR A 552 -15.18 8.88 2.50
N PHE A 553 -14.84 8.35 1.33
CA PHE A 553 -15.67 7.46 0.52
C PHE A 553 -15.08 6.06 0.55
N ILE A 554 -15.88 5.08 0.97
CA ILE A 554 -15.47 3.68 1.05
C ILE A 554 -16.10 2.92 -0.11
N ASP A 555 -15.24 2.46 -1.02
CA ASP A 555 -15.59 1.70 -2.22
C ASP A 555 -16.81 2.26 -2.98
N PRO A 556 -16.74 3.54 -3.41
CA PRO A 556 -17.88 4.19 -4.05
C PRO A 556 -18.30 3.48 -5.34
N ILE A 557 -19.60 3.41 -5.58
CA ILE A 557 -20.21 2.82 -6.77
C ILE A 557 -20.74 3.95 -7.68
N PRO A 558 -19.97 4.38 -8.69
CA PRO A 558 -20.47 5.35 -9.66
C PRO A 558 -21.46 4.69 -10.62
N LEU A 559 -22.51 5.42 -11.02
CA LEU A 559 -23.51 4.92 -11.98
C LEU A 559 -23.03 4.93 -13.44
N SER A 560 -21.95 5.66 -13.72
CA SER A 560 -21.25 5.61 -15.01
C SER A 560 -19.80 5.19 -14.78
N PRO A 561 -19.20 4.34 -15.63
CA PRO A 561 -17.81 3.93 -15.48
C PRO A 561 -16.88 5.13 -15.53
N ARG A 562 -15.86 5.14 -14.66
CA ARG A 562 -14.85 6.20 -14.59
C ARG A 562 -13.56 5.68 -14.00
N LEU A 563 -12.47 6.35 -14.37
CA LEU A 563 -11.17 6.05 -13.81
C LEU A 563 -11.14 6.35 -12.31
N LYS A 564 -10.14 5.80 -11.62
CA LYS A 564 -10.01 5.97 -10.18
C LYS A 564 -9.93 7.46 -9.81
N HIS A 565 -10.58 7.84 -8.72
CA HIS A 565 -10.41 9.17 -8.15
C HIS A 565 -8.99 9.33 -7.57
N PRO A 566 -8.27 10.43 -7.83
CA PRO A 566 -6.89 10.60 -7.35
C PRO A 566 -6.80 10.92 -5.86
N GLY A 567 -7.89 11.42 -5.27
CA GLY A 567 -7.94 11.84 -3.87
C GLY A 567 -7.81 10.69 -2.88
N ARG A 568 -6.97 10.90 -1.86
CA ARG A 568 -6.74 9.96 -0.75
C ARG A 568 -8.04 9.58 -0.03
N ASN A 569 -8.96 10.53 0.05
CA ASN A 569 -10.25 10.36 0.72
C ASN A 569 -11.23 9.42 -0.01
N VAL A 570 -10.87 8.88 -1.18
CA VAL A 570 -11.71 7.95 -1.95
C VAL A 570 -11.05 6.59 -2.02
N LEU A 571 -11.41 5.68 -1.12
CA LEU A 571 -10.83 4.33 -1.02
C LEU A 571 -11.50 3.38 -2.01
N HIS A 572 -10.71 2.73 -2.86
CA HIS A 572 -11.20 1.71 -3.80
C HIS A 572 -10.85 0.33 -3.25
N LEU A 573 -11.84 -0.45 -2.82
CA LEU A 573 -11.67 -1.84 -2.39
C LEU A 573 -11.89 -2.81 -3.55
N SER A 574 -12.78 -2.44 -4.47
CA SER A 574 -13.06 -3.14 -5.72
C SER A 574 -12.04 -2.82 -6.82
N PRO A 575 -11.90 -3.68 -7.84
CA PRO A 575 -10.96 -3.45 -8.93
C PRO A 575 -11.30 -2.17 -9.70
N THR A 576 -10.36 -1.23 -9.72
CA THR A 576 -10.47 -0.02 -10.57
C THR A 576 -10.54 -0.39 -12.05
N ILE A 577 -11.07 0.49 -12.90
CA ILE A 577 -11.14 0.24 -14.36
C ILE A 577 -9.74 -0.05 -14.92
N GLU A 578 -8.73 0.68 -14.45
CA GLU A 578 -7.33 0.50 -14.80
C GLU A 578 -6.84 -0.92 -14.48
N GLN A 579 -7.16 -1.42 -13.28
CA GLN A 579 -6.82 -2.79 -12.87
C GLN A 579 -7.54 -3.84 -13.70
N GLN A 580 -8.84 -3.66 -13.97
CA GLN A 580 -9.60 -4.59 -14.79
C GLN A 580 -9.05 -4.66 -16.21
N ILE A 581 -8.81 -3.51 -16.84
CA ILE A 581 -8.22 -3.42 -18.18
C ILE A 581 -6.86 -4.11 -18.22
N PHE A 582 -5.97 -3.80 -17.26
CA PHE A 582 -4.64 -4.37 -17.21
C PHE A 582 -4.68 -5.91 -17.13
N VAL A 583 -5.47 -6.47 -16.21
CA VAL A 583 -5.56 -7.93 -16.03
C VAL A 583 -6.17 -8.60 -17.25
N MET A 584 -7.22 -8.03 -17.84
CA MET A 584 -7.84 -8.60 -19.05
C MET A 584 -6.86 -8.60 -20.23
N VAL A 585 -6.14 -7.48 -20.43
CA VAL A 585 -5.17 -7.36 -21.53
C VAL A 585 -3.98 -8.30 -21.32
N GLU A 586 -3.39 -8.31 -20.12
CA GLU A 586 -2.24 -9.14 -19.78
C GLU A 586 -2.56 -10.64 -19.85
N ARG A 587 -3.68 -11.08 -19.25
CA ARG A 587 -3.96 -12.50 -19.05
C ARG A 587 -4.72 -13.16 -20.19
N VAL A 588 -5.48 -12.39 -20.96
CA VAL A 588 -6.34 -12.95 -22.02
C VAL A 588 -5.99 -12.39 -23.39
N VAL A 589 -5.88 -11.07 -23.56
CA VAL A 589 -5.70 -10.50 -24.90
C VAL A 589 -4.32 -10.81 -25.48
N VAL A 590 -3.25 -10.38 -24.79
CA VAL A 590 -1.87 -10.48 -25.28
C VAL A 590 -1.47 -11.93 -25.60
N PRO A 591 -1.77 -12.93 -24.76
CA PRO A 591 -1.43 -14.32 -25.06
C PRO A 591 -2.14 -14.90 -26.30
N ASN A 592 -3.32 -14.41 -26.66
CA ASN A 592 -4.17 -15.00 -27.71
C ASN A 592 -3.91 -14.44 -29.12
N SER A 593 -2.94 -13.53 -29.31
CA SER A 593 -2.39 -13.10 -30.61
C SER A 593 -3.38 -12.51 -31.65
N TRP A 594 -4.63 -12.18 -31.27
CA TRP A 594 -5.70 -11.82 -32.23
C TRP A 594 -5.58 -10.46 -32.94
N GLY A 595 -4.41 -9.85 -32.97
CA GLY A 595 -4.31 -8.45 -33.39
C GLY A 595 -5.07 -7.55 -32.41
N SER A 596 -5.15 -6.28 -32.75
CA SER A 596 -5.61 -5.21 -31.86
C SER A 596 -7.00 -5.43 -31.23
N VAL A 597 -7.26 -4.83 -30.06
CA VAL A 597 -8.59 -4.81 -29.42
C VAL A 597 -9.41 -3.62 -29.88
N HIS A 598 -10.66 -3.84 -30.27
CA HIS A 598 -11.63 -2.78 -30.51
C HIS A 598 -12.28 -2.36 -29.18
N ALA A 599 -12.15 -1.09 -28.79
CA ALA A 599 -12.78 -0.55 -27.60
C ALA A 599 -14.01 0.30 -27.93
N ILE A 600 -15.12 0.07 -27.23
CA ILE A 600 -16.37 0.83 -27.32
C ILE A 600 -16.66 1.36 -25.92
N VAL A 601 -16.71 2.68 -25.74
CA VAL A 601 -16.76 3.31 -24.42
C VAL A 601 -17.94 4.28 -24.32
N ARG A 602 -18.83 4.03 -23.36
CA ARG A 602 -19.88 4.94 -22.90
C ARG A 602 -19.53 5.41 -21.48
N SER A 603 -18.91 6.57 -21.38
CA SER A 603 -18.45 7.14 -20.10
C SER A 603 -18.22 8.65 -20.22
N SER A 604 -18.46 9.38 -19.14
CA SER A 604 -18.07 10.80 -19.02
C SER A 604 -16.55 11.01 -19.05
N ASP A 605 -15.76 9.97 -18.82
CA ASP A 605 -14.29 9.97 -18.86
C ASP A 605 -13.74 9.09 -20.01
N ALA A 606 -14.45 9.02 -21.14
CA ALA A 606 -14.03 8.24 -22.30
C ALA A 606 -12.61 8.59 -22.78
N ARG A 607 -12.23 9.87 -22.72
CA ARG A 607 -10.87 10.35 -23.05
C ARG A 607 -9.81 9.79 -22.11
N GLY A 608 -10.06 9.80 -20.80
CA GLY A 608 -9.17 9.22 -19.80
C GLY A 608 -9.01 7.73 -20.02
N ILE A 609 -10.11 7.02 -20.22
CA ILE A 609 -10.13 5.57 -20.50
C ILE A 609 -9.35 5.24 -21.78
N LYS A 610 -9.50 6.02 -22.86
CA LYS A 610 -8.70 5.87 -24.09
C LYS A 610 -7.21 5.98 -23.82
N SER A 611 -6.80 6.95 -22.99
CA SER A 611 -5.41 7.13 -22.58
C SER A 611 -4.89 5.93 -21.78
N VAL A 612 -5.67 5.41 -20.83
CA VAL A 612 -5.32 4.21 -20.04
C VAL A 612 -5.18 2.98 -20.93
N LEU A 613 -6.10 2.77 -21.88
CA LEU A 613 -6.03 1.68 -22.84
C LEU A 613 -4.74 1.77 -23.67
N ARG A 614 -4.47 2.93 -24.27
CA ARG A 614 -3.25 3.14 -25.08
C ARG A 614 -1.98 2.86 -24.26
N LYS A 615 -1.90 3.38 -23.03
CA LYS A 615 -0.76 3.15 -22.13
C LYS A 615 -0.61 1.67 -21.74
N THR A 616 -1.71 0.98 -21.48
CA THR A 616 -1.71 -0.44 -21.09
C THR A 616 -1.27 -1.33 -22.24
N PHE A 617 -1.83 -1.12 -23.44
CA PHE A 617 -1.41 -1.86 -24.64
C PHE A 617 0.06 -1.61 -24.95
N TRP A 618 0.50 -0.35 -24.93
CA TRP A 618 1.90 -0.01 -25.16
C TRP A 618 2.84 -0.67 -24.13
N ALA A 619 2.49 -0.63 -22.84
CA ALA A 619 3.29 -1.23 -21.77
C ALA A 619 3.39 -2.77 -21.85
N LEU A 620 2.36 -3.43 -22.39
CA LEU A 620 2.29 -4.90 -22.50
C LEU A 620 2.65 -5.42 -23.90
N GLY A 621 3.09 -4.55 -24.82
CA GLY A 621 3.48 -4.93 -26.18
C GLY A 621 2.31 -5.28 -27.12
N GLY A 622 1.09 -4.86 -26.79
CA GLY A 622 -0.08 -4.98 -27.67
C GLY A 622 -0.42 -3.68 -28.40
N SER A 623 -1.49 -3.70 -29.19
CA SER A 623 -2.01 -2.51 -29.89
C SER A 623 -3.50 -2.30 -29.61
N LEU A 624 -3.88 -1.06 -29.33
CA LEU A 624 -5.28 -0.64 -29.32
C LEU A 624 -5.73 -0.47 -30.78
N GLY A 625 -6.86 -1.09 -31.14
CA GLY A 625 -7.44 -1.02 -32.47
C GLY A 625 -8.33 0.19 -32.62
N ALA A 626 -9.53 -0.03 -33.17
CA ALA A 626 -10.57 0.99 -33.20
C ALA A 626 -11.02 1.39 -31.79
N PHE A 627 -11.40 2.66 -31.64
CA PHE A 627 -11.94 3.22 -30.41
C PHE A 627 -13.17 4.07 -30.76
N ASP A 628 -14.35 3.64 -30.29
CA ASP A 628 -15.61 4.36 -30.48
C ASP A 628 -16.14 4.88 -29.14
N GLU A 629 -16.48 6.16 -29.11
CA GLU A 629 -17.18 6.78 -27.99
C GLU A 629 -18.67 6.79 -28.30
N VAL A 630 -19.49 6.28 -27.37
CA VAL A 630 -20.92 6.05 -27.57
C VAL A 630 -21.70 6.85 -26.54
N THR A 631 -22.77 7.50 -26.97
CA THR A 631 -23.71 8.23 -26.11
C THR A 631 -24.75 7.30 -25.48
N ASP A 632 -25.51 7.79 -24.50
CA ASP A 632 -26.55 6.99 -23.81
C ASP A 632 -27.69 6.53 -24.74
N SER A 633 -27.93 7.24 -25.84
CA SER A 633 -28.99 6.91 -26.82
C SER A 633 -28.55 5.94 -27.92
N GLU A 634 -27.25 5.74 -28.10
CA GLU A 634 -26.70 4.93 -29.19
C GLU A 634 -26.56 3.47 -28.77
N SER A 635 -26.77 2.54 -29.71
CA SER A 635 -26.61 1.10 -29.46
C SER A 635 -25.23 0.61 -29.87
N VAL A 636 -24.63 -0.26 -29.05
CA VAL A 636 -23.33 -0.87 -29.38
C VAL A 636 -23.43 -1.89 -30.52
N LYS A 637 -24.64 -2.37 -30.86
CA LYS A 637 -24.86 -3.48 -31.81
C LYS A 637 -24.18 -3.28 -33.17
N SER A 638 -24.21 -2.05 -33.69
CA SER A 638 -23.63 -1.73 -35.00
C SER A 638 -22.10 -1.60 -35.01
N LEU A 639 -21.49 -1.49 -33.84
CA LEU A 639 -20.05 -1.28 -33.66
C LEU A 639 -19.31 -2.59 -33.34
N LEU A 640 -20.03 -3.68 -33.07
CA LEU A 640 -19.43 -4.98 -32.74
C LEU A 640 -18.80 -5.62 -34.00
N PRO A 641 -17.49 -5.93 -34.01
CA PRO A 641 -16.83 -6.60 -35.11
C PRO A 641 -17.23 -8.08 -35.22
N ASN A 642 -16.95 -8.69 -36.37
CA ASN A 642 -17.32 -10.08 -36.67
C ASN A 642 -16.30 -11.13 -36.16
N SER A 643 -15.11 -10.71 -35.74
CA SER A 643 -14.09 -11.57 -35.13
C SER A 643 -13.15 -10.76 -34.21
N GLY A 644 -12.43 -11.44 -33.32
CA GLY A 644 -11.43 -10.84 -32.45
C GLY A 644 -11.96 -10.39 -31.08
N PHE A 645 -11.21 -9.50 -30.43
CA PHE A 645 -11.48 -9.03 -29.08
C PHE A 645 -12.13 -7.65 -29.07
N VAL A 646 -13.21 -7.51 -28.29
CA VAL A 646 -13.94 -6.25 -28.12
C VAL A 646 -14.02 -5.93 -26.64
N LEU A 647 -13.67 -4.71 -26.24
CA LEU A 647 -13.86 -4.21 -24.88
C LEU A 647 -14.99 -3.19 -24.88
N VAL A 648 -16.09 -3.48 -24.19
CA VAL A 648 -17.23 -2.58 -24.07
C VAL A 648 -17.31 -2.08 -22.62
N ILE A 649 -17.16 -0.77 -22.43
CA ILE A 649 -17.19 -0.11 -21.13
C ILE A 649 -18.44 0.75 -21.04
N GLY A 650 -19.31 0.47 -20.07
CA GLY A 650 -20.55 1.21 -19.86
C GLY A 650 -21.68 0.64 -20.71
N LEU A 651 -22.48 -0.23 -20.11
CA LEU A 651 -23.56 -0.94 -20.80
C LEU A 651 -24.95 -0.42 -20.39
N THR A 652 -25.87 -0.44 -21.35
CA THR A 652 -27.31 -0.36 -21.08
C THR A 652 -27.94 -1.76 -21.09
N GLU A 653 -29.15 -1.91 -20.55
CA GLU A 653 -29.88 -3.19 -20.60
C GLU A 653 -30.08 -3.70 -22.05
N ALA A 654 -30.32 -2.79 -23.00
CA ALA A 654 -30.48 -3.14 -24.41
C ALA A 654 -29.20 -3.70 -25.05
N ASP A 655 -28.03 -3.21 -24.62
CA ASP A 655 -26.74 -3.67 -25.13
C ASP A 655 -26.45 -5.13 -24.72
N ILE A 656 -26.92 -5.59 -23.56
CA ILE A 656 -26.72 -6.97 -23.09
C ILE A 656 -27.35 -7.97 -24.07
N THR A 657 -28.59 -7.71 -24.49
CA THR A 657 -29.29 -8.57 -25.47
C THR A 657 -28.59 -8.53 -26.83
N ALA A 658 -28.20 -7.33 -27.28
CA ALA A 658 -27.47 -7.19 -28.54
C ALA A 658 -26.14 -7.95 -28.56
N ILE A 659 -25.39 -7.90 -27.45
CA ILE A 659 -24.12 -8.62 -27.30
C ILE A 659 -24.34 -10.14 -27.29
N ALA A 660 -25.35 -10.63 -26.56
CA ALA A 660 -25.64 -12.07 -26.51
C ALA A 660 -26.02 -12.63 -27.89
N GLU A 661 -26.91 -11.95 -28.61
CA GLU A 661 -27.27 -12.30 -30.00
C GLU A 661 -26.05 -12.23 -30.95
N HIS A 662 -25.21 -11.21 -30.81
CA HIS A 662 -24.03 -11.05 -31.65
C HIS A 662 -23.00 -12.15 -31.42
N LEU A 663 -22.75 -12.49 -30.15
CA LEU A 663 -21.84 -13.57 -29.78
C LEU A 663 -22.33 -14.90 -30.34
N ASP A 664 -23.62 -15.24 -30.25
CA ASP A 664 -24.14 -16.48 -30.83
C ASP A 664 -23.91 -16.59 -32.34
N ASN A 665 -24.06 -15.48 -33.06
CA ASN A 665 -23.87 -15.42 -34.51
C ASN A 665 -22.38 -15.39 -34.92
N HIS A 666 -21.50 -14.88 -34.07
CA HIS A 666 -20.06 -14.72 -34.38
C HIS A 666 -19.19 -15.45 -33.36
N ARG A 667 -18.85 -16.71 -33.65
CA ARG A 667 -18.12 -17.61 -32.74
C ARG A 667 -16.69 -17.19 -32.43
N GLU A 668 -16.07 -16.40 -33.31
CA GLU A 668 -14.69 -15.92 -33.17
C GLU A 668 -14.59 -14.60 -32.39
N VAL A 669 -15.71 -14.04 -31.92
CA VAL A 669 -15.74 -12.83 -31.11
C VAL A 669 -15.68 -13.19 -29.63
N ARG A 670 -14.85 -12.46 -28.87
CA ARG A 670 -14.89 -12.43 -27.40
C ARG A 670 -15.10 -10.99 -26.94
N VAL A 671 -16.03 -10.80 -26.00
CA VAL A 671 -16.41 -9.49 -25.48
C VAL A 671 -15.96 -9.37 -24.03
N PHE A 672 -15.24 -8.30 -23.72
CA PHE A 672 -14.87 -7.91 -22.37
C PHE A 672 -15.78 -6.79 -21.87
N VAL A 673 -16.21 -6.88 -20.63
CA VAL A 673 -17.03 -5.86 -19.94
C VAL A 673 -16.44 -5.58 -18.55
N LEU A 674 -16.87 -4.49 -17.90
CA LEU A 674 -16.46 -4.22 -16.52
C LEU A 674 -17.28 -5.03 -15.53
N PHE A 675 -16.68 -5.37 -14.38
CA PHE A 675 -17.38 -6.03 -13.29
C PHE A 675 -18.61 -5.23 -12.82
N PHE A 676 -18.50 -3.91 -12.71
CA PHE A 676 -19.65 -3.09 -12.31
C PHE A 676 -20.77 -3.10 -13.37
N ASP A 677 -20.48 -3.18 -14.68
CA ASP A 677 -21.56 -3.36 -15.66
C ASP A 677 -22.34 -4.67 -15.38
N VAL A 678 -21.63 -5.76 -15.06
CA VAL A 678 -22.23 -7.05 -14.70
C VAL A 678 -22.97 -6.97 -13.35
N ALA A 679 -22.40 -6.31 -12.35
CA ALA A 679 -22.98 -6.23 -11.02
C ALA A 679 -24.24 -5.34 -10.99
N LEU A 680 -24.20 -4.18 -11.65
CA LEU A 680 -25.30 -3.23 -11.69
C LEU A 680 -26.49 -3.76 -12.50
N LEU A 681 -26.24 -4.53 -13.57
CA LEU A 681 -27.28 -5.10 -14.44
C LEU A 681 -27.42 -6.62 -14.29
N TYR A 682 -27.04 -7.16 -13.12
CA TYR A 682 -26.90 -8.60 -12.87
C TYR A 682 -28.14 -9.42 -13.25
N SER A 683 -29.34 -8.94 -12.87
CA SER A 683 -30.59 -9.63 -13.18
C SER A 683 -30.81 -9.79 -14.69
N GLU A 684 -30.44 -8.78 -15.48
CA GLU A 684 -30.62 -8.81 -16.93
C GLU A 684 -29.55 -9.67 -17.59
N PHE A 685 -28.29 -9.59 -17.14
CA PHE A 685 -27.24 -10.52 -17.57
C PHE A 685 -27.64 -11.98 -17.36
N VAL A 686 -28.12 -12.32 -16.16
CA VAL A 686 -28.56 -13.69 -15.85
C VAL A 686 -29.74 -14.10 -16.72
N LYS A 687 -30.75 -13.25 -16.88
CA LYS A 687 -31.94 -13.51 -17.69
C LYS A 687 -31.61 -13.76 -19.16
N VAL A 688 -30.73 -12.94 -19.74
CA VAL A 688 -30.32 -13.04 -21.14
C VAL A 688 -29.41 -14.25 -21.34
N PHE A 689 -28.27 -14.32 -20.65
CA PHE A 689 -27.25 -15.35 -20.93
C PHE A 689 -27.67 -16.77 -20.54
N LYS A 690 -28.67 -16.97 -19.67
CA LYS A 690 -29.30 -18.30 -19.49
C LYS A 690 -29.86 -18.87 -20.78
N LYS A 691 -30.29 -18.03 -21.73
CA LYS A 691 -30.80 -18.43 -23.04
C LYS A 691 -29.71 -18.56 -24.10
N HIS A 692 -28.50 -18.06 -23.81
CA HIS A 692 -27.36 -18.01 -24.74
C HIS A 692 -26.10 -18.65 -24.10
N PRO A 693 -26.13 -19.95 -23.75
CA PRO A 693 -25.05 -20.59 -22.97
C PRO A 693 -23.70 -20.61 -23.70
N GLN A 694 -23.69 -20.74 -25.03
CA GLN A 694 -22.44 -20.69 -25.82
C GLN A 694 -21.84 -19.29 -25.91
N ALA A 695 -22.67 -18.25 -25.89
CA ALA A 695 -22.21 -16.87 -25.76
C ALA A 695 -21.64 -16.59 -24.37
N ALA A 696 -22.19 -17.20 -23.31
CA ALA A 696 -21.79 -16.96 -21.93
C ALA A 696 -20.31 -17.30 -21.65
N GLU A 697 -19.73 -18.28 -22.35
CA GLU A 697 -18.31 -18.61 -22.23
C GLU A 697 -17.38 -17.52 -22.79
N ARG A 698 -17.89 -16.64 -23.66
CA ARG A 698 -17.10 -15.64 -24.41
C ARG A 698 -17.39 -14.19 -24.01
N LEU A 699 -18.31 -13.95 -23.07
CA LEU A 699 -18.42 -12.68 -22.36
C LEU A 699 -17.59 -12.76 -21.08
N LEU A 700 -16.58 -11.90 -20.99
CA LEU A 700 -15.53 -11.96 -19.97
C LEU A 700 -15.45 -10.65 -19.17
N PHE A 701 -15.08 -10.72 -17.90
CA PHE A 701 -14.84 -9.55 -17.05
C PHE A 701 -13.86 -9.88 -15.92
N ALA A 702 -13.19 -8.88 -15.36
CA ALA A 702 -12.24 -9.06 -14.27
C ALA A 702 -12.86 -8.66 -12.92
N THR A 703 -12.77 -9.53 -11.92
CA THR A 703 -13.26 -9.26 -10.56
C THR A 703 -12.30 -9.83 -9.51
N SER A 704 -12.27 -9.20 -8.33
CA SER A 704 -11.60 -9.72 -7.13
C SER A 704 -12.57 -10.42 -6.17
N LEU A 705 -13.88 -10.33 -6.40
CA LEU A 705 -14.85 -11.00 -5.54
C LEU A 705 -14.81 -12.51 -5.76
N PRO A 706 -14.93 -13.32 -4.70
CA PRO A 706 -15.24 -14.74 -4.83
C PRO A 706 -16.66 -14.94 -5.38
N HIS A 707 -17.00 -16.17 -5.78
CA HIS A 707 -18.30 -16.43 -6.40
C HIS A 707 -19.42 -16.35 -5.36
N TRP A 708 -20.27 -15.32 -5.47
CA TRP A 708 -21.32 -14.99 -4.50
C TRP A 708 -22.37 -16.07 -4.28
N ALA A 709 -22.58 -16.98 -5.25
CA ALA A 709 -23.56 -18.06 -5.17
C ALA A 709 -22.93 -19.48 -5.21
N ASP A 710 -21.66 -19.62 -4.80
CA ASP A 710 -21.01 -20.94 -4.76
C ASP A 710 -21.25 -21.65 -3.41
N ASN A 711 -22.12 -22.66 -3.40
CA ASN A 711 -22.43 -23.46 -2.21
C ASN A 711 -21.25 -24.32 -1.73
N ASN A 712 -20.27 -24.60 -2.60
CA ASN A 712 -19.08 -25.38 -2.27
C ASN A 712 -17.83 -24.50 -2.18
N THR A 713 -18.01 -23.21 -1.91
CA THR A 713 -16.93 -22.23 -1.83
C THR A 713 -15.92 -22.55 -0.71
N THR A 714 -14.66 -22.32 -1.01
CA THR A 714 -13.58 -22.30 -0.01
C THR A 714 -13.34 -20.91 0.59
N SER A 715 -14.05 -19.88 0.11
CA SER A 715 -13.91 -18.51 0.62
C SER A 715 -14.64 -18.34 1.94
N GLU A 716 -13.91 -17.90 2.97
CA GLU A 716 -14.45 -17.64 4.30
C GLU A 716 -15.49 -16.51 4.25
N THR A 717 -15.23 -15.42 3.51
CA THR A 717 -16.21 -14.33 3.32
C THR A 717 -17.52 -14.82 2.74
N VAL A 718 -17.49 -15.73 1.75
CA VAL A 718 -18.74 -16.25 1.14
C VAL A 718 -19.47 -17.19 2.10
N GLN A 719 -18.74 -18.01 2.87
CA GLN A 719 -19.36 -18.89 3.87
C GLN A 719 -20.08 -18.09 4.96
N GLU A 720 -19.46 -17.00 5.45
CA GLU A 720 -20.08 -16.09 6.42
C GLU A 720 -21.24 -15.31 5.78
N PHE A 721 -21.08 -14.81 4.54
CA PHE A 721 -22.16 -14.15 3.79
C PHE A 721 -23.40 -15.05 3.62
N HIS A 722 -23.22 -16.31 3.21
CA HIS A 722 -24.32 -17.27 3.07
C HIS A 722 -25.00 -17.56 4.40
N ARG A 723 -24.22 -17.70 5.48
CA ARG A 723 -24.75 -17.93 6.83
C ARG A 723 -25.57 -16.75 7.33
N ASP A 724 -25.07 -15.54 7.11
CA ASP A 724 -25.63 -14.32 7.68
C ASP A 724 -26.81 -13.76 6.88
N VAL A 725 -26.72 -13.79 5.55
CA VAL A 725 -27.81 -13.34 4.66
C VAL A 725 -28.87 -14.41 4.49
N GLY A 726 -28.48 -15.68 4.48
CA GLY A 726 -29.35 -16.87 4.47
C GLY A 726 -30.12 -17.10 3.16
N ASN A 727 -30.89 -16.10 2.71
CA ASN A 727 -31.76 -16.22 1.54
C ASN A 727 -30.95 -16.23 0.23
N GLU A 728 -30.95 -17.38 -0.47
CA GLU A 728 -30.22 -17.56 -1.73
C GLU A 728 -30.61 -16.56 -2.82
N SER A 729 -31.87 -16.08 -2.83
CA SER A 729 -32.31 -15.07 -3.81
C SER A 729 -31.62 -13.72 -3.65
N LYS A 730 -30.98 -13.46 -2.49
CA LYS A 730 -30.19 -12.26 -2.22
C LYS A 730 -28.70 -12.46 -2.46
N TRP A 731 -28.26 -13.63 -2.92
CA TRP A 731 -26.86 -13.88 -3.26
C TRP A 731 -26.53 -13.27 -4.62
N THR A 732 -26.39 -11.95 -4.63
CA THR A 732 -26.04 -11.14 -5.79
C THR A 732 -24.62 -10.58 -5.62
N PRO A 733 -23.95 -10.18 -6.72
CA PRO A 733 -22.63 -9.54 -6.63
C PRO A 733 -22.64 -8.28 -5.77
N LEU A 734 -23.70 -7.47 -5.85
CA LEU A 734 -23.81 -6.24 -5.07
C LEU A 734 -24.06 -6.51 -3.58
N ALA A 735 -24.83 -7.54 -3.25
CA ALA A 735 -24.99 -7.95 -1.85
C ALA A 735 -23.67 -8.48 -1.27
N LEU A 736 -22.93 -9.33 -1.99
CA LEU A 736 -21.62 -9.77 -1.53
C LEU A 736 -20.64 -8.58 -1.41
N LEU A 737 -20.68 -7.63 -2.35
CA LEU A 737 -19.87 -6.42 -2.27
C LEU A 737 -20.17 -5.61 -1.00
N GLY A 738 -21.45 -5.37 -0.71
CA GLY A 738 -21.88 -4.69 0.51
C GLY A 738 -21.44 -5.43 1.79
N TYR A 739 -21.55 -6.75 1.81
CA TYR A 739 -21.10 -7.59 2.92
C TYR A 739 -19.58 -7.49 3.11
N ALA A 740 -18.80 -7.70 2.05
CA ALA A 740 -17.33 -7.68 2.10
C ALA A 740 -16.79 -6.30 2.50
N THR A 741 -17.36 -5.21 1.96
CA THR A 741 -17.00 -3.84 2.36
C THR A 741 -17.34 -3.56 3.82
N ALA A 742 -18.48 -4.05 4.31
CA ALA A 742 -18.84 -3.93 5.72
C ALA A 742 -17.87 -4.70 6.63
N ARG A 743 -17.48 -5.93 6.26
CA ARG A 743 -16.47 -6.74 6.98
C ARG A 743 -15.10 -6.07 7.00
N ALA A 744 -14.68 -5.50 5.88
CA ALA A 744 -13.43 -4.72 5.80
C ALA A 744 -13.44 -3.53 6.78
N MET A 745 -14.55 -2.77 6.82
CA MET A 745 -14.66 -1.63 7.73
C MET A 745 -14.80 -2.04 9.19
N GLU A 746 -15.46 -3.16 9.48
CA GLU A 746 -15.47 -3.74 10.82
C GLU A 746 -14.03 -4.03 11.28
N SER A 747 -13.23 -4.73 10.46
CA SER A 747 -11.82 -5.04 10.75
C SER A 747 -10.97 -3.78 11.05
N VAL A 748 -11.16 -2.71 10.28
CA VAL A 748 -10.49 -1.42 10.50
C VAL A 748 -10.93 -0.80 11.83
N VAL A 749 -12.24 -0.67 12.05
CA VAL A 749 -12.80 0.04 13.21
C VAL A 749 -12.44 -0.64 14.52
N LEU A 750 -12.31 -1.97 14.54
CA LEU A 750 -11.86 -2.74 15.71
C LEU A 750 -10.53 -2.24 16.30
N GLN A 751 -9.66 -1.65 15.46
CA GLN A 751 -8.34 -1.15 15.86
C GLN A 751 -8.35 0.34 16.24
N MET A 752 -9.47 1.04 16.02
CA MET A 752 -9.60 2.48 16.25
C MET A 752 -10.14 2.77 17.64
N GLY A 753 -9.50 3.68 18.38
CA GLY A 753 -10.04 4.21 19.64
C GLY A 753 -11.08 5.32 19.43
N ARG A 754 -10.81 6.24 18.49
CA ARG A 754 -11.69 7.33 18.07
C ARG A 754 -12.07 7.10 16.62
N VAL A 755 -13.27 7.49 16.22
CA VAL A 755 -13.76 7.27 14.85
C VAL A 755 -14.33 8.57 14.29
N ASN A 756 -13.68 9.09 13.26
CA ASN A 756 -14.10 10.20 12.42
C ASN A 756 -13.49 10.02 11.01
N SER A 757 -13.91 10.84 10.04
CA SER A 757 -13.46 10.73 8.63
C SER A 757 -11.93 10.72 8.49
N GLU A 758 -11.25 11.69 9.13
CA GLU A 758 -9.80 11.85 9.07
C GLU A 758 -9.04 10.68 9.72
N GLU A 759 -9.45 10.28 10.91
CA GLU A 759 -8.82 9.17 11.64
C GLU A 759 -9.01 7.84 10.91
N LEU A 760 -10.17 7.64 10.28
CA LEU A 760 -10.46 6.44 9.48
C LEU A 760 -9.50 6.33 8.31
N ILE A 761 -9.37 7.40 7.53
CA ILE A 761 -8.48 7.38 6.37
C ILE A 761 -7.01 7.26 6.78
N ASN A 762 -6.60 7.93 7.87
CA ASN A 762 -5.24 7.82 8.42
C ASN A 762 -4.94 6.41 8.91
N THR A 763 -5.89 5.77 9.59
CA THR A 763 -5.74 4.39 10.06
C THR A 763 -5.52 3.44 8.88
N ILE A 764 -6.32 3.55 7.83
CA ILE A 764 -6.23 2.66 6.65
C ILE A 764 -4.88 2.81 5.93
N PHE A 765 -4.42 4.04 5.70
CA PHE A 765 -3.11 4.28 5.09
C PHE A 765 -1.94 3.88 6.00
N SER A 766 -2.10 3.96 7.32
CA SER A 766 -1.07 3.51 8.27
C SER A 766 -0.93 1.99 8.33
N GLN A 767 -2.02 1.25 8.12
CA GLN A 767 -2.02 -0.22 8.09
C GLN A 767 -1.49 -0.76 6.74
N SER A 768 -1.57 0.05 5.69
CA SER A 768 -1.29 -0.27 4.28
C SER A 768 -2.16 -1.37 3.69
N VAL A 769 -2.56 -2.40 4.45
CA VAL A 769 -3.42 -3.50 3.99
C VAL A 769 -4.53 -3.74 5.01
N ILE A 770 -5.76 -3.88 4.51
CA ILE A 770 -6.92 -4.34 5.28
C ILE A 770 -7.11 -5.82 4.98
N VAL A 771 -7.24 -6.63 6.04
CA VAL A 771 -7.59 -8.04 5.93
C VAL A 771 -8.93 -8.25 6.61
N ALA A 772 -9.87 -8.87 5.90
CA ALA A 772 -11.14 -9.31 6.44
C ALA A 772 -11.43 -10.71 5.88
N ASP A 773 -11.52 -11.69 6.77
CA ASP A 773 -11.64 -13.11 6.42
C ASP A 773 -10.49 -13.54 5.47
N ASP A 774 -10.80 -14.12 4.31
CA ASP A 774 -9.84 -14.46 3.26
C ASP A 774 -9.58 -13.32 2.25
N MET A 775 -10.23 -12.16 2.40
CA MET A 775 -10.10 -11.01 1.50
C MET A 775 -9.04 -10.01 1.95
N TRP A 776 -8.20 -9.59 1.00
CA TRP A 776 -7.05 -8.70 1.21
C TRP A 776 -7.21 -7.44 0.37
N TYR A 777 -7.21 -6.28 1.01
CA TYR A 777 -7.33 -4.98 0.36
C TYR A 777 -6.08 -4.13 0.58
N GLY A 778 -5.44 -3.67 -0.49
CA GLY A 778 -4.26 -2.81 -0.46
C GLY A 778 -3.18 -3.25 -1.47
N PRO A 779 -2.02 -2.59 -1.51
CA PRO A 779 -1.56 -1.62 -0.53
C PRO A 779 -2.19 -0.22 -0.68
N PHE A 780 -2.34 0.49 0.45
CA PHE A 780 -2.69 1.90 0.58
C PHE A 780 -1.44 2.68 1.02
N GLU A 781 -0.93 3.59 0.19
CA GLU A 781 0.32 4.33 0.47
C GLU A 781 0.21 5.82 0.09
N ASP A 782 0.72 6.69 0.97
CA ASP A 782 0.76 8.14 0.79
C ASP A 782 1.93 8.62 -0.10
N SER A 783 2.94 7.79 -0.31
CA SER A 783 4.14 8.15 -1.07
C SER A 783 4.63 7.00 -1.95
N CYS A 784 4.70 7.23 -3.26
CA CYS A 784 5.44 6.35 -4.16
C CYS A 784 6.95 6.57 -3.99
N SER A 785 7.59 5.77 -3.15
CA SER A 785 8.97 5.94 -2.67
C SER A 785 10.10 5.83 -3.72
N ASN A 786 9.86 6.05 -5.02
CA ASN A 786 10.90 5.84 -6.06
C ASN A 786 10.86 6.71 -7.33
N SER A 787 10.14 7.83 -7.40
CA SER A 787 10.16 8.67 -8.61
C SER A 787 10.90 10.00 -8.42
N ARG A 788 12.06 10.17 -9.08
CA ARG A 788 12.72 11.49 -9.24
C ARG A 788 11.90 12.50 -10.06
N TRP A 789 10.77 12.10 -10.62
CA TRP A 789 10.02 12.86 -11.63
C TRP A 789 8.52 13.01 -11.38
N SER A 790 7.99 12.61 -10.22
CA SER A 790 6.62 13.01 -9.84
C SER A 790 6.65 13.94 -8.64
N SER A 791 5.83 14.99 -8.69
CA SER A 791 5.39 15.71 -7.51
C SER A 791 4.85 14.68 -6.52
N ALA A 792 5.49 14.53 -5.36
CA ALA A 792 5.04 13.60 -4.32
C ALA A 792 3.53 13.74 -3.97
N LYS A 793 2.94 14.92 -4.25
CA LYS A 793 1.51 15.21 -4.07
C LYS A 793 0.55 14.45 -5.00
N ASP A 794 1.02 13.89 -6.12
CA ASP A 794 0.14 13.23 -7.12
C ASP A 794 0.23 11.71 -7.14
N CYS A 795 1.04 11.09 -6.27
CA CYS A 795 1.27 9.64 -6.30
C CYS A 795 0.76 8.96 -5.03
N ILE A 796 -0.55 8.70 -5.01
CA ILE A 796 -1.25 7.91 -4.00
C ILE A 796 -1.50 6.50 -4.57
N VAL A 797 -1.07 5.47 -3.84
CA VAL A 797 -1.41 4.08 -4.14
C VAL A 797 -2.67 3.76 -3.34
N ASN A 798 -3.78 3.56 -4.04
CA ASN A 798 -5.09 3.31 -3.45
C ASN A 798 -5.86 2.34 -4.35
N TYR A 799 -5.20 1.23 -4.64
CA TYR A 799 -5.72 0.13 -5.43
C TYR A 799 -5.95 -1.03 -4.48
N GLY A 800 -7.09 -1.03 -3.79
CA GLY A 800 -7.37 -2.00 -2.74
C GLY A 800 -7.54 -3.41 -3.30
N ALA A 801 -8.17 -3.58 -4.46
CA ALA A 801 -8.42 -4.93 -4.97
C ALA A 801 -7.14 -5.68 -5.30
N THR A 802 -6.91 -6.75 -4.54
CA THR A 802 -5.96 -7.80 -4.87
C THR A 802 -6.70 -9.01 -5.43
N HIS A 803 -5.97 -10.05 -5.80
CA HIS A 803 -6.52 -11.32 -6.24
C HIS A 803 -7.53 -11.26 -7.40
N ILE A 804 -7.30 -10.37 -8.36
CA ILE A 804 -8.17 -10.16 -9.51
C ILE A 804 -8.05 -11.34 -10.48
N SER A 805 -9.17 -11.91 -10.91
CA SER A 805 -9.21 -12.96 -11.92
C SER A 805 -10.24 -12.64 -13.01
N VAL A 806 -10.00 -13.15 -14.22
CA VAL A 806 -10.93 -13.00 -15.35
C VAL A 806 -11.94 -14.14 -15.32
N TRP A 807 -13.22 -13.81 -15.31
CA TRP A 807 -14.32 -14.77 -15.33
C TRP A 807 -15.06 -14.70 -16.66
N SER A 808 -15.73 -15.80 -17.00
CA SER A 808 -16.75 -15.82 -18.03
C SER A 808 -18.14 -15.69 -17.42
N MET A 809 -19.12 -15.23 -18.19
CA MET A 809 -20.53 -15.25 -17.77
C MET A 809 -21.02 -16.68 -17.52
N ALA A 810 -20.45 -17.69 -18.20
CA ALA A 810 -20.73 -19.10 -17.90
C ALA A 810 -20.41 -19.46 -16.45
N ARG A 811 -19.33 -18.90 -15.88
CA ARG A 811 -19.01 -19.05 -14.46
C ARG A 811 -20.00 -18.38 -13.54
N VAL A 812 -20.46 -17.17 -13.88
CA VAL A 812 -21.52 -16.48 -13.12
C VAL A 812 -22.80 -17.33 -13.03
N LEU A 813 -23.14 -18.02 -14.12
CA LEU A 813 -24.33 -18.88 -14.19
C LEU A 813 -24.12 -20.24 -13.50
N ASN A 814 -22.89 -20.74 -13.46
CA ASN A 814 -22.53 -22.01 -12.86
C ASN A 814 -21.17 -21.90 -12.13
N PRO A 815 -21.17 -21.87 -10.78
CA PRO A 815 -19.95 -21.73 -9.99
C PRO A 815 -18.88 -22.81 -10.25
N SER A 816 -19.29 -23.99 -10.75
CA SER A 816 -18.38 -25.10 -11.07
C SER A 816 -17.46 -24.81 -12.25
N VAL A 817 -17.77 -23.80 -13.08
CA VAL A 817 -16.89 -23.38 -14.17
C VAL A 817 -15.71 -22.61 -13.56
N PRO A 818 -14.46 -22.99 -13.86
CA PRO A 818 -13.30 -22.31 -13.31
C PRO A 818 -13.13 -20.89 -13.88
N PRO A 819 -12.42 -19.98 -13.18
CA PRO A 819 -11.99 -18.71 -13.75
C PRO A 819 -11.17 -18.92 -15.04
N VAL A 820 -11.31 -18.00 -16.00
CA VAL A 820 -10.57 -18.03 -17.28
C VAL A 820 -9.09 -17.77 -17.07
N SER A 821 -8.74 -16.94 -16.10
CA SER A 821 -7.37 -16.71 -15.68
C SER A 821 -7.16 -17.07 -14.22
N GLY A 822 -5.93 -17.45 -13.88
CA GLY A 822 -5.47 -17.44 -12.50
C GLY A 822 -5.51 -16.02 -11.90
N VAL A 823 -5.29 -15.99 -10.60
CA VAL A 823 -5.31 -14.78 -9.79
C VAL A 823 -4.12 -13.85 -10.11
N ALA A 824 -4.38 -12.54 -10.20
CA ALA A 824 -3.40 -11.49 -10.47
C ALA A 824 -3.50 -10.36 -9.43
N ALA A 825 -2.36 -9.78 -9.07
CA ALA A 825 -2.25 -8.58 -8.23
C ALA A 825 -1.36 -7.56 -8.95
N PRO A 826 -1.90 -6.84 -9.95
CA PRO A 826 -1.08 -5.99 -10.80
C PRO A 826 -0.63 -4.72 -10.06
N SER A 827 0.68 -4.49 -9.97
CA SER A 827 1.23 -3.20 -9.57
C SER A 827 1.32 -2.28 -10.79
N ILE A 828 0.24 -1.56 -11.10
CA ILE A 828 0.17 -0.73 -12.30
C ILE A 828 0.95 0.57 -12.07
N ARG A 829 2.10 0.71 -12.72
CA ARG A 829 2.87 1.95 -12.77
C ARG A 829 3.03 2.39 -14.23
N TYR A 830 2.33 3.46 -14.59
CA TYR A 830 2.58 4.14 -15.86
C TYR A 830 3.68 5.18 -15.64
N TYR A 831 4.84 4.98 -16.27
CA TYR A 831 5.87 6.02 -16.28
C TYR A 831 5.35 7.20 -17.12
N LYS A 832 5.44 8.41 -16.54
CA LYS A 832 5.10 9.65 -17.24
C LYS A 832 6.13 9.87 -18.34
N ASP A 833 5.66 9.75 -19.57
CA ASP A 833 6.28 10.14 -20.84
C ASP A 833 7.76 9.76 -21.00
N GLY A 834 7.99 8.62 -21.66
CA GLY A 834 9.19 8.47 -22.45
C GLY A 834 9.18 9.54 -23.53
N LEU A 835 9.90 10.64 -23.29
CA LEU A 835 9.95 11.86 -24.13
C LEU A 835 8.55 12.41 -24.44
N ASN A 836 8.16 13.50 -23.80
CA ASN A 836 6.90 14.21 -24.04
C ASN A 836 6.91 14.88 -25.42
N MET A 837 6.99 14.07 -26.46
CA MET A 837 7.11 14.43 -27.86
C MET A 837 5.85 13.93 -28.56
N THR A 838 5.17 14.84 -29.22
CA THR A 838 4.11 14.52 -30.18
C THR A 838 4.63 13.54 -31.24
N GLU A 839 3.73 12.79 -31.88
CA GLU A 839 4.09 11.88 -32.99
C GLU A 839 4.88 12.62 -34.08
N GLU A 840 4.55 13.89 -34.30
CA GLU A 840 5.25 14.81 -35.21
C GLU A 840 6.67 15.13 -34.74
N GLU A 841 6.88 15.41 -33.44
CA GLU A 841 8.20 15.68 -32.87
C GLU A 841 9.09 14.43 -32.86
N PHE A 842 8.52 13.24 -32.60
CA PHE A 842 9.26 11.97 -32.61
C PHE A 842 9.71 11.61 -34.02
N ILE A 843 8.82 11.73 -35.01
CA ILE A 843 9.16 11.56 -36.42
C ILE A 843 10.18 12.62 -36.84
N GLY A 844 10.01 13.88 -36.42
CA GLY A 844 10.97 14.94 -36.66
C GLY A 844 12.36 14.65 -36.10
N THR A 845 12.44 13.98 -34.95
CA THR A 845 13.72 13.62 -34.31
C THR A 845 14.34 12.38 -34.94
N ILE A 846 13.55 11.38 -35.35
CA ILE A 846 14.04 10.25 -36.14
C ILE A 846 14.53 10.73 -37.51
N VAL A 847 13.74 11.51 -38.23
CA VAL A 847 14.11 12.08 -39.53
C VAL A 847 15.31 13.01 -39.35
N GLY A 848 15.33 13.84 -38.31
CA GLY A 848 16.43 14.71 -37.96
C GLY A 848 17.71 13.93 -37.66
N THR A 849 17.65 12.86 -36.87
CA THR A 849 18.82 12.00 -36.57
C THR A 849 19.27 11.19 -37.78
N ILE A 850 18.36 10.69 -38.62
CA ILE A 850 18.70 10.00 -39.86
C ILE A 850 19.33 10.99 -40.85
N LEU A 851 18.77 12.19 -41.03
CA LEU A 851 19.35 13.23 -41.87
C LEU A 851 20.70 13.69 -41.32
N CYS A 852 20.84 13.79 -40.00
CA CYS A 852 22.10 14.14 -39.34
C CYS A 852 23.13 13.01 -39.54
N LEU A 853 22.74 11.74 -39.43
CA LEU A 853 23.60 10.58 -39.73
C LEU A 853 23.97 10.52 -41.20
N ILE A 854 23.05 10.79 -42.14
CA ILE A 854 23.34 10.85 -43.58
C ILE A 854 24.27 12.02 -43.89
N ALA A 855 24.03 13.19 -43.31
CA ALA A 855 24.92 14.35 -43.42
C ALA A 855 26.29 14.02 -42.83
N LEU A 856 26.36 13.31 -41.69
CA LEU A 856 27.59 12.89 -41.04
C LEU A 856 28.32 11.83 -41.89
N VAL A 857 27.62 10.90 -42.53
CA VAL A 857 28.19 9.93 -43.50
C VAL A 857 28.68 10.65 -44.74
N LEU A 858 27.93 11.62 -45.30
CA LEU A 858 28.34 12.42 -46.45
C LEU A 858 29.54 13.30 -46.12
N ILE A 859 29.57 13.92 -44.94
CA ILE A 859 30.70 14.67 -44.41
C ILE A 859 31.89 13.73 -44.18
N VAL A 860 31.69 12.52 -43.64
CA VAL A 860 32.74 11.50 -43.50
C VAL A 860 33.22 11.01 -44.87
N MET A 861 32.36 10.91 -45.87
CA MET A 861 32.73 10.54 -47.26
C MET A 861 33.46 11.68 -47.97
N LEU A 862 33.02 12.93 -47.80
CA LEU A 862 33.69 14.13 -48.29
C LEU A 862 35.02 14.34 -47.58
N MET A 863 35.08 14.12 -46.27
CA MET A 863 36.33 14.08 -45.51
C MET A 863 37.18 12.92 -45.98
N ARG A 864 36.69 11.69 -46.18
CA ARG A 864 37.51 10.61 -46.77
C ARG A 864 38.03 10.91 -48.18
N LYS A 865 37.31 11.72 -48.97
CA LYS A 865 37.73 12.09 -50.33
C LYS A 865 38.67 13.31 -50.36
N CYS A 866 38.54 14.25 -49.41
CA CYS A 866 39.46 15.39 -49.25
C CYS A 866 40.69 15.05 -48.39
N MET A 867 40.52 14.20 -47.37
CA MET A 867 41.57 13.65 -46.50
C MET A 867 42.23 12.44 -47.16
N ARG A 868 42.52 12.49 -48.47
CA ARG A 868 43.53 11.60 -49.06
C ARG A 868 44.79 11.82 -48.23
N GLY A 869 45.13 10.82 -47.41
CA GLY A 869 46.01 10.97 -46.25
C GLY A 869 47.25 11.78 -46.60
N ASP A 870 47.36 12.95 -45.98
CA ASP A 870 48.56 13.75 -46.09
C ASP A 870 49.72 12.90 -45.54
N THR A 871 50.75 12.69 -46.34
CA THR A 871 51.91 11.90 -45.89
C THR A 871 52.71 12.65 -44.83
N ARG A 872 52.52 13.98 -44.74
CA ARG A 872 52.94 14.83 -43.62
C ARG A 872 51.83 15.03 -42.59
N ASP A 873 50.87 14.11 -42.49
CA ASP A 873 49.90 14.15 -41.40
C ASP A 873 50.62 13.98 -40.06
N ASN A 874 50.67 15.08 -39.31
CA ASN A 874 51.31 15.14 -38.02
C ASN A 874 50.75 14.10 -37.04
N GLU A 875 49.55 13.57 -37.20
CA GLU A 875 49.05 12.46 -36.36
C GLU A 875 49.91 11.19 -36.48
N ASN A 876 50.44 10.91 -37.68
CA ASN A 876 51.30 9.76 -37.94
C ASN A 876 52.74 9.98 -37.48
N ALA A 877 53.17 11.23 -37.29
CA ALA A 877 54.50 11.53 -36.76
C ALA A 877 54.68 10.90 -35.36
N PRO A 878 55.79 10.18 -35.11
CA PRO A 878 56.24 9.90 -33.76
C PRO A 878 56.51 11.22 -33.02
N LYS A 879 55.86 11.42 -31.87
CA LYS A 879 55.94 12.67 -31.08
C LYS A 879 56.53 12.47 -29.69
N GLU A 880 56.45 11.26 -29.18
CA GLU A 880 56.89 10.94 -27.83
C GLU A 880 58.41 10.83 -27.79
N LEU A 881 59.06 11.79 -27.13
CA LEU A 881 60.52 11.85 -26.97
C LEU A 881 61.11 10.61 -26.27
N THR A 882 60.30 9.86 -25.51
CA THR A 882 60.72 8.65 -24.80
C THR A 882 60.64 7.38 -25.64
N ASP A 883 59.93 7.43 -26.77
CA ASP A 883 59.63 6.24 -27.55
C ASP A 883 60.64 6.13 -28.70
N PRO A 884 61.28 4.96 -28.90
CA PRO A 884 62.17 4.76 -30.03
C PRO A 884 61.44 5.01 -31.36
N VAL A 885 62.01 5.87 -32.18
CA VAL A 885 61.52 6.14 -33.54
C VAL A 885 62.28 5.25 -34.51
N THR A 886 61.58 4.68 -35.48
CA THR A 886 62.23 3.99 -36.60
C THR A 886 62.29 4.93 -37.80
N LEU A 887 63.50 5.28 -38.22
CA LEU A 887 63.75 6.14 -39.37
C LEU A 887 64.18 5.32 -40.57
N ILE A 888 63.61 5.64 -41.73
CA ILE A 888 63.98 5.09 -43.03
C ILE A 888 64.55 6.25 -43.85
N PHE A 889 65.74 6.03 -44.40
CA PHE A 889 66.26 6.85 -45.48
C PHE A 889 66.20 6.04 -46.77
N THR A 890 65.79 6.68 -47.85
CA THR A 890 65.82 6.10 -49.19
C THR A 890 66.54 7.03 -50.14
N ASP A 891 67.18 6.48 -51.17
CA ASP A 891 67.76 7.27 -52.27
C ASP A 891 67.80 6.44 -53.56
N ILE A 892 67.79 7.07 -54.73
CA ILE A 892 67.87 6.34 -56.00
C ILE A 892 69.34 6.14 -56.36
N GLU A 893 69.71 4.88 -56.61
CA GLU A 893 71.06 4.56 -57.03
C GLU A 893 71.41 5.25 -58.34
N SER A 894 72.57 5.92 -58.36
CA SER A 894 73.11 6.55 -59.56
C SER A 894 72.14 7.53 -60.21
N SER A 895 71.31 8.22 -59.42
CA SER A 895 70.30 9.15 -59.92
C SER A 895 70.91 10.21 -60.82
N THR A 896 72.05 10.80 -60.44
CA THR A 896 72.78 11.76 -61.28
C THR A 896 73.20 11.19 -62.63
N ALA A 897 73.65 9.93 -62.68
CA ALA A 897 74.02 9.28 -63.93
C ALA A 897 72.78 9.00 -64.80
N GLN A 898 71.65 8.60 -64.17
CA GLN A 898 70.38 8.43 -64.86
C GLN A 898 69.81 9.74 -65.39
N TRP A 899 69.97 10.85 -64.66
CA TRP A 899 69.64 12.20 -65.13
C TRP A 899 70.51 12.62 -66.32
N ALA A 900 71.80 12.30 -66.31
CA ALA A 900 72.70 12.59 -67.42
C ALA A 900 72.38 11.74 -68.67
N ALA A 901 72.00 10.47 -68.48
CA ALA A 901 71.67 9.56 -69.58
C ALA A 901 70.25 9.79 -70.15
N HIS A 902 69.26 10.08 -69.29
CA HIS A 902 67.84 10.18 -69.67
C HIS A 902 67.12 11.38 -69.03
N PRO A 903 67.55 12.62 -69.31
CA PRO A 903 66.95 13.81 -68.72
C PRO A 903 65.46 13.99 -69.06
N GLU A 904 65.00 13.43 -70.19
CA GLU A 904 63.61 13.48 -70.66
C GLU A 904 62.68 12.54 -69.86
N LEU A 905 63.20 11.39 -69.40
CA LEU A 905 62.39 10.35 -68.73
C LEU A 905 62.41 10.47 -67.20
N MET A 906 63.51 10.98 -66.65
CA MET A 906 63.71 11.07 -65.20
C MET A 906 62.67 11.91 -64.45
N PRO A 907 62.15 13.04 -64.95
CA PRO A 907 61.13 13.81 -64.24
C PRO A 907 59.87 12.99 -63.90
N ASP A 908 59.33 12.28 -64.89
CA ASP A 908 58.13 11.45 -64.73
C ASP A 908 58.42 10.19 -63.90
N ALA A 909 59.61 9.62 -64.05
CA ALA A 909 60.04 8.48 -63.26
C ALA A 909 60.23 8.85 -61.78
N VAL A 910 60.84 9.99 -61.47
CA VAL A 910 60.99 10.53 -60.11
C VAL A 910 59.62 10.90 -59.54
N ALA A 911 58.73 11.52 -60.31
CA ALA A 911 57.36 11.81 -59.86
C ALA A 911 56.58 10.53 -59.52
N THR A 912 56.75 9.48 -60.33
CA THR A 912 56.18 8.15 -60.11
C THR A 912 56.76 7.50 -58.86
N HIS A 913 58.09 7.52 -58.69
CA HIS A 913 58.79 7.10 -57.49
C HIS A 913 58.20 7.77 -56.23
N HIS A 914 58.08 9.09 -56.23
CA HIS A 914 57.51 9.85 -55.11
C HIS A 914 56.08 9.43 -54.82
N ARG A 915 55.25 9.26 -55.85
CA ARG A 915 53.85 8.84 -55.71
C ARG A 915 53.73 7.45 -55.09
N LEU A 916 54.55 6.49 -55.52
CA LEU A 916 54.54 5.12 -55.00
C LEU A 916 54.98 5.08 -53.53
N ILE A 917 56.08 5.77 -53.18
CA ILE A 917 56.55 5.86 -51.80
C ILE A 917 55.50 6.51 -50.91
N ARG A 918 54.91 7.64 -51.33
CA ARG A 918 53.85 8.31 -50.56
C ARG A 918 52.63 7.42 -50.34
N THR A 919 52.26 6.62 -51.33
CA THR A 919 51.17 5.64 -51.18
C THR A 919 51.48 4.61 -50.09
N LEU A 920 52.73 4.16 -49.99
CA LEU A 920 53.16 3.22 -48.95
C LEU A 920 53.29 3.87 -47.57
N ILE A 921 53.78 5.11 -47.49
CA ILE A 921 53.81 5.91 -46.25
C ILE A 921 52.40 5.99 -45.67
N SER A 922 51.41 6.37 -46.49
CA SER A 922 50.01 6.41 -46.07
C SER A 922 49.46 5.02 -45.70
N LYS A 923 49.81 3.96 -46.45
CA LYS A 923 49.36 2.58 -46.20
C LYS A 923 49.80 2.06 -44.83
N TYR A 924 51.04 2.35 -44.43
CA TYR A 924 51.64 1.86 -43.19
C TYR A 924 51.52 2.82 -42.00
N GLY A 925 50.87 3.97 -42.19
CA GLY A 925 50.72 4.99 -41.13
C GLY A 925 52.06 5.57 -40.68
N CYS A 926 53.02 5.67 -41.59
CA CYS A 926 54.28 6.35 -41.35
C CYS A 926 54.18 7.84 -41.74
N TYR A 927 55.23 8.59 -41.45
CA TYR A 927 55.29 10.04 -41.60
C TYR A 927 56.44 10.46 -42.53
N GLU A 928 56.13 11.21 -43.59
CA GLU A 928 57.14 11.84 -44.45
C GLU A 928 57.76 13.04 -43.72
N VAL A 929 59.03 12.93 -43.32
CA VAL A 929 59.74 14.00 -42.60
C VAL A 929 60.12 15.12 -43.56
N LYS A 930 60.77 14.75 -44.66
CA LYS A 930 61.19 15.63 -45.76
C LYS A 930 61.70 14.80 -46.92
N THR A 931 61.72 15.39 -48.10
CA THR A 931 62.45 14.88 -49.26
C THR A 931 63.60 15.84 -49.60
N VAL A 932 64.73 15.28 -50.03
CA VAL A 932 65.86 16.06 -50.53
C VAL A 932 66.24 15.48 -51.89
N GLY A 933 65.87 16.19 -52.95
CA GLY A 933 65.93 15.63 -54.30
C GLY A 933 64.99 14.42 -54.42
N ASP A 934 65.56 13.28 -54.75
CA ASP A 934 64.91 11.97 -54.83
C ASP A 934 64.97 11.15 -53.53
N SER A 935 65.70 11.64 -52.52
CA SER A 935 65.78 10.97 -51.22
C SER A 935 64.55 11.25 -50.35
N PHE A 936 64.06 10.22 -49.65
CA PHE A 936 63.02 10.35 -48.63
C PHE A 936 63.59 10.08 -47.24
N MET A 937 63.21 10.92 -46.29
CA MET A 937 63.30 10.64 -44.86
C MET A 937 61.91 10.33 -44.32
N ILE A 938 61.72 9.13 -43.77
CA ILE A 938 60.42 8.64 -43.29
C ILE A 938 60.56 8.23 -41.83
N ALA A 939 59.62 8.66 -40.98
CA ALA A 939 59.56 8.28 -39.57
C ALA A 939 58.36 7.36 -39.31
N CYS A 940 58.59 6.25 -38.64
CA CYS A 940 57.58 5.28 -38.27
C CYS A 940 57.59 5.04 -36.76
N LYS A 941 56.39 4.95 -36.16
CA LYS A 941 56.23 4.57 -34.75
C LYS A 941 56.54 3.08 -34.51
N SER A 942 56.27 2.24 -35.50
CA SER A 942 56.51 0.80 -35.44
C SER A 942 57.71 0.40 -36.31
N PRO A 943 58.71 -0.32 -35.74
CA PRO A 943 59.78 -0.92 -36.51
C PRO A 943 59.26 -1.90 -37.56
N PHE A 944 58.21 -2.65 -37.24
CA PHE A 944 57.63 -3.62 -38.16
C PHE A 944 56.96 -2.94 -39.36
N ALA A 945 56.17 -1.88 -39.11
CA ALA A 945 55.59 -1.08 -40.19
C ALA A 945 56.67 -0.49 -41.11
N ALA A 946 57.80 -0.03 -40.53
CA ALA A 946 58.94 0.47 -41.31
C ALA A 946 59.55 -0.63 -42.21
N THR A 947 59.76 -1.83 -41.66
CA THR A 947 60.29 -2.95 -42.44
C THR A 947 59.31 -3.43 -43.52
N GLN A 948 58.01 -3.43 -43.25
CA GLN A 948 57.00 -3.78 -44.23
C GLN A 948 56.91 -2.73 -45.35
N LEU A 949 56.96 -1.44 -45.00
CA LEU A 949 57.01 -0.34 -45.97
C LEU A 949 58.20 -0.49 -46.91
N ALA A 950 59.39 -0.72 -46.37
CA ALA A 950 60.60 -0.91 -47.18
C ALA A 950 60.54 -2.18 -48.06
N CYS A 951 59.94 -3.26 -47.54
CA CYS A 951 59.72 -4.49 -48.30
C CYS A 951 58.77 -4.27 -49.49
N ASP A 952 57.62 -3.66 -49.24
CA ASP A 952 56.63 -3.35 -50.26
C ASP A 952 57.10 -2.28 -51.23
N LEU A 953 57.98 -1.35 -50.82
CA LEU A 953 58.61 -0.37 -51.71
C LEU A 953 59.39 -1.09 -52.81
N GLN A 954 60.24 -2.05 -52.45
CA GLN A 954 61.03 -2.80 -53.42
C GLN A 954 60.18 -3.65 -54.36
N ARG A 955 59.09 -4.24 -53.85
CA ARG A 955 58.15 -5.05 -54.66
C ARG A 955 57.29 -4.19 -55.57
N CYS A 956 56.80 -3.06 -55.06
CA CYS A 956 55.98 -2.15 -55.83
C CYS A 956 56.76 -1.59 -57.02
N PHE A 957 58.06 -1.30 -56.85
CA PHE A 957 58.91 -0.86 -57.94
C PHE A 957 59.15 -1.95 -58.98
N LEU A 958 59.31 -3.21 -58.54
CA LEU A 958 59.43 -4.37 -59.42
C LEU A 958 58.14 -4.63 -60.23
N GLU A 959 56.98 -4.52 -59.59
CA GLU A 959 55.67 -4.77 -60.20
C GLU A 959 55.13 -3.57 -61.00
N HIS A 960 55.72 -2.39 -60.85
CA HIS A 960 55.25 -1.19 -61.52
C HIS A 960 55.61 -1.21 -63.01
N ASP A 961 54.64 -0.89 -63.86
CA ASP A 961 54.90 -0.63 -65.28
C ASP A 961 55.52 0.76 -65.45
N TRP A 962 56.84 0.82 -65.54
CA TRP A 962 57.61 2.04 -65.81
C TRP A 962 57.45 2.53 -67.26
N LYS A 963 56.79 1.76 -68.13
CA LYS A 963 56.58 2.04 -69.56
C LYS A 963 57.86 2.18 -70.38
N THR A 964 59.00 1.79 -69.79
CA THR A 964 60.32 1.82 -70.41
C THR A 964 61.25 0.86 -69.67
N ASP A 965 62.16 0.23 -70.40
CA ASP A 965 63.26 -0.62 -69.92
C ASP A 965 64.62 0.10 -70.04
N VAL A 966 64.61 1.38 -70.40
CA VAL A 966 65.83 2.19 -70.64
C VAL A 966 66.65 2.37 -69.36
N PHE A 967 65.98 2.51 -68.21
CA PHE A 967 66.65 2.58 -66.91
C PHE A 967 67.40 1.28 -66.59
N ASP A 968 66.74 0.14 -66.81
CA ASP A 968 67.31 -1.19 -66.61
C ASP A 968 68.50 -1.45 -67.52
N THR A 969 68.37 -1.06 -68.78
CA THR A 969 69.45 -1.13 -69.76
C THR A 969 70.67 -0.35 -69.30
N SER A 970 70.46 0.87 -68.79
CA SER A 970 71.56 1.71 -68.31
C SER A 970 72.20 1.22 -67.02
N TYR A 971 71.43 0.69 -66.05
CA TYR A 971 72.04 0.06 -64.89
C TYR A 971 72.94 -1.12 -65.30
N ARG A 972 72.47 -1.97 -66.22
CA ARG A 972 73.28 -3.09 -66.73
C ARG A 972 74.54 -2.60 -67.44
N GLU A 973 74.44 -1.52 -68.19
CA GLU A 973 75.60 -0.92 -68.88
C GLU A 973 76.59 -0.30 -67.91
N PHE A 974 76.13 0.43 -66.89
CA PHE A 974 76.98 0.98 -65.84
C PHE A 974 77.73 -0.12 -65.08
N GLU A 975 77.07 -1.25 -64.81
CA GLU A 975 77.72 -2.39 -64.17
C GLU A 975 78.76 -3.08 -65.08
N ARG A 976 78.51 -3.19 -66.39
CA ARG A 976 79.48 -3.75 -67.34
C ARG A 976 80.68 -2.83 -67.51
N GLN A 977 80.45 -1.54 -67.70
CA GLN A 977 81.48 -0.50 -67.75
C GLN A 977 82.36 -0.57 -66.50
N ARG A 978 81.74 -0.73 -65.32
CA ARG A 978 82.49 -0.87 -64.07
C ARG A 978 83.31 -2.16 -63.97
N ALA A 979 82.84 -3.28 -64.53
CA ALA A 979 83.65 -4.51 -64.60
C ALA A 979 84.79 -4.44 -65.62
N GLU A 980 84.67 -3.57 -66.63
CA GLU A 980 85.78 -3.26 -67.54
C GLU A 980 86.83 -2.37 -66.86
N ASP A 981 86.39 -1.39 -66.05
CA ASP A 981 87.25 -0.45 -65.32
C ASP A 981 87.90 -1.07 -64.06
N ASP A 982 87.18 -1.97 -63.38
CA ASP A 982 87.58 -2.64 -62.13
C ASP A 982 87.44 -4.16 -62.30
N GLY A 983 88.57 -4.83 -62.53
CA GLY A 983 88.59 -6.28 -62.79
C GLY A 983 88.14 -7.16 -61.63
N ASP A 984 88.10 -6.63 -60.41
CA ASP A 984 87.59 -7.34 -59.23
C ASP A 984 86.08 -7.16 -59.05
N TYR A 985 85.46 -6.23 -59.79
CA TYR A 985 84.03 -5.97 -59.73
C TYR A 985 83.24 -7.02 -60.52
N VAL A 986 82.40 -7.79 -59.81
CA VAL A 986 81.47 -8.74 -60.43
C VAL A 986 80.11 -8.07 -60.62
N PRO A 987 79.63 -7.86 -61.87
CA PRO A 987 78.32 -7.28 -62.14
C PRO A 987 77.20 -8.14 -61.56
N PRO A 988 76.41 -7.65 -60.58
CA PRO A 988 75.32 -8.45 -60.01
C PRO A 988 74.19 -8.68 -61.02
N THR A 989 73.97 -7.76 -61.96
CA THR A 989 72.85 -7.81 -62.92
C THR A 989 73.27 -7.64 -64.38
N GLY A 990 74.42 -7.05 -64.66
CA GLY A 990 74.92 -6.75 -66.01
C GLY A 990 74.99 -7.97 -66.94
N HIS A 991 75.28 -9.15 -66.38
CA HIS A 991 75.38 -10.43 -67.12
C HIS A 991 74.20 -11.38 -66.91
N LEU A 992 73.13 -10.95 -66.22
CA LEU A 992 71.94 -11.78 -66.09
C LEU A 992 71.24 -11.95 -67.44
N ASP A 993 70.71 -13.15 -67.64
CA ASP A 993 69.78 -13.46 -68.73
C ASP A 993 68.52 -12.55 -68.62
N PRO A 994 68.01 -11.98 -69.72
CA PRO A 994 66.86 -11.07 -69.70
C PRO A 994 65.62 -11.60 -68.96
N ASP A 995 65.33 -12.90 -69.05
CA ASP A 995 64.18 -13.53 -68.38
C ASP A 995 64.39 -13.70 -66.87
N VAL A 996 65.66 -13.79 -66.44
CA VAL A 996 66.03 -13.76 -65.01
C VAL A 996 66.01 -12.32 -64.51
N TYR A 997 66.52 -11.38 -65.30
CA TYR A 997 66.58 -9.98 -64.95
C TYR A 997 65.19 -9.40 -64.70
N SER A 998 64.25 -9.55 -65.64
CA SER A 998 62.88 -9.00 -65.55
C SER A 998 62.06 -9.52 -64.36
N ARG A 999 62.39 -10.70 -63.82
CA ARG A 999 61.76 -11.24 -62.61
C ARG A 999 62.29 -10.64 -61.31
N LEU A 1000 63.48 -10.05 -61.35
CA LEU A 1000 64.17 -9.53 -60.17
C LEU A 1000 64.29 -8.01 -60.18
N TRP A 1001 64.32 -7.38 -61.35
CA TRP A 1001 64.63 -5.97 -61.55
C TRP A 1001 63.72 -5.35 -62.61
N ASN A 1002 63.26 -4.13 -62.35
CA ASN A 1002 62.44 -3.33 -63.24
C ASN A 1002 62.46 -1.85 -62.78
N GLY A 1003 62.86 -0.95 -63.67
CA GLY A 1003 62.88 0.50 -63.44
C GLY A 1003 63.94 1.02 -62.47
N LEU A 1004 63.59 2.06 -61.71
CA LEU A 1004 64.53 2.73 -60.80
C LEU A 1004 64.91 1.84 -59.60
N ARG A 1005 66.18 1.90 -59.17
CA ARG A 1005 66.68 1.09 -58.07
C ARG A 1005 66.89 1.95 -56.82
N VAL A 1006 66.08 1.71 -55.79
CA VAL A 1006 66.11 2.51 -54.55
C VAL A 1006 66.91 1.80 -53.47
N ARG A 1007 67.83 2.51 -52.83
CA ARG A 1007 68.57 2.11 -51.63
C ARG A 1007 67.73 2.42 -50.40
N VAL A 1008 67.77 1.55 -49.39
CA VAL A 1008 67.03 1.79 -48.15
C VAL A 1008 67.86 1.43 -46.92
N GLY A 1009 67.94 2.37 -45.97
CA GLY A 1009 68.55 2.14 -44.67
C GLY A 1009 67.57 2.41 -43.53
N ILE A 1010 67.50 1.48 -42.57
CA ILE A 1010 66.57 1.56 -41.44
C ILE A 1010 67.32 1.45 -40.11
N HIS A 1011 67.07 2.43 -39.24
CA HIS A 1011 67.57 2.42 -37.87
C HIS A 1011 66.49 2.84 -36.87
N THR A 1012 66.47 2.19 -35.70
CA THR A 1012 65.53 2.44 -34.61
C THR A 1012 66.27 2.96 -33.39
N GLY A 1013 65.81 4.06 -32.81
CA GLY A 1013 66.38 4.64 -31.61
C GLY A 1013 65.71 5.95 -31.21
N LEU A 1014 66.23 6.59 -30.16
CA LEU A 1014 65.70 7.86 -29.67
C LEU A 1014 66.20 9.03 -30.54
N CYS A 1015 65.29 9.93 -30.90
CA CYS A 1015 65.58 11.13 -31.67
C CYS A 1015 65.26 12.38 -30.86
N ASP A 1016 65.94 13.48 -31.18
CA ASP A 1016 65.46 14.82 -30.84
C ASP A 1016 64.36 15.20 -31.84
N ILE A 1017 63.12 15.20 -31.37
CA ILE A 1017 61.93 15.41 -32.18
C ILE A 1017 61.52 16.88 -32.05
N ARG A 1018 61.61 17.62 -33.14
CA ARG A 1018 61.28 19.06 -33.16
C ARG A 1018 60.16 19.34 -34.12
N HIS A 1019 59.13 20.04 -33.66
CA HIS A 1019 58.11 20.58 -34.53
C HIS A 1019 58.61 21.90 -35.13
N ASP A 1020 58.71 21.96 -36.45
CA ASP A 1020 59.08 23.15 -37.20
C ASP A 1020 57.84 24.04 -37.39
N GLU A 1021 57.88 25.25 -36.85
CA GLU A 1021 56.77 26.20 -36.95
C GLU A 1021 56.54 26.73 -38.37
N VAL A 1022 57.53 26.64 -39.27
CA VAL A 1022 57.42 27.09 -40.66
C VAL A 1022 56.81 26.01 -41.53
N THR A 1023 57.40 24.82 -41.57
CA THR A 1023 56.88 23.70 -42.38
C THR A 1023 55.66 23.02 -41.75
N LYS A 1024 55.32 23.37 -40.50
CA LYS A 1024 54.26 22.74 -39.69
C LYS A 1024 54.43 21.23 -39.57
N GLY A 1025 55.65 20.72 -39.73
CA GLY A 1025 55.96 19.30 -39.65
C GLY A 1025 56.93 18.99 -38.50
N TYR A 1026 57.11 17.71 -38.22
CA TYR A 1026 58.13 17.22 -37.29
C TYR A 1026 59.40 16.85 -38.04
N ASP A 1027 60.54 17.24 -37.50
CA ASP A 1027 61.86 16.84 -37.97
C ASP A 1027 62.61 16.10 -36.86
N PHE A 1028 63.49 15.18 -37.26
CA PHE A 1028 64.12 14.22 -36.36
C PHE A 1028 65.64 14.36 -36.44
N TYR A 1029 66.22 14.82 -35.33
CA TYR A 1029 67.64 15.10 -35.22
C TYR A 1029 68.33 14.09 -34.29
N GLY A 1030 69.66 14.02 -34.41
CA GLY A 1030 70.53 13.26 -33.52
C GLY A 1030 71.02 11.94 -34.10
N ARG A 1031 71.60 11.12 -33.22
CA ARG A 1031 72.36 9.92 -33.62
C ARG A 1031 71.53 8.92 -34.41
N THR A 1032 70.24 8.79 -34.11
CA THR A 1032 69.37 7.84 -34.81
C THR A 1032 69.13 8.24 -36.27
N SER A 1033 68.92 9.53 -36.54
CA SER A 1033 68.79 10.07 -37.90
C SER A 1033 70.08 9.88 -38.70
N ASN A 1034 71.22 10.27 -38.10
CA ASN A 1034 72.53 10.08 -38.71
C ASN A 1034 72.84 8.59 -38.98
N MET A 1035 72.51 7.70 -38.06
CA MET A 1035 72.72 6.26 -38.23
C MET A 1035 71.86 5.68 -39.36
N ALA A 1036 70.59 6.08 -39.47
CA ALA A 1036 69.70 5.64 -40.55
C ALA A 1036 70.23 6.09 -41.92
N ALA A 1037 70.60 7.36 -42.06
CA ALA A 1037 71.20 7.89 -43.28
C ALA A 1037 72.52 7.18 -43.65
N ARG A 1038 73.39 6.91 -42.66
CA ARG A 1038 74.62 6.14 -42.89
C ARG A 1038 74.35 4.70 -43.32
N THR A 1039 73.30 4.08 -42.78
CA THR A 1039 72.89 2.72 -43.15
C THR A 1039 72.38 2.68 -44.59
N GLU A 1040 71.66 3.70 -45.05
CA GLU A 1040 71.22 3.82 -46.45
C GLU A 1040 72.42 4.03 -47.38
N SER A 1041 73.34 4.93 -47.01
CA SER A 1041 74.45 5.35 -47.89
C SER A 1041 75.39 4.22 -48.33
N ILE A 1042 75.47 3.13 -47.54
CA ILE A 1042 76.29 1.96 -47.84
C ILE A 1042 75.54 0.87 -48.61
N ALA A 1043 74.22 1.00 -48.77
CA ALA A 1043 73.37 0.05 -49.47
C ALA A 1043 73.49 0.24 -50.99
N ASN A 1044 73.30 -0.85 -51.74
CA ASN A 1044 73.20 -0.84 -53.19
C ASN A 1044 71.75 -0.60 -53.64
N GLY A 1045 71.55 -0.17 -54.88
CA GLY A 1045 70.23 0.01 -55.46
C GLY A 1045 69.39 -1.27 -55.38
N GLY A 1046 68.19 -1.17 -54.82
CA GLY A 1046 67.30 -2.30 -54.58
C GLY A 1046 67.54 -3.05 -53.26
N GLN A 1047 68.55 -2.66 -52.49
CA GLN A 1047 68.94 -3.29 -51.21
C GLN A 1047 68.28 -2.56 -50.03
N VAL A 1048 67.89 -3.33 -49.01
CA VAL A 1048 67.32 -2.81 -47.77
C VAL A 1048 68.18 -3.29 -46.59
N LEU A 1049 68.75 -2.35 -45.86
CA LEU A 1049 69.61 -2.64 -44.70
C LEU A 1049 68.94 -2.22 -43.40
N LEU A 1050 69.03 -3.10 -42.41
CA LEU A 1050 68.56 -2.91 -41.05
C LEU A 1050 69.76 -2.94 -40.11
N THR A 1051 69.86 -1.95 -39.23
CA THR A 1051 70.76 -2.07 -38.08
C THR A 1051 70.25 -3.13 -37.09
N ARG A 1052 71.15 -3.69 -36.29
CA ARG A 1052 70.79 -4.56 -35.15
C ARG A 1052 69.70 -3.96 -34.26
N SER A 1053 69.74 -2.64 -34.02
CA SER A 1053 68.74 -1.96 -33.20
C SER A 1053 67.32 -2.14 -33.75
N THR A 1054 67.15 -1.96 -35.06
CA THR A 1054 65.88 -2.19 -35.75
C THR A 1054 65.51 -3.67 -35.73
N TYR A 1055 66.44 -4.56 -36.10
CA TYR A 1055 66.16 -6.00 -36.15
C TYR A 1055 65.73 -6.54 -34.78
N LEU A 1056 66.37 -6.08 -33.70
CA LEU A 1056 66.03 -6.50 -32.34
C LEU A 1056 64.81 -5.79 -31.74
N SER A 1057 64.40 -4.66 -32.31
CA SER A 1057 63.16 -3.97 -31.93
C SER A 1057 61.90 -4.63 -32.50
N LEU A 1058 62.06 -5.53 -33.49
CA LEU A 1058 61.00 -6.43 -33.93
C LEU A 1058 60.77 -7.53 -32.90
N SER A 1059 59.50 -7.85 -32.65
CA SER A 1059 59.11 -9.04 -31.89
C SER A 1059 59.52 -10.32 -32.63
N THR A 1060 59.60 -11.44 -31.91
CA THR A 1060 59.94 -12.74 -32.51
C THR A 1060 59.01 -13.10 -33.68
N SER A 1061 57.70 -12.92 -33.50
CA SER A 1061 56.69 -13.17 -34.53
C SER A 1061 56.80 -12.25 -35.75
N GLU A 1062 57.29 -11.02 -35.57
CA GLU A 1062 57.53 -10.09 -36.68
C GLU A 1062 58.80 -10.46 -37.45
N ARG A 1063 59.86 -10.90 -36.75
CA ARG A 1063 61.09 -11.38 -37.40
C ARG A 1063 60.84 -12.64 -38.23
N GLU A 1064 59.99 -13.53 -37.76
CA GLU A 1064 59.60 -14.75 -38.50
C GLU A 1064 58.88 -14.45 -39.83
N GLN A 1065 58.26 -13.27 -39.96
CA GLN A 1065 57.59 -12.83 -41.19
C GLN A 1065 58.55 -12.20 -42.21
N LEU A 1066 59.80 -11.94 -41.82
CA LEU A 1066 60.78 -11.24 -42.65
C LEU A 1066 61.91 -12.18 -43.07
N ASN A 1067 62.18 -12.22 -44.37
CA ASN A 1067 63.35 -12.92 -44.89
C ASN A 1067 64.58 -12.01 -44.75
N VAL A 1068 65.51 -12.34 -43.87
CA VAL A 1068 66.64 -11.49 -43.50
C VAL A 1068 67.96 -12.27 -43.53
N THR A 1069 69.03 -11.67 -44.05
CA THR A 1069 70.39 -12.21 -44.04
C THR A 1069 71.28 -11.36 -43.14
N ALA A 1070 71.92 -11.96 -42.14
CA ALA A 1070 72.90 -11.27 -41.31
C ALA A 1070 74.18 -10.99 -42.13
N LEU A 1071 74.64 -9.73 -42.13
CA LEU A 1071 75.87 -9.30 -42.81
C LEU A 1071 77.06 -9.19 -41.84
N GLY A 1072 76.81 -9.26 -40.53
CA GLY A 1072 77.82 -9.09 -39.50
C GLY A 1072 78.12 -7.62 -39.20
N ASP A 1073 79.26 -7.37 -38.56
CA ASP A 1073 79.70 -6.06 -38.11
C ASP A 1073 80.25 -5.21 -39.27
N VAL A 1074 79.56 -4.12 -39.60
CA VAL A 1074 79.93 -3.22 -40.70
C VAL A 1074 80.46 -1.89 -40.15
N PRO A 1075 81.68 -1.46 -40.52
CA PRO A 1075 82.20 -0.17 -40.12
C PRO A 1075 81.47 0.95 -40.89
N LEU A 1076 80.85 1.88 -40.17
CA LEU A 1076 80.17 3.04 -40.77
C LEU A 1076 80.97 4.32 -40.53
N ARG A 1077 81.00 5.20 -41.54
CA ARG A 1077 81.66 6.51 -41.43
C ARG A 1077 81.08 7.33 -40.27
N GLY A 1078 81.97 7.77 -39.37
CA GLY A 1078 81.62 8.58 -38.19
C GLY A 1078 81.01 7.79 -37.03
N VAL A 1079 80.92 6.46 -37.13
CA VAL A 1079 80.42 5.60 -36.06
C VAL A 1079 81.61 4.87 -35.41
N PRO A 1080 81.89 5.08 -34.10
CA PRO A 1080 83.11 4.56 -33.47
C PRO A 1080 83.20 3.03 -33.39
N LYS A 1081 82.04 2.36 -33.36
CA LYS A 1081 81.94 0.90 -33.29
C LYS A 1081 81.28 0.39 -34.57
N PRO A 1082 81.80 -0.70 -35.17
CA PRO A 1082 81.08 -1.41 -36.21
C PRO A 1082 79.64 -1.70 -35.79
N VAL A 1083 78.73 -1.60 -36.74
CA VAL A 1083 77.30 -1.80 -36.53
C VAL A 1083 76.93 -3.14 -37.13
N GLU A 1084 76.47 -4.06 -36.30
CA GLU A 1084 75.92 -5.32 -36.78
C GLU A 1084 74.70 -5.04 -37.69
N MET A 1085 74.77 -5.55 -38.92
CA MET A 1085 73.80 -5.28 -39.97
C MET A 1085 73.11 -6.52 -40.50
N TYR A 1086 71.90 -6.29 -40.99
CA TYR A 1086 71.01 -7.29 -41.52
C TYR A 1086 70.42 -6.78 -42.84
N GLN A 1087 70.46 -7.60 -43.88
CA GLN A 1087 69.80 -7.31 -45.15
C GLN A 1087 68.38 -7.88 -45.14
N LEU A 1088 67.38 -7.05 -45.42
CA LEU A 1088 66.02 -7.52 -45.69
C LEU A 1088 65.90 -7.95 -47.16
N ASN A 1089 65.63 -9.23 -47.38
CA ASN A 1089 65.48 -9.84 -48.71
C ASN A 1089 64.07 -9.59 -49.25
N ALA A 1090 63.76 -8.32 -49.56
CA ALA A 1090 62.42 -7.89 -49.98
C ALA A 1090 61.93 -8.61 -51.26
N VAL A 1091 62.83 -8.78 -52.23
CA VAL A 1091 62.64 -9.57 -53.45
C VAL A 1091 63.61 -10.77 -53.40
N PRO A 1092 63.11 -11.98 -53.07
CA PRO A 1092 63.94 -13.17 -53.01
C PRO A 1092 64.64 -13.46 -54.35
N GLY A 1093 65.94 -13.77 -54.30
CA GLY A 1093 66.76 -14.08 -55.47
C GLY A 1093 67.62 -12.91 -55.98
N ARG A 1094 67.41 -11.68 -55.50
CA ARG A 1094 68.35 -10.57 -55.75
C ARG A 1094 69.68 -10.84 -55.05
N THR A 1095 70.76 -10.63 -55.78
CA THR A 1095 72.13 -10.56 -55.26
C THR A 1095 72.66 -9.15 -55.43
N PHE A 1096 73.53 -8.73 -54.52
CA PHE A 1096 74.15 -7.41 -54.53
C PHE A 1096 75.66 -7.56 -54.48
N THR A 1097 76.38 -6.55 -54.97
CA THR A 1097 77.83 -6.43 -54.77
C THR A 1097 78.14 -6.08 -53.31
N THR A 1098 79.42 -5.88 -52.99
CA THR A 1098 79.86 -5.47 -51.65
C THR A 1098 79.21 -4.14 -51.22
N LEU A 1099 79.12 -3.93 -49.91
CA LEU A 1099 78.60 -2.68 -49.34
C LEU A 1099 79.49 -1.50 -49.77
N ARG A 1100 78.88 -0.33 -49.98
CA ARG A 1100 79.54 0.87 -50.49
C ARG A 1100 80.28 1.61 -49.36
N LEU A 1101 81.41 1.06 -48.90
CA LEU A 1101 82.17 1.61 -47.78
C LEU A 1101 83.10 2.78 -48.16
N ASP A 1102 83.46 2.91 -49.44
CA ASP A 1102 84.62 3.70 -49.90
C ASP A 1102 84.34 5.16 -50.30
N HIS A 1103 83.32 5.83 -49.75
CA HIS A 1103 83.05 7.22 -50.13
C HIS A 1103 83.93 8.22 -49.34
N GLU A 1104 85.04 8.63 -49.98
CA GLU A 1104 85.97 9.68 -49.55
C GLU A 1104 85.33 11.08 -49.43
N VAL A 1105 85.86 11.81 -48.44
CA VAL A 1105 85.77 13.21 -48.01
C VAL A 1105 85.03 14.24 -48.89
N ALA A 1106 84.02 14.88 -48.29
CA ALA A 1106 83.86 16.33 -48.33
C ALA A 1106 83.81 16.79 -46.86
N ASP A 1107 84.69 17.72 -46.50
CA ASP A 1107 84.81 18.34 -45.20
C ASP A 1107 83.65 19.32 -45.02
N ASP A 1108 82.79 19.11 -44.02
CA ASP A 1108 81.93 20.18 -43.51
C ASP A 1108 82.02 20.16 -41.99
N GLU A 1109 82.56 21.27 -41.50
CA GLU A 1109 82.83 21.63 -40.12
C GLU A 1109 81.54 21.80 -39.31
N ASP A 1110 81.67 21.56 -38.01
CA ASP A 1110 80.88 22.15 -36.92
C ASP A 1110 79.35 21.95 -36.89
N THR A 1111 78.90 21.15 -35.92
CA THR A 1111 77.99 21.62 -34.85
C THR A 1111 77.74 20.51 -33.82
N SER A 1112 78.59 20.45 -32.80
CA SER A 1112 78.32 19.71 -31.57
C SER A 1112 77.39 20.53 -30.67
N VAL A 1113 76.15 20.07 -30.45
CA VAL A 1113 75.31 20.56 -29.35
C VAL A 1113 74.93 19.37 -28.47
N SER A 1114 75.61 19.27 -27.33
CA SER A 1114 75.37 18.31 -26.26
C SER A 1114 74.31 18.90 -25.31
N CYS A 1115 73.17 18.23 -25.15
CA CYS A 1115 72.16 18.58 -24.14
C CYS A 1115 72.01 17.42 -23.14
N SER A 1116 72.25 17.71 -21.87
CA SER A 1116 72.15 16.78 -20.74
C SER A 1116 70.81 16.95 -20.00
N ASP A 1117 69.95 15.92 -19.98
CA ASP A 1117 68.64 15.91 -19.31
C ASP A 1117 68.71 15.59 -17.80
N GLY A 1118 69.55 16.30 -17.04
CA GLY A 1118 69.76 16.04 -15.61
C GLY A 1118 68.75 16.69 -14.64
N SER A 1119 67.81 17.53 -15.10
CA SER A 1119 67.06 18.43 -14.19
C SER A 1119 65.54 18.18 -14.18
N SER A 1120 65.08 17.04 -13.68
CA SER A 1120 63.65 16.76 -13.46
C SER A 1120 63.27 16.39 -12.02
N ILE A 1121 64.22 16.25 -11.09
CA ILE A 1121 63.92 15.78 -9.72
C ILE A 1121 63.26 16.88 -8.86
N GLY A 1122 63.39 18.15 -9.25
CA GLY A 1122 62.86 19.30 -8.49
C GLY A 1122 61.56 19.93 -9.00
N ALA A 1123 60.91 19.37 -10.03
CA ALA A 1123 59.69 19.97 -10.58
C ALA A 1123 58.48 19.74 -9.65
N VAL A 1124 57.71 20.80 -9.41
CA VAL A 1124 56.44 20.77 -8.67
C VAL A 1124 55.48 19.81 -9.38
N LEU A 1125 54.99 18.81 -8.66
CA LEU A 1125 54.00 17.86 -9.17
C LEU A 1125 52.64 18.56 -9.31
N SER A 1126 51.90 18.27 -10.38
CA SER A 1126 50.49 18.69 -10.49
C SER A 1126 49.61 17.97 -9.47
N ASP A 1127 48.36 18.40 -9.29
CA ASP A 1127 47.41 17.72 -8.38
C ASP A 1127 47.15 16.27 -8.80
N ALA A 1128 47.02 16.02 -10.11
CA ALA A 1128 46.89 14.66 -10.63
C ALA A 1128 48.15 13.83 -10.34
N ALA A 1129 49.34 14.43 -10.47
CA ALA A 1129 50.59 13.77 -10.10
C ALA A 1129 50.67 13.51 -8.58
N HIS A 1130 50.21 14.42 -7.73
CA HIS A 1130 50.14 14.21 -6.27
C HIS A 1130 49.20 13.04 -5.91
N GLN A 1131 48.04 12.95 -6.55
CA GLN A 1131 47.13 11.82 -6.37
C GLN A 1131 47.76 10.50 -6.82
N ALA A 1132 48.47 10.50 -7.95
CA ALA A 1132 49.20 9.33 -8.42
C ALA A 1132 50.31 8.91 -7.44
N VAL A 1133 51.06 9.86 -6.86
CA VAL A 1133 52.05 9.56 -5.79
C VAL A 1133 51.35 8.89 -4.61
N ALA A 1134 50.29 9.50 -4.08
CA ALA A 1134 49.58 8.98 -2.92
C ALA A 1134 49.04 7.56 -3.16
N PHE A 1135 48.51 7.30 -4.34
CA PHE A 1135 48.01 5.97 -4.73
C PHE A 1135 49.13 4.94 -4.83
N ILE A 1136 50.25 5.28 -5.48
CA ILE A 1136 51.39 4.37 -5.62
C ILE A 1136 52.02 4.09 -4.26
N GLU A 1137 52.19 5.11 -3.41
CA GLU A 1137 52.74 4.94 -2.07
C GLU A 1137 51.84 4.08 -1.18
N ALA A 1138 50.51 4.25 -1.24
CA ALA A 1138 49.57 3.40 -0.52
C ALA A 1138 49.66 1.92 -0.96
N LEU A 1139 49.79 1.68 -2.27
CA LEU A 1139 49.99 0.34 -2.83
C LEU A 1139 51.31 -0.29 -2.38
N LEU A 1140 52.40 0.47 -2.42
CA LEU A 1140 53.73 0.01 -2.00
C LEU A 1140 53.83 -0.23 -0.50
N GLY A 1141 53.06 0.52 0.31
CA GLY A 1141 52.99 0.35 1.76
C GLY A 1141 52.55 -1.04 2.21
N ALA A 1142 51.84 -1.78 1.36
CA ALA A 1142 51.46 -3.18 1.62
C ALA A 1142 52.61 -4.19 1.46
N PHE A 1143 53.77 -3.77 0.94
CA PHE A 1143 54.90 -4.66 0.63
C PHE A 1143 56.20 -4.19 1.31
N PRO A 1144 57.10 -5.11 1.70
CA PRO A 1144 58.43 -4.76 2.19
C PRO A 1144 59.21 -3.95 1.14
N THR A 1145 60.04 -2.99 1.57
CA THR A 1145 60.84 -2.12 0.66
C THR A 1145 61.68 -2.92 -0.33
N ALA A 1146 62.16 -4.11 0.05
CA ALA A 1146 62.89 -5.04 -0.82
C ALA A 1146 62.09 -5.49 -2.07
N GLN A 1147 60.75 -5.44 -2.04
CA GLN A 1147 59.89 -5.81 -3.16
C GLN A 1147 59.49 -4.63 -4.05
N HIS A 1148 59.75 -3.39 -3.63
CA HIS A 1148 59.28 -2.18 -4.33
C HIS A 1148 59.85 -2.07 -5.76
N LYS A 1149 61.13 -2.41 -5.98
CA LYS A 1149 61.73 -2.47 -7.33
C LYS A 1149 60.95 -3.39 -8.27
N LYS A 1150 60.63 -4.61 -7.79
CA LYS A 1150 59.91 -5.62 -8.58
C LYS A 1150 58.51 -5.15 -8.93
N LEU A 1151 57.86 -4.41 -8.04
CA LEU A 1151 56.53 -3.86 -8.25
C LEU A 1151 56.55 -2.64 -9.17
N LEU A 1152 57.54 -1.75 -9.07
CA LEU A 1152 57.63 -0.50 -9.83
C LEU A 1152 58.18 -0.67 -11.25
N MET A 1153 59.11 -1.60 -11.50
CA MET A 1153 59.73 -1.74 -12.83
C MET A 1153 58.74 -2.01 -13.98
N PRO A 1154 57.73 -2.88 -13.84
CA PRO A 1154 56.71 -3.06 -14.87
C PRO A 1154 56.02 -1.74 -15.22
N PHE A 1155 55.75 -0.89 -14.23
CA PHE A 1155 55.19 0.44 -14.48
C PHE A 1155 56.21 1.36 -15.15
N CYS A 1156 57.47 1.36 -14.73
CA CYS A 1156 58.50 2.20 -15.35
C CYS A 1156 58.65 1.88 -16.85
N ASN A 1157 58.69 0.58 -17.19
CA ASN A 1157 58.73 0.12 -18.57
C ASN A 1157 57.46 0.50 -19.33
N ARG A 1158 56.28 0.33 -18.70
CA ARG A 1158 54.99 0.68 -19.32
C ARG A 1158 54.86 2.16 -19.62
N TRP A 1159 55.41 3.03 -18.77
CA TRP A 1159 55.30 4.48 -18.87
C TRP A 1159 56.55 5.16 -19.47
N GLY A 1160 57.55 4.39 -19.92
CA GLY A 1160 58.78 4.92 -20.53
C GLY A 1160 59.64 5.75 -19.56
N VAL A 1161 59.59 5.45 -18.26
CA VAL A 1161 60.32 6.19 -17.23
C VAL A 1161 61.73 5.62 -17.10
N SER A 1162 62.73 6.40 -17.52
CA SER A 1162 64.13 6.07 -17.32
C SER A 1162 64.52 6.15 -15.84
N LEU A 1163 65.24 5.15 -15.37
CA LEU A 1163 65.77 5.15 -14.00
C LEU A 1163 66.90 6.19 -13.90
N PRO A 1164 67.07 6.84 -12.72
CA PRO A 1164 68.23 7.67 -12.46
C PRO A 1164 69.53 6.91 -12.72
N TYR A 1165 70.54 7.60 -13.28
CA TYR A 1165 71.87 7.02 -13.44
C TYR A 1165 72.45 6.59 -12.07
N ASN A 1166 73.21 5.48 -12.04
CA ASN A 1166 73.85 4.90 -10.85
C ASN A 1166 72.92 4.33 -9.75
N VAL A 1167 71.73 3.84 -10.11
CA VAL A 1167 70.89 3.12 -9.14
C VAL A 1167 71.43 1.70 -8.94
N SER A 1168 71.80 1.37 -7.69
CA SER A 1168 72.25 0.03 -7.32
C SER A 1168 71.14 -1.01 -7.52
N ASP A 1169 71.51 -2.29 -7.62
CA ASP A 1169 70.52 -3.36 -7.81
C ASP A 1169 69.49 -3.47 -6.67
N THR A 1170 69.86 -2.99 -5.48
CA THR A 1170 68.98 -2.85 -4.32
C THR A 1170 68.48 -1.41 -4.18
N TRP A 1171 67.16 -1.20 -4.25
CA TRP A 1171 66.58 0.13 -4.06
C TRP A 1171 66.35 0.40 -2.58
N ASP A 1172 66.86 1.53 -2.09
CA ASP A 1172 66.49 2.06 -0.78
C ASP A 1172 65.14 2.80 -0.86
N ALA A 1173 64.60 3.21 0.29
CA ALA A 1173 63.33 3.93 0.35
C ALA A 1173 63.38 5.27 -0.42
N THR A 1174 64.56 5.90 -0.51
CA THR A 1174 64.77 7.17 -1.22
C THR A 1174 64.66 6.97 -2.74
N THR A 1175 65.33 5.94 -3.27
CA THR A 1175 65.29 5.56 -4.68
C THR A 1175 63.86 5.21 -5.09
N CYS A 1176 63.17 4.39 -4.29
CA CYS A 1176 61.77 4.04 -4.55
C CYS A 1176 60.89 5.30 -4.64
N ARG A 1177 61.07 6.25 -3.71
CA ARG A 1177 60.31 7.51 -3.70
C ARG A 1177 60.59 8.38 -4.93
N ASN A 1178 61.85 8.45 -5.37
CA ASN A 1178 62.24 9.20 -6.56
C ASN A 1178 61.66 8.58 -7.84
N VAL A 1179 61.71 7.25 -7.96
CA VAL A 1179 61.10 6.53 -9.09
C VAL A 1179 59.58 6.70 -9.09
N THR A 1180 58.93 6.59 -7.92
CA THR A 1180 57.49 6.86 -7.78
C THR A 1180 57.14 8.28 -8.22
N ARG A 1181 57.95 9.29 -7.87
CA ARG A 1181 57.73 10.67 -8.31
C ARG A 1181 57.91 10.85 -9.82
N LEU A 1182 58.93 10.25 -10.43
CA LEU A 1182 59.11 10.28 -11.89
C LEU A 1182 57.93 9.63 -12.61
N LEU A 1183 57.45 8.50 -12.08
CA LEU A 1183 56.31 7.79 -12.62
C LEU A 1183 55.02 8.59 -12.48
N ALA A 1184 54.77 9.15 -11.29
CA ALA A 1184 53.62 10.00 -11.03
C ALA A 1184 53.65 11.30 -11.83
N ALA A 1185 54.83 11.90 -12.08
CA ALA A 1185 54.97 13.06 -12.96
C ALA A 1185 54.66 12.72 -14.43
N ARG A 1186 54.98 11.50 -14.88
CA ARG A 1186 54.58 11.02 -16.22
C ARG A 1186 53.07 10.76 -16.29
N VAL A 1187 52.51 10.07 -15.29
CA VAL A 1187 51.06 9.79 -15.20
C VAL A 1187 50.24 11.07 -15.07
N GLY A 1188 50.63 11.98 -14.18
CA GLY A 1188 49.97 13.25 -13.96
C GLY A 1188 49.92 14.11 -15.21
N ARG A 1189 51.02 14.19 -15.98
CA ARG A 1189 51.02 14.87 -17.29
C ARG A 1189 49.97 14.32 -18.26
N VAL A 1190 49.77 13.00 -18.28
CA VAL A 1190 48.76 12.37 -19.14
C VAL A 1190 47.34 12.67 -18.64
N VAL A 1191 47.11 12.63 -17.33
CA VAL A 1191 45.81 12.94 -16.72
C VAL A 1191 45.45 14.42 -16.92
N ASP A 1192 46.39 15.34 -16.68
CA ASP A 1192 46.18 16.77 -16.85
C ASP A 1192 45.96 17.17 -18.31
N PHE A 1193 46.58 16.43 -19.25
CA PHE A 1193 46.29 16.60 -20.67
C PHE A 1193 44.86 16.19 -21.01
N GLY A 1194 44.33 15.15 -20.37
CA GLY A 1194 42.94 14.71 -20.52
C GLY A 1194 41.92 15.72 -19.99
N THR A 1195 42.21 16.41 -18.89
CA THR A 1195 41.28 17.37 -18.26
C THR A 1195 41.24 18.73 -18.94
N LYS A 1196 42.30 19.16 -19.63
CA LYS A 1196 42.25 20.39 -20.44
C LYS A 1196 41.33 20.27 -21.65
N ASN A 1197 41.24 19.08 -22.27
CA ASN A 1197 40.35 18.88 -23.42
C ASN A 1197 38.85 18.84 -23.06
N THR A 1198 38.48 18.67 -21.78
CA THR A 1198 37.07 18.74 -21.36
C THR A 1198 36.63 20.15 -20.96
N HIS A 1199 37.54 21.06 -20.66
CA HIS A 1199 37.18 22.45 -20.33
C HIS A 1199 37.08 23.38 -21.54
N ASP A 1200 37.82 23.13 -22.62
CA ASP A 1200 37.75 23.96 -23.83
C ASP A 1200 36.49 23.72 -24.68
N SER A 1201 35.75 22.63 -24.45
CA SER A 1201 34.48 22.36 -25.15
C SER A 1201 33.26 23.07 -24.57
N VAL A 1202 33.41 23.79 -23.44
CA VAL A 1202 32.30 24.54 -22.81
C VAL A 1202 32.38 26.05 -23.09
N GLN A 1203 33.46 26.57 -23.68
CA GLN A 1203 33.62 28.03 -23.89
C GLN A 1203 33.62 28.53 -25.34
N SER A 1204 33.35 27.70 -26.36
CA SER A 1204 33.36 28.17 -27.76
C SER A 1204 31.99 28.42 -28.40
N PHE A 1205 30.87 28.28 -27.67
CA PHE A 1205 29.52 28.57 -28.17
C PHE A 1205 28.89 29.74 -27.40
N ASP A 1206 29.43 30.95 -27.57
CA ASP A 1206 28.65 32.21 -27.51
C ASP A 1206 29.53 33.41 -27.93
N ARG A 1207 29.93 33.41 -29.21
CA ARG A 1207 30.39 34.61 -29.90
C ARG A 1207 29.53 34.79 -31.15
N ARG A 1208 28.35 35.42 -31.00
CA ARG A 1208 27.64 36.25 -32.00
C ARG A 1208 26.15 36.33 -31.65
N SER A 1209 25.76 37.36 -30.90
CA SER A 1209 24.56 38.18 -31.15
C SER A 1209 24.40 39.11 -29.95
N GLY A 1210 24.45 40.41 -30.18
CA GLY A 1210 23.21 41.18 -30.00
C GLY A 1210 23.32 42.03 -28.74
N THR A 1211 24.09 43.10 -28.87
CA THR A 1211 24.04 44.31 -28.04
C THR A 1211 22.67 44.57 -27.40
N PHE A 1212 22.56 44.39 -26.09
CA PHE A 1212 21.55 45.08 -25.29
C PHE A 1212 22.23 46.16 -24.44
N PRO A 1213 21.64 47.37 -24.35
CA PRO A 1213 22.32 48.55 -23.82
C PRO A 1213 22.42 48.57 -22.29
N PRO A 1214 23.43 49.27 -21.74
CA PRO A 1214 23.85 49.17 -20.34
C PRO A 1214 23.09 50.16 -19.45
N GLY A 1215 22.64 49.72 -18.28
CA GLY A 1215 22.16 50.64 -17.26
C GLY A 1215 21.36 49.98 -16.16
N LEU A 1216 22.04 49.46 -15.13
CA LEU A 1216 21.74 49.67 -13.70
C LEU A 1216 22.65 48.76 -12.88
N VAL A 1217 23.78 49.35 -12.49
CA VAL A 1217 24.69 48.83 -11.48
C VAL A 1217 24.01 49.04 -10.13
N ALA A 1218 23.62 47.94 -9.47
CA ALA A 1218 23.32 47.93 -8.04
C ALA A 1218 24.19 46.85 -7.40
N SER A 1219 25.30 47.33 -6.83
CA SER A 1219 26.26 46.60 -6.01
C SER A 1219 25.59 46.04 -4.75
N VAL A 1220 25.68 44.73 -4.54
CA VAL A 1220 25.44 44.09 -3.23
C VAL A 1220 26.74 43.41 -2.78
N PRO A 1221 27.25 43.68 -1.57
CA PRO A 1221 28.56 43.21 -1.10
C PRO A 1221 28.55 41.74 -0.64
N GLU A 1222 29.70 41.11 -0.82
CA GLU A 1222 30.07 39.77 -0.38
C GLU A 1222 30.10 39.65 1.16
N GLU A 1223 29.45 38.63 1.72
CA GLU A 1223 29.75 38.12 3.07
C GLU A 1223 30.01 36.60 3.01
N GLY A 1224 31.28 36.23 3.17
CA GLY A 1224 31.72 35.46 4.35
C GLY A 1224 31.35 33.99 4.49
N SER A 1225 32.14 33.14 3.82
CA SER A 1225 32.66 31.83 4.28
C SER A 1225 31.73 30.80 4.95
N LEU A 1226 31.37 29.78 4.17
CA LEU A 1226 30.96 28.45 4.65
C LEU A 1226 32.14 27.71 5.29
N ALA A 1227 31.96 27.21 6.52
CA ALA A 1227 32.80 26.20 7.13
C ALA A 1227 32.06 24.87 7.20
N SER A 1228 32.62 23.87 6.53
CA SER A 1228 32.20 22.48 6.44
C SER A 1228 32.49 21.71 7.72
N THR A 1229 31.52 20.94 8.23
CA THR A 1229 31.76 19.82 9.14
C THR A 1229 30.98 18.59 8.69
N SER A 1230 31.73 17.62 8.15
CA SER A 1230 31.28 16.27 7.82
C SER A 1230 31.40 15.37 9.06
N THR A 1231 30.32 14.73 9.48
CA THR A 1231 30.35 13.66 10.48
C THR A 1231 29.83 12.36 9.87
N CYS A 1232 30.74 11.40 9.74
CA CYS A 1232 30.51 10.06 9.21
C CYS A 1232 29.67 9.25 10.20
N ILE A 1233 28.58 8.67 9.70
CA ILE A 1233 27.73 7.71 10.42
C ILE A 1233 28.41 6.34 10.32
N GLN A 1234 29.01 5.86 11.41
CA GLN A 1234 29.46 4.48 11.55
C GLN A 1234 28.42 3.67 12.33
N SER A 1235 27.79 2.73 11.63
CA SER A 1235 26.90 1.71 12.15
C SER A 1235 27.71 0.55 12.76
N SER A 1236 27.55 0.27 14.05
CA SER A 1236 27.95 -1.01 14.64
C SER A 1236 26.86 -1.50 15.59
N CYS A 1237 26.05 -2.45 15.11
CA CYS A 1237 25.13 -3.24 15.91
C CYS A 1237 25.91 -4.14 16.88
N SER A 1238 25.72 -3.95 18.18
CA SER A 1238 26.05 -4.97 19.18
C SER A 1238 24.91 -5.04 20.19
N VAL A 1239 24.14 -6.12 20.08
CA VAL A 1239 23.05 -6.49 20.98
C VAL A 1239 23.70 -7.11 22.21
N VAL A 1240 23.78 -6.36 23.31
CA VAL A 1240 24.34 -6.84 24.57
C VAL A 1240 23.19 -7.11 25.54
N TYR A 1241 22.96 -8.40 25.82
CA TYR A 1241 22.19 -8.86 26.97
C TYR A 1241 22.96 -8.53 28.25
N MET A 1242 22.42 -7.69 29.13
CA MET A 1242 22.87 -7.60 30.52
C MET A 1242 21.70 -7.85 31.47
N MET A 1243 21.62 -9.10 31.93
CA MET A 1243 21.05 -9.44 33.23
C MET A 1243 22.19 -9.36 34.25
N ASN A 1244 21.94 -8.73 35.41
CA ASN A 1244 22.68 -8.69 36.69
C ASN A 1244 22.57 -7.25 37.20
N GLY A 1245 21.83 -6.90 38.24
CA GLY A 1245 21.95 -7.35 39.63
C GLY A 1245 21.89 -6.06 40.47
N PRO A 1246 21.17 -6.01 41.62
CA PRO A 1246 20.93 -4.77 42.37
C PRO A 1246 22.06 -4.48 43.35
N ASP A 1247 22.03 -3.25 43.87
CA ASP A 1247 22.83 -2.70 44.99
C ASP A 1247 24.25 -2.22 44.63
N ASP A 1248 24.36 -0.91 44.35
CA ASP A 1248 25.41 -0.11 44.96
C ASP A 1248 24.96 1.36 45.05
N ASP A 1249 24.76 1.78 46.29
CA ASP A 1249 24.64 3.17 46.74
C ASP A 1249 25.94 3.91 46.39
N ASP A 1250 25.93 4.78 45.40
CA ASP A 1250 26.96 5.82 45.32
C ASP A 1250 26.35 7.18 44.93
N THR A 1251 26.03 7.91 45.98
CA THR A 1251 25.57 9.29 45.96
C THR A 1251 26.77 10.21 45.76
N SER A 1252 27.21 10.42 44.52
CA SER A 1252 28.17 11.51 44.24
C SER A 1252 27.97 12.21 42.89
N LYS A 1253 27.48 13.45 42.99
CA LYS A 1253 27.87 14.63 42.19
C LYS A 1253 27.82 14.51 40.65
N CYS A 1254 26.64 14.73 40.08
CA CYS A 1254 26.54 15.39 38.77
C CYS A 1254 25.66 16.65 38.89
N SER A 1255 26.31 17.80 38.80
CA SER A 1255 25.67 19.13 38.85
C SER A 1255 24.86 19.41 37.57
N PRO A 1256 23.64 19.98 37.68
CA PRO A 1256 22.76 20.23 36.55
C PRO A 1256 23.13 21.55 35.86
N LYS A 1257 23.75 21.50 34.68
CA LYS A 1257 23.78 22.62 33.74
C LYS A 1257 23.59 22.08 32.33
N HIS A 1258 22.60 22.65 31.63
CA HIS A 1258 22.27 22.48 30.21
C HIS A 1258 21.27 21.37 29.84
N CYS A 1259 20.05 21.44 30.39
CA CYS A 1259 18.86 20.94 29.68
C CYS A 1259 18.05 22.13 29.17
N ASN A 1260 18.39 22.64 27.99
CA ASN A 1260 17.56 23.57 27.24
C ASN A 1260 16.53 22.76 26.44
N MET A 1261 15.50 22.23 27.12
CA MET A 1261 14.35 21.63 26.45
C MET A 1261 13.50 22.76 25.86
N ARG A 1262 13.72 23.10 24.58
CA ARG A 1262 12.74 23.87 23.82
C ARG A 1262 11.55 22.96 23.50
N PRO A 1263 10.32 23.35 23.87
CA PRO A 1263 9.13 22.59 23.53
C PRO A 1263 8.93 22.64 22.01
N LEU A 1264 8.95 21.47 21.38
CA LEU A 1264 8.43 21.27 20.03
C LEU A 1264 6.94 21.59 20.08
N LEU A 1265 6.55 22.72 19.49
CA LEU A 1265 5.17 23.04 19.17
C LEU A 1265 4.65 21.97 18.19
N PRO A 1266 3.44 21.41 18.41
CA PRO A 1266 2.84 20.46 17.50
C PRO A 1266 2.33 21.21 16.26
N GLU A 1267 2.94 20.96 15.10
CA GLU A 1267 2.24 20.96 13.82
C GLU A 1267 1.76 19.53 13.53
#